data_AF-A0AAU1W7G9-F1
#
_entry.id   AF-A0AAU1W7G9-F1
#
_cell.length_a   1.000
_cell.length_b   1.000
_cell.length_c   1.000
_cell.angle_alpha   90.00
_cell.angle_beta   90.00
_cell.angle_gamma   90.00
#
_symmetry.space_group_name_H-M   'P 1'
#
loop_
_entity.id
_entity.type
_entity.pdbx_description
1 polymer ?
#
loop_
_entity_poly.entity_id
_entity_poly.type
_entity_poly.pdbx_seq_one_letter_code
_entity_poly.pdbx_strand_id
1 'polypeptide(L)'
;MSRRSRAACAVAVAAASSAVFALTGPVLPAAADPAPAVAQSVIGSAQLSVAVADDFPRVLAYTDRASGAELLGSTNPVDKVTLNGKAYAVAVKGSPVLTGSKASYTLTFPDLAGVEIDASLSVSGRATTFKVTAVRDTAAFRVGTIDIPGHDLVSVGSADGGAETAFTTLDNDSTRTADVFGKVAADTPADASPVGATYAIVNTGRLAAAVESNSTYDKPSGKTGGDDARFWHQARKSADGSTRVGVWSGQWTYRGEGAPEPDKDLPWAKVVVTPDANGDGKVDWQDGAVAFHSIGVKAKGSDATPDRVITHIPFNFASQATHPFLRTLDDVKRISLATDNLGQFALLKGYASEGHDSAHPDYGGNTNKRAGGLKDLNELLKGGKKFGTSFGVHVNATEAYPVAKHFTGDLVDPKAPGWNWLDQSYYIDQRRDINSGDLAARFKQLREETDPNLTTIYIDVYYTHGWIAEKTAEAVRAQGWNLASEWADKFERESLWSHWANDLDYGPKTDKGLNSKIIRFIRNGEKDVWNGDPVLGQSAVDEFEGWTGENDWNAFYDNVWQRDLPAKFLQHQQITRWNGDDITFTGGLRGTVEDGRRTFYDHGRKVLDGTAYLLPWDGGKKLYHYNKDGGTTSWAVPGSSYTVYRLTDNGRVKTGTVRASGGKVTLKAEAGQPYVLYPADRTPHAVDPAWGEGTHIKDPGFNDARLAAWDKDGTVGRDTDDHGRNSAALSGNGTAALEQRVSGLDAGKRYTASAWVEVEPGESRRTTLSAGGRSVAVERSTLQNSVASNDWGGTYMQRVKATFTAPANGRTTLRIEAAKGSSAKVRIDDVRLVRNDPSTKPGTVVHEDFEGVDQGWGPFDKGDAGGVTDPRTHIAQKNAPYTQAGWNGKLVDDVIGGGESLKSHEENAGVVYRTSPAEVPMTDGHAYKVAFDYQSSHAGAYQWVSGYDRIAADGTPDQVETASTPIGQQRTTGHYEGTVTAGCGDTWTGLRKLEGAPDGADFVLDDFTVTDLGPAEKKAACGTLALKSDETLEPGQKNKVEATFTNYEASEIQGASLSLDLPEGWQAEPAGPVTLDPVAPGAKATATWQVTPPVDAKYQPYQLSSKATYTVGDSARTLTAGAAVRTLPPPPTADTYASDLDWTAMDNGWGPAEKDMENGETGAGDGKPLTVNGTVYAKGLGTASPGKIRYYLGGRCTSFTAEVGQDDSQGTRGSVQFSVEADGTQKVQSPVLKAADNAWSLTADVTGAKYVDLLTGDGGDGPGNDHADWGNARFHCGS
;
A
#
# COMPACT_ATOMS: atom_id res chain seq x y z
N MET A 1 29.65 9.03 -48.69
CA MET A 1 31.03 8.80 -49.20
C MET A 1 31.36 7.33 -48.98
N SER A 2 31.49 6.52 -50.05
CA SER A 2 32.77 5.95 -50.53
C SER A 2 33.37 4.88 -49.58
N ARG A 3 33.75 3.66 -49.95
CA ARG A 3 33.91 2.94 -51.23
C ARG A 3 34.19 1.46 -50.93
N ARG A 4 33.79 0.60 -51.87
CA ARG A 4 34.23 -0.78 -52.16
C ARG A 4 35.75 -1.02 -52.10
N SER A 5 36.16 -2.29 -51.92
CA SER A 5 37.12 -3.11 -52.74
C SER A 5 37.23 -4.52 -52.09
N ARG A 6 36.94 -5.69 -52.69
CA ARG A 6 37.56 -6.47 -53.82
C ARG A 6 39.10 -6.60 -53.68
N ALA A 7 39.81 -7.69 -54.01
CA ALA A 7 39.65 -9.11 -54.37
C ALA A 7 41.09 -9.61 -54.74
N ALA A 8 41.43 -10.89 -54.55
CA ALA A 8 42.40 -11.72 -55.34
C ALA A 8 42.76 -13.00 -54.54
N CYS A 9 42.63 -14.25 -55.00
CA CYS A 9 43.14 -15.02 -56.16
C CYS A 9 44.64 -15.44 -56.12
N ALA A 10 44.87 -16.76 -55.98
CA ALA A 10 45.90 -17.61 -56.66
C ALA A 10 45.64 -19.09 -56.24
N VAL A 11 45.16 -20.03 -57.08
CA VAL A 11 45.81 -20.84 -58.17
C VAL A 11 46.96 -21.72 -57.63
N ALA A 12 46.78 -23.02 -57.32
CA ALA A 12 46.66 -24.24 -58.15
C ALA A 12 47.99 -25.00 -58.33
N VAL A 13 48.02 -26.32 -58.06
CA VAL A 13 48.66 -27.36 -58.91
C VAL A 13 47.99 -28.71 -58.61
N ALA A 14 47.61 -29.42 -59.68
CA ALA A 14 47.08 -30.78 -59.73
C ALA A 14 48.20 -31.79 -60.05
N ALA A 15 47.99 -33.06 -59.67
CA ALA A 15 48.52 -34.19 -60.43
C ALA A 15 47.59 -35.42 -60.27
N ALA A 16 47.23 -35.99 -61.42
CA ALA A 16 46.24 -37.04 -61.63
C ALA A 16 46.82 -38.45 -61.48
N SER A 17 45.94 -39.45 -61.30
CA SER A 17 46.02 -40.71 -62.06
C SER A 17 44.71 -41.52 -61.99
N SER A 18 44.10 -41.63 -63.17
CA SER A 18 43.61 -42.85 -63.81
C SER A 18 42.43 -43.65 -63.22
N ALA A 19 41.38 -43.68 -64.02
CA ALA A 19 40.13 -44.40 -63.85
C ALA A 19 40.24 -45.93 -63.99
N VAL A 20 39.36 -46.66 -63.29
CA VAL A 20 38.73 -47.89 -63.80
C VAL A 20 37.25 -47.86 -63.39
N PHE A 21 36.37 -47.93 -64.39
CA PHE A 21 34.93 -48.15 -64.23
C PHE A 21 34.67 -49.58 -63.78
N ALA A 22 33.92 -49.76 -62.69
CA ALA A 22 33.19 -50.99 -62.42
C ALA A 22 31.79 -50.61 -61.89
N LEU A 23 30.77 -51.07 -62.62
CA LEU A 23 29.36 -50.96 -62.26
C LEU A 23 29.07 -51.78 -61.00
N THR A 24 28.62 -51.12 -59.93
CA THR A 24 27.88 -51.75 -58.83
C THR A 24 26.64 -50.90 -58.53
N GLY A 25 25.48 -51.55 -58.45
CA GLY A 25 24.19 -50.88 -58.24
C GLY A 25 24.07 -50.17 -56.88
N PRO A 26 23.01 -49.39 -56.66
CA PRO A 26 22.81 -48.69 -55.41
C PRO A 26 22.63 -49.71 -54.28
N VAL A 27 23.59 -49.73 -53.36
CA VAL A 27 23.43 -50.35 -52.05
C VAL A 27 22.45 -49.46 -51.28
N LEU A 28 21.23 -49.97 -51.09
CA LEU A 28 20.28 -49.42 -50.13
C LEU A 28 20.96 -49.38 -48.75
N PRO A 29 20.87 -48.27 -47.99
CA PRO A 29 21.29 -48.31 -46.60
C PRO A 29 20.43 -49.35 -45.87
N ALA A 30 21.07 -50.23 -45.11
CA ALA A 30 20.39 -51.16 -44.23
C ALA A 30 19.47 -50.35 -43.31
N ALA A 31 18.19 -50.74 -43.26
CA ALA A 31 17.26 -50.23 -42.28
C ALA A 31 17.85 -50.48 -40.88
N ALA A 32 17.96 -49.42 -40.08
CA ALA A 32 18.25 -49.57 -38.66
C ALA A 32 17.17 -50.48 -38.06
N ASP A 33 17.59 -51.49 -37.29
CA ASP A 33 16.68 -52.32 -36.53
C ASP A 33 15.76 -51.42 -35.68
N PRO A 34 14.43 -51.65 -35.66
CA PRO A 34 13.55 -50.88 -34.81
C PRO A 34 13.97 -51.06 -33.35
N ALA A 35 14.08 -49.96 -32.62
CA ALA A 35 14.27 -49.99 -31.17
C ALA A 35 13.20 -50.93 -30.55
N PRO A 36 13.55 -51.75 -29.54
CA PRO A 36 12.59 -52.65 -28.93
C PRO A 36 11.37 -51.87 -28.45
N ALA A 37 10.17 -52.34 -28.83
CA ALA A 37 8.91 -51.69 -28.45
C ALA A 37 8.79 -51.62 -26.92
N VAL A 38 8.53 -50.42 -26.39
CA VAL A 38 8.27 -50.21 -24.96
C VAL A 38 7.03 -51.02 -24.57
N ALA A 39 7.15 -51.83 -23.50
CA ALA A 39 6.01 -52.53 -22.95
C ALA A 39 4.98 -51.51 -22.44
N GLN A 40 3.76 -51.60 -22.95
CA GLN A 40 2.71 -50.61 -22.73
C GLN A 40 1.37 -51.25 -22.44
N SER A 41 0.56 -50.52 -21.68
CA SER A 41 -0.79 -50.87 -21.29
C SER A 41 -1.76 -49.74 -21.66
N VAL A 42 -3.06 -50.03 -21.79
CA VAL A 42 -4.06 -49.00 -22.14
C VAL A 42 -5.10 -48.86 -21.03
N ILE A 43 -5.29 -47.63 -20.56
CA ILE A 43 -6.36 -47.21 -19.64
C ILE A 43 -7.24 -46.17 -20.33
N GLY A 44 -8.45 -45.89 -19.85
CA GLY A 44 -9.24 -44.82 -20.46
C GLY A 44 -10.64 -44.59 -19.88
N SER A 45 -11.37 -43.73 -20.57
CA SER A 45 -12.77 -43.40 -20.37
C SER A 45 -13.58 -43.68 -21.66
N ALA A 46 -14.86 -43.31 -21.68
CA ALA A 46 -15.67 -43.34 -22.90
C ALA A 46 -15.19 -42.37 -23.99
N GLN A 47 -14.47 -41.30 -23.63
CA GLN A 47 -14.04 -40.25 -24.56
C GLN A 47 -12.57 -40.41 -24.97
N LEU A 48 -11.72 -40.90 -24.05
CA LEU A 48 -10.27 -40.89 -24.20
C LEU A 48 -9.68 -42.27 -23.93
N SER A 49 -8.75 -42.70 -24.79
CA SER A 49 -7.89 -43.86 -24.56
C SER A 49 -6.47 -43.37 -24.28
N VAL A 50 -5.78 -43.95 -23.31
CA VAL A 50 -4.46 -43.49 -22.87
C VAL A 50 -3.52 -44.68 -22.79
N ALA A 51 -2.51 -44.70 -23.64
CA ALA A 51 -1.41 -45.66 -23.58
C ALA A 51 -0.42 -45.22 -22.50
N VAL A 52 -0.06 -46.11 -21.58
CA VAL A 52 0.85 -45.86 -20.46
C VAL A 52 1.99 -46.87 -20.50
N ALA A 53 3.18 -46.44 -20.10
CA ALA A 53 4.35 -47.32 -20.08
C ALA A 53 4.33 -48.24 -18.85
N ASP A 54 4.85 -49.46 -18.99
CA ASP A 54 5.00 -50.38 -17.85
C ASP A 54 6.23 -50.04 -16.98
N ASP A 55 7.17 -49.25 -17.52
CA ASP A 55 8.48 -48.94 -16.93
C ASP A 55 8.49 -47.75 -15.96
N PHE A 56 7.51 -46.86 -16.05
CA PHE A 56 7.34 -45.68 -15.22
C PHE A 56 5.91 -45.14 -15.37
N PRO A 57 5.32 -44.42 -14.39
CA PRO A 57 4.04 -43.72 -14.55
C PRO A 57 4.11 -42.55 -15.56
N ARG A 58 4.31 -42.85 -16.84
CA ARG A 58 4.31 -41.90 -17.95
C ARG A 58 3.27 -42.29 -19.01
N VAL A 59 2.62 -41.28 -19.58
CA VAL A 59 1.72 -41.47 -20.72
C VAL A 59 2.56 -41.52 -21.99
N LEU A 60 2.26 -42.46 -22.88
CA LEU A 60 2.89 -42.57 -24.19
C LEU A 60 2.06 -41.87 -25.26
N ALA A 61 0.74 -42.07 -25.25
CA ALA A 61 -0.19 -41.47 -26.21
C ALA A 61 -1.60 -41.30 -25.63
N TYR A 62 -2.27 -40.25 -26.08
CA TYR A 62 -3.68 -39.93 -25.85
C TYR A 62 -4.44 -40.06 -27.17
N THR A 63 -5.45 -40.92 -27.22
CA THR A 63 -6.26 -41.14 -28.42
C THR A 63 -7.72 -40.75 -28.15
N ASP A 64 -8.24 -39.78 -28.90
CA ASP A 64 -9.66 -39.44 -28.87
C ASP A 64 -10.45 -40.57 -29.53
N ARG A 65 -11.37 -41.19 -28.78
CA ARG A 65 -12.06 -42.40 -29.23
C ARG A 65 -13.03 -42.15 -30.39
N ALA A 66 -13.54 -40.92 -30.52
CA ALA A 66 -14.51 -40.58 -31.55
C ALA A 66 -13.84 -40.39 -32.93
N SER A 67 -12.69 -39.72 -32.94
CA SER A 67 -12.02 -39.30 -34.18
C SER A 67 -10.78 -40.12 -34.54
N GLY A 68 -10.26 -40.92 -33.59
CA GLY A 68 -8.99 -41.63 -33.69
C GLY A 68 -7.77 -40.70 -33.74
N ALA A 69 -7.95 -39.39 -33.51
CA ALA A 69 -6.84 -38.46 -33.44
C ALA A 69 -5.96 -38.76 -32.22
N GLU A 70 -4.67 -38.50 -32.34
CA GLU A 70 -3.68 -38.80 -31.32
C GLU A 70 -2.86 -37.57 -30.94
N LEU A 71 -2.51 -37.48 -29.66
CA LEU A 71 -1.56 -36.54 -29.10
C LEU A 71 -0.58 -37.34 -28.22
N LEU A 72 0.72 -37.07 -28.29
CA LEU A 72 1.71 -37.88 -27.57
C LEU A 72 1.97 -37.37 -26.15
N GLY A 73 2.46 -38.26 -25.30
CA GLY A 73 3.06 -37.94 -24.01
C GLY A 73 4.59 -38.02 -24.10
N SER A 74 5.17 -38.83 -23.23
CA SER A 74 6.61 -39.03 -23.08
C SER A 74 7.17 -40.00 -24.12
N THR A 75 8.11 -39.53 -24.92
CA THR A 75 8.81 -40.37 -25.92
C THR A 75 10.16 -40.91 -25.43
N ASN A 76 10.64 -40.43 -24.27
CA ASN A 76 11.90 -40.86 -23.66
C ASN A 76 11.64 -41.63 -22.36
N PRO A 77 12.49 -42.60 -21.99
CA PRO A 77 12.39 -43.25 -20.68
C PRO A 77 12.70 -42.25 -19.56
N VAL A 78 12.04 -42.43 -18.40
CA VAL A 78 12.37 -41.72 -17.15
C VAL A 78 13.15 -42.69 -16.26
N ASP A 79 14.47 -42.55 -16.23
CA ASP A 79 15.38 -43.42 -15.48
C ASP A 79 15.84 -42.82 -14.14
N LYS A 80 15.51 -41.54 -13.90
CA LYS A 80 15.83 -40.81 -12.68
C LYS A 80 14.68 -39.97 -12.18
N VAL A 81 14.61 -39.82 -10.86
CA VAL A 81 13.75 -38.86 -10.16
C VAL A 81 14.63 -38.04 -9.21
N THR A 82 14.38 -36.74 -9.14
CA THR A 82 15.11 -35.84 -8.26
C THR A 82 14.41 -35.75 -6.92
N LEU A 83 15.10 -36.16 -5.86
CA LEU A 83 14.64 -36.08 -4.47
C LEU A 83 15.55 -35.12 -3.70
N ASN A 84 14.97 -34.13 -3.02
CA ASN A 84 15.71 -33.13 -2.24
C ASN A 84 16.81 -32.42 -3.06
N GLY A 85 16.54 -32.13 -4.33
CA GLY A 85 17.47 -31.46 -5.24
C GLY A 85 18.57 -32.37 -5.85
N LYS A 86 18.59 -33.67 -5.54
CA LYS A 86 19.55 -34.63 -6.11
C LYS A 86 18.85 -35.71 -6.95
N ALA A 87 19.37 -35.98 -8.14
CA ALA A 87 18.87 -37.04 -9.01
C ALA A 87 19.28 -38.44 -8.50
N TYR A 88 18.31 -39.34 -8.44
CA TYR A 88 18.48 -40.75 -8.07
C TYR A 88 17.94 -41.66 -9.16
N ALA A 89 18.60 -42.79 -9.40
CA ALA A 89 18.07 -43.82 -10.27
C ALA A 89 16.74 -44.35 -9.70
N VAL A 90 15.76 -44.59 -10.57
CA VAL A 90 14.43 -45.08 -10.18
C VAL A 90 14.09 -46.35 -10.96
N ALA A 91 13.36 -47.26 -10.30
CA ALA A 91 12.82 -48.47 -10.93
C ALA A 91 11.42 -48.77 -10.39
N VAL A 92 10.57 -49.38 -11.21
CA VAL A 92 9.25 -49.86 -10.77
C VAL A 92 9.39 -51.23 -10.10
N LYS A 93 8.75 -51.39 -8.93
CA LYS A 93 8.68 -52.63 -8.18
C LYS A 93 7.58 -53.53 -8.75
N GLY A 94 7.95 -54.39 -9.70
CA GLY A 94 7.03 -55.31 -10.38
C GLY A 94 6.24 -54.65 -11.52
N SER A 95 5.26 -55.36 -12.09
CA SER A 95 4.38 -54.80 -13.14
C SER A 95 3.34 -53.84 -12.56
N PRO A 96 2.90 -52.81 -13.32
CA PRO A 96 1.86 -51.91 -12.84
C PRO A 96 0.54 -52.63 -12.59
N VAL A 97 -0.20 -52.17 -11.59
CA VAL A 97 -1.55 -52.68 -11.28
C VAL A 97 -2.58 -51.91 -12.09
N LEU A 98 -3.25 -52.60 -13.01
CA LEU A 98 -4.17 -52.01 -13.98
C LEU A 98 -5.65 -52.24 -13.61
N THR A 99 -6.45 -51.22 -13.91
CA THR A 99 -7.90 -51.27 -14.04
C THR A 99 -8.28 -50.63 -15.38
N GLY A 100 -9.57 -50.65 -15.76
CA GLY A 100 -10.00 -50.05 -17.02
C GLY A 100 -9.66 -48.56 -17.18
N SER A 101 -9.54 -47.81 -16.06
CA SER A 101 -9.29 -46.36 -16.08
C SER A 101 -8.09 -45.91 -15.25
N LYS A 102 -7.32 -46.82 -14.65
CA LYS A 102 -6.20 -46.47 -13.76
C LYS A 102 -5.05 -47.49 -13.83
N ALA A 103 -3.82 -47.00 -13.84
CA ALA A 103 -2.58 -47.75 -13.67
C ALA A 103 -1.85 -47.27 -12.41
N SER A 104 -1.42 -48.19 -11.55
CA SER A 104 -0.73 -47.89 -10.28
C SER A 104 0.67 -48.49 -10.24
N TYR A 105 1.62 -47.73 -9.72
CA TYR A 105 3.05 -48.02 -9.75
C TYR A 105 3.63 -47.83 -8.34
N THR A 106 4.59 -48.66 -7.97
CA THR A 106 5.44 -48.45 -6.80
C THR A 106 6.86 -48.21 -7.27
N LEU A 107 7.37 -47.00 -7.07
CA LEU A 107 8.71 -46.58 -7.42
C LEU A 107 9.68 -46.91 -6.28
N THR A 108 10.84 -47.42 -6.63
CA THR A 108 11.93 -47.78 -5.72
C THR A 108 13.23 -47.10 -6.15
N PHE A 109 14.09 -46.83 -5.17
CA PHE A 109 15.33 -46.11 -5.34
C PHE A 109 16.49 -46.99 -4.86
N PRO A 110 17.27 -47.61 -5.77
CA PRO A 110 18.32 -48.56 -5.39
C PRO A 110 19.34 -47.99 -4.40
N ASP A 111 19.66 -46.70 -4.54
CA ASP A 111 20.62 -46.00 -3.68
C ASP A 111 20.02 -45.52 -2.35
N LEU A 112 18.70 -45.67 -2.14
CA LEU A 112 17.97 -45.21 -0.96
C LEU A 112 17.11 -46.35 -0.38
N ALA A 113 17.76 -47.23 0.37
CA ALA A 113 17.10 -48.40 0.95
C ALA A 113 15.88 -48.01 1.81
N GLY A 114 14.73 -48.61 1.51
CA GLY A 114 13.47 -48.40 2.23
C GLY A 114 12.68 -47.17 1.78
N VAL A 115 13.20 -46.35 0.86
CA VAL A 115 12.44 -45.25 0.25
C VAL A 115 11.62 -45.76 -0.92
N GLU A 116 10.31 -45.54 -0.88
CA GLU A 116 9.39 -45.90 -1.96
C GLU A 116 8.36 -44.78 -2.19
N ILE A 117 7.94 -44.60 -3.44
CA ILE A 117 6.87 -43.66 -3.81
C ILE A 117 5.82 -44.42 -4.62
N ASP A 118 4.57 -44.43 -4.15
CA ASP A 118 3.47 -44.92 -4.95
C ASP A 118 2.92 -43.80 -5.81
N ALA A 119 2.70 -44.10 -7.09
CA ALA A 119 2.12 -43.17 -8.05
C ALA A 119 1.06 -43.85 -8.91
N SER A 120 0.19 -43.06 -9.53
CA SER A 120 -0.81 -43.59 -10.46
C SER A 120 -1.09 -42.64 -11.61
N LEU A 121 -1.51 -43.22 -12.74
CA LEU A 121 -2.16 -42.54 -13.84
C LEU A 121 -3.62 -42.96 -13.86
N SER A 122 -4.55 -42.00 -13.91
CA SER A 122 -5.99 -42.29 -13.96
C SER A 122 -6.70 -41.40 -14.97
N VAL A 123 -7.74 -41.92 -15.63
CA VAL A 123 -8.48 -41.21 -16.68
C VAL A 123 -9.94 -41.03 -16.27
N SER A 124 -10.43 -39.79 -16.32
CA SER A 124 -11.82 -39.42 -16.08
C SER A 124 -12.28 -38.42 -17.14
N GLY A 125 -13.31 -38.78 -17.91
CA GLY A 125 -13.72 -37.98 -19.07
C GLY A 125 -12.55 -37.76 -20.04
N ARG A 126 -12.20 -36.50 -20.29
CA ARG A 126 -11.06 -36.09 -21.12
C ARG A 126 -9.78 -35.80 -20.33
N ALA A 127 -9.81 -35.93 -19.01
CA ALA A 127 -8.69 -35.63 -18.14
C ALA A 127 -7.92 -36.89 -17.73
N THR A 128 -6.60 -36.81 -17.77
CA THR A 128 -5.67 -37.81 -17.23
C THR A 128 -4.91 -37.20 -16.06
N THR A 129 -4.90 -37.87 -14.91
CA THR A 129 -4.24 -37.40 -13.68
C THR A 129 -3.08 -38.31 -13.32
N PHE A 130 -1.88 -37.75 -13.29
CA PHE A 130 -0.75 -38.29 -12.54
C PHE A 130 -0.88 -37.88 -11.07
N LYS A 131 -0.73 -38.83 -10.16
CA LYS A 131 -0.79 -38.56 -8.72
C LYS A 131 0.17 -39.44 -7.93
N VAL A 132 0.96 -38.84 -7.06
CA VAL A 132 1.62 -39.54 -5.95
C VAL A 132 0.57 -39.88 -4.91
N THR A 133 0.45 -41.16 -4.57
CA THR A 133 -0.58 -41.68 -3.67
C THR A 133 -0.05 -42.05 -2.30
N ALA A 134 1.26 -42.27 -2.16
CA ALA A 134 1.93 -42.45 -0.88
C ALA A 134 3.44 -42.23 -1.04
N VAL A 135 4.09 -41.74 0.02
CA VAL A 135 5.55 -41.67 0.14
C VAL A 135 5.94 -42.43 1.41
N ARG A 136 6.86 -43.38 1.26
CA ARG A 136 7.48 -44.11 2.37
C ARG A 136 8.94 -43.69 2.40
N ASP A 137 9.32 -42.97 3.44
CA ASP A 137 10.69 -42.50 3.66
C ASP A 137 11.25 -43.10 4.96
N THR A 138 12.50 -42.78 5.29
CA THR A 138 13.18 -43.34 6.47
C THR A 138 13.73 -42.23 7.35
N ALA A 139 14.07 -42.55 8.61
CA ALA A 139 14.75 -41.60 9.48
C ALA A 139 16.11 -41.14 8.90
N ALA A 140 16.78 -41.99 8.11
CA ALA A 140 18.04 -41.68 7.46
C ALA A 140 17.88 -40.82 6.18
N PHE A 141 16.70 -40.86 5.56
CA PHE A 141 16.38 -40.08 4.37
C PHE A 141 14.91 -39.68 4.41
N ARG A 142 14.64 -38.44 4.82
CA ARG A 142 13.30 -37.83 4.74
C ARG A 142 13.13 -37.19 3.38
N VAL A 143 12.03 -37.52 2.71
CA VAL A 143 11.68 -36.87 1.43
C VAL A 143 11.11 -35.51 1.76
N GLY A 144 11.69 -34.46 1.18
CA GLY A 144 11.25 -33.08 1.24
C GLY A 144 10.63 -32.65 -0.08
N THR A 145 11.40 -32.74 -1.17
CA THR A 145 10.94 -32.34 -2.51
C THR A 145 11.05 -33.48 -3.52
N ILE A 146 10.13 -33.48 -4.49
CA ILE A 146 10.05 -34.47 -5.58
C ILE A 146 10.01 -33.70 -6.91
N ASP A 147 10.87 -34.06 -7.84
CA ASP A 147 10.90 -33.51 -9.20
C ASP A 147 11.20 -34.63 -10.21
N ILE A 148 10.57 -34.55 -11.39
CA ILE A 148 10.70 -35.55 -12.46
C ILE A 148 11.06 -34.82 -13.77
N PRO A 149 12.32 -34.35 -13.93
CA PRO A 149 12.72 -33.64 -15.13
C PRO A 149 12.54 -34.47 -16.39
N GLY A 150 11.89 -33.90 -17.41
CA GLY A 150 11.64 -34.58 -18.69
C GLY A 150 10.56 -35.68 -18.62
N HIS A 151 9.67 -35.64 -17.61
CA HIS A 151 8.54 -36.57 -17.52
C HIS A 151 7.63 -36.53 -18.75
N ASP A 152 7.56 -35.37 -19.42
CA ASP A 152 6.79 -35.09 -20.63
C ASP A 152 5.35 -35.65 -20.53
N LEU A 153 4.55 -35.05 -19.64
CA LEU A 153 3.14 -35.40 -19.44
C LEU A 153 2.37 -35.32 -20.77
N VAL A 154 2.68 -34.33 -21.60
CA VAL A 154 2.16 -34.16 -22.96
C VAL A 154 3.26 -33.59 -23.87
N SER A 155 3.22 -33.91 -25.16
CA SER A 155 4.17 -33.38 -26.14
C SER A 155 3.57 -33.24 -27.54
N VAL A 156 4.14 -32.30 -28.31
CA VAL A 156 3.87 -32.12 -29.75
C VAL A 156 5.18 -31.99 -30.51
N GLY A 157 5.21 -32.49 -31.74
CA GLY A 157 6.40 -32.50 -32.57
C GLY A 157 6.16 -32.03 -33.99
N SER A 158 7.25 -31.70 -34.65
CA SER A 158 7.29 -31.23 -36.05
C SER A 158 6.68 -32.19 -37.08
N ALA A 159 6.54 -33.47 -36.74
CA ALA A 159 5.85 -34.46 -37.57
C ALA A 159 4.34 -34.51 -37.32
N ASP A 160 3.85 -33.89 -36.24
CA ASP A 160 2.44 -33.82 -35.90
C ASP A 160 1.81 -32.67 -36.69
N GLY A 161 0.82 -32.97 -37.54
CA GLY A 161 0.22 -31.97 -38.42
C GLY A 161 -0.44 -30.83 -37.64
N GLY A 162 0.04 -29.60 -37.85
CA GLY A 162 -0.47 -28.40 -37.16
C GLY A 162 0.02 -28.25 -35.72
N ALA A 163 1.19 -28.79 -35.38
CA ALA A 163 1.78 -28.70 -34.06
C ALA A 163 2.10 -27.25 -33.63
N GLU A 164 1.51 -26.82 -32.52
CA GLU A 164 1.69 -25.50 -31.93
C GLU A 164 1.77 -25.57 -30.40
N THR A 165 2.37 -24.55 -29.80
CA THR A 165 2.54 -24.39 -28.35
C THR A 165 2.10 -23.00 -27.91
N ALA A 166 1.49 -22.89 -26.73
CA ALA A 166 1.13 -21.64 -26.09
C ALA A 166 1.54 -21.69 -24.61
N PHE A 167 2.48 -20.84 -24.24
CA PHE A 167 3.03 -20.74 -22.88
C PHE A 167 2.93 -19.30 -22.37
N THR A 168 2.82 -19.13 -21.06
CA THR A 168 2.95 -17.81 -20.42
C THR A 168 3.47 -17.95 -18.99
N THR A 169 4.11 -16.91 -18.50
CA THR A 169 4.53 -16.72 -17.11
C THR A 169 3.64 -15.68 -16.42
N LEU A 170 3.89 -15.41 -15.13
CA LEU A 170 3.24 -14.29 -14.45
C LEU A 170 4.00 -13.01 -14.77
N ASP A 171 3.26 -11.98 -15.18
CA ASP A 171 3.86 -10.72 -15.61
C ASP A 171 2.86 -9.60 -15.46
N ASN A 172 3.19 -8.67 -14.58
CA ASN A 172 2.42 -7.50 -14.21
C ASN A 172 2.79 -6.27 -15.06
N ASP A 173 3.71 -6.40 -16.02
CA ASP A 173 4.06 -5.31 -16.93
C ASP A 173 2.98 -5.10 -18.00
N SER A 174 2.19 -4.05 -17.85
CA SER A 174 1.11 -3.70 -18.78
C SER A 174 1.58 -3.33 -20.19
N THR A 175 2.89 -3.13 -20.40
CA THR A 175 3.45 -2.67 -21.67
C THR A 175 3.92 -3.79 -22.60
N ARG A 176 3.99 -5.04 -22.10
CA ARG A 176 4.45 -6.21 -22.87
C ARG A 176 3.68 -7.47 -22.49
N THR A 177 3.62 -8.45 -23.38
CA THR A 177 2.98 -9.73 -23.08
C THR A 177 4.00 -10.79 -22.69
N ALA A 178 3.64 -11.63 -21.72
CA ALA A 178 4.37 -12.86 -21.38
C ALA A 178 3.95 -14.06 -22.24
N ASP A 179 2.92 -13.91 -23.09
CA ASP A 179 2.44 -15.01 -23.93
C ASP A 179 3.43 -15.33 -25.05
N VAL A 180 3.78 -16.60 -25.18
CA VAL A 180 4.61 -17.15 -26.24
C VAL A 180 3.82 -18.19 -27.03
N PHE A 181 3.42 -17.81 -28.24
CA PHE A 181 2.78 -18.69 -29.22
C PHE A 181 3.82 -19.14 -30.25
N GLY A 182 3.97 -20.46 -30.43
CA GLY A 182 5.01 -21.04 -31.28
C GLY A 182 4.49 -22.15 -32.18
N LYS A 183 4.98 -22.19 -33.42
CA LYS A 183 4.83 -23.36 -34.30
C LYS A 183 5.96 -24.34 -34.06
N VAL A 184 5.65 -25.63 -34.05
CA VAL A 184 6.66 -26.69 -33.94
C VAL A 184 6.89 -27.27 -35.33
N ALA A 185 8.06 -27.00 -35.88
CA ALA A 185 8.53 -27.44 -37.19
C ALA A 185 9.93 -28.05 -37.07
N ALA A 186 10.42 -28.70 -38.14
CA ALA A 186 11.71 -29.37 -38.10
C ALA A 186 12.88 -28.40 -37.90
N ASP A 187 12.71 -27.13 -38.25
CA ASP A 187 13.66 -26.05 -38.03
C ASP A 187 13.48 -25.33 -36.68
N THR A 188 12.46 -25.67 -35.87
CA THR A 188 12.35 -25.19 -34.48
C THR A 188 13.64 -25.54 -33.74
N PRO A 189 14.36 -24.54 -33.17
CA PRO A 189 15.59 -24.77 -32.43
C PRO A 189 15.35 -25.67 -31.21
N ALA A 190 16.38 -26.42 -30.82
CA ALA A 190 16.36 -27.09 -29.52
C ALA A 190 16.68 -26.08 -28.43
N ASP A 191 15.97 -26.17 -27.31
CA ASP A 191 16.26 -25.34 -26.13
C ASP A 191 17.52 -25.87 -25.43
N ALA A 192 18.43 -24.97 -25.08
CA ALA A 192 19.67 -25.32 -24.38
C ALA A 192 19.41 -25.91 -22.97
N SER A 193 18.31 -25.51 -22.35
CA SER A 193 17.83 -25.96 -21.04
C SER A 193 16.30 -25.90 -21.00
N PRO A 194 15.64 -26.55 -20.02
CA PRO A 194 14.22 -26.36 -19.79
C PRO A 194 13.85 -24.86 -19.62
N VAL A 195 12.68 -24.49 -20.12
CA VAL A 195 12.11 -23.14 -20.02
C VAL A 195 10.84 -23.21 -19.17
N GLY A 196 10.67 -22.25 -18.26
CA GLY A 196 9.56 -22.22 -17.32
C GLY A 196 8.28 -21.65 -17.95
N ALA A 197 7.14 -22.19 -17.53
CA ALA A 197 5.83 -21.58 -17.75
C ALA A 197 4.92 -21.73 -16.52
N THR A 198 3.98 -20.79 -16.35
CA THR A 198 2.89 -20.90 -15.35
C THR A 198 1.64 -21.55 -15.96
N TYR A 199 1.39 -21.33 -17.25
CA TYR A 199 0.35 -22.02 -18.03
C TYR A 199 0.97 -22.66 -19.27
N ALA A 200 0.55 -23.88 -19.57
CA ALA A 200 1.07 -24.66 -20.68
C ALA A 200 -0.04 -25.34 -21.48
N ILE A 201 -0.12 -24.99 -22.77
CA ILE A 201 -1.06 -25.55 -23.73
C ILE A 201 -0.28 -25.97 -24.97
N VAL A 202 -0.59 -27.14 -25.51
CA VAL A 202 -0.04 -27.64 -26.77
C VAL A 202 -1.16 -28.18 -27.64
N ASN A 203 -1.03 -28.07 -28.96
CA ASN A 203 -2.03 -28.59 -29.88
C ASN A 203 -1.43 -29.11 -31.17
N THR A 204 -2.24 -29.90 -31.87
CA THR A 204 -2.12 -30.24 -33.29
C THR A 204 -3.32 -29.63 -34.02
N GLY A 205 -3.43 -29.83 -35.33
CA GLY A 205 -4.63 -29.47 -36.08
C GLY A 205 -5.88 -30.31 -35.76
N ARG A 206 -5.83 -31.24 -34.80
CA ARG A 206 -6.95 -32.14 -34.45
C ARG A 206 -7.25 -32.26 -32.96
N LEU A 207 -6.24 -32.09 -32.10
CA LEU A 207 -6.38 -32.15 -30.64
C LEU A 207 -5.54 -31.05 -29.98
N ALA A 208 -6.08 -30.45 -28.93
CA ALA A 208 -5.40 -29.55 -28.02
C ALA A 208 -5.35 -30.17 -26.62
N ALA A 209 -4.34 -29.78 -25.83
CA ALA A 209 -4.21 -30.19 -24.45
C ALA A 209 -3.67 -29.08 -23.56
N ALA A 210 -4.23 -28.99 -22.35
CA ALA A 210 -3.77 -28.09 -21.31
C ALA A 210 -3.34 -28.88 -20.07
N VAL A 211 -2.37 -28.33 -19.33
CA VAL A 211 -1.76 -28.98 -18.16
C VAL A 211 -2.04 -28.17 -16.89
N GLU A 212 -2.32 -28.86 -15.78
CA GLU A 212 -2.45 -28.26 -14.44
C GLU A 212 -1.63 -29.08 -13.42
N SER A 213 -1.07 -28.45 -12.38
CA SER A 213 -0.37 -29.13 -11.29
C SER A 213 -0.41 -28.34 -9.98
N ASN A 214 -0.43 -29.05 -8.85
CA ASN A 214 -0.18 -28.45 -7.53
C ASN A 214 1.32 -28.29 -7.19
N SER A 215 2.20 -28.21 -8.20
CA SER A 215 3.61 -27.88 -8.00
C SER A 215 3.76 -26.60 -7.19
N THR A 216 4.67 -26.67 -6.21
CA THR A 216 5.10 -25.59 -5.32
C THR A 216 6.54 -25.85 -4.90
N TYR A 217 7.40 -24.86 -5.05
CA TYR A 217 8.81 -24.94 -4.70
C TYR A 217 9.03 -24.61 -3.22
N ASP A 218 9.81 -25.39 -2.49
CA ASP A 218 10.10 -25.11 -1.07
C ASP A 218 10.99 -23.88 -0.93
N LYS A 219 12.03 -23.77 -1.76
CA LYS A 219 13.01 -22.67 -1.77
C LYS A 219 13.09 -22.05 -3.17
N PRO A 220 12.06 -21.31 -3.60
CA PRO A 220 12.03 -20.73 -4.93
C PRO A 220 13.13 -19.68 -5.12
N SER A 221 13.72 -19.62 -6.32
CA SER A 221 14.74 -18.64 -6.72
C SER A 221 14.83 -18.56 -8.25
N GLY A 222 15.32 -17.45 -8.78
CA GLY A 222 15.33 -17.21 -10.23
C GLY A 222 13.91 -17.36 -10.81
N LYS A 223 13.74 -18.18 -11.85
CA LYS A 223 12.43 -18.41 -12.48
C LYS A 223 11.37 -19.02 -11.55
N THR A 224 11.75 -19.81 -10.56
CA THR A 224 10.77 -20.36 -9.61
C THR A 224 10.36 -19.31 -8.56
N GLY A 225 11.15 -18.24 -8.43
CA GLY A 225 10.93 -17.09 -7.55
C GLY A 225 9.73 -16.22 -7.90
N GLY A 226 9.17 -16.34 -9.11
CA GLY A 226 7.96 -15.64 -9.55
C GLY A 226 6.78 -16.57 -9.89
N ASP A 227 6.87 -17.86 -9.53
CA ASP A 227 5.95 -18.92 -10.00
C ASP A 227 5.92 -19.10 -11.54
N ASP A 228 6.97 -18.64 -12.24
CA ASP A 228 7.14 -18.78 -13.70
C ASP A 228 7.48 -20.20 -14.14
N ALA A 229 7.64 -21.13 -13.21
CA ALA A 229 8.14 -22.48 -13.48
C ALA A 229 7.29 -23.57 -12.79
N ARG A 230 5.98 -23.31 -12.63
CA ARG A 230 4.99 -24.33 -12.25
C ARG A 230 4.99 -25.49 -13.25
N PHE A 231 5.30 -25.21 -14.51
CA PHE A 231 5.61 -26.16 -15.56
C PHE A 231 6.97 -25.87 -16.17
N TRP A 232 7.58 -26.92 -16.70
CA TRP A 232 8.74 -26.82 -17.58
C TRP A 232 8.37 -27.35 -18.95
N HIS A 233 8.92 -26.72 -19.97
CA HIS A 233 8.88 -27.23 -21.33
C HIS A 233 10.28 -27.23 -21.96
N GLN A 234 10.46 -28.06 -22.98
CA GLN A 234 11.72 -28.09 -23.72
C GLN A 234 11.54 -28.63 -25.14
N ALA A 235 11.98 -27.86 -26.13
CA ALA A 235 12.18 -28.31 -27.50
C ALA A 235 13.45 -29.16 -27.60
N ARG A 236 13.31 -30.42 -28.05
CA ARG A 236 14.42 -31.37 -28.20
C ARG A 236 14.49 -31.84 -29.65
N LYS A 237 15.70 -31.98 -30.18
CA LYS A 237 15.95 -32.54 -31.52
C LYS A 237 16.26 -34.03 -31.44
N SER A 238 15.59 -34.80 -32.28
CA SER A 238 15.84 -36.21 -32.52
C SER A 238 16.92 -36.40 -33.59
N ALA A 239 17.51 -37.59 -33.64
CA ALA A 239 18.55 -37.93 -34.62
C ALA A 239 18.06 -37.88 -36.09
N ASP A 240 16.76 -38.01 -36.32
CA ASP A 240 16.12 -37.90 -37.64
C ASP A 240 15.86 -36.44 -38.08
N GLY A 241 16.26 -35.46 -37.25
CA GLY A 241 16.08 -34.04 -37.50
C GLY A 241 14.73 -33.47 -37.06
N SER A 242 13.80 -34.31 -36.58
CA SER A 242 12.53 -33.86 -36.02
C SER A 242 12.75 -33.15 -34.68
N THR A 243 11.95 -32.12 -34.42
CA THR A 243 11.88 -31.43 -33.12
C THR A 243 10.59 -31.83 -32.39
N ARG A 244 10.65 -32.06 -31.08
CA ARG A 244 9.50 -32.30 -30.20
C ARG A 244 9.60 -31.44 -28.94
N VAL A 245 8.49 -30.83 -28.54
CA VAL A 245 8.35 -30.03 -27.32
C VAL A 245 7.57 -30.85 -26.31
N GLY A 246 8.21 -31.20 -25.20
CA GLY A 246 7.58 -31.89 -24.06
C GLY A 246 7.28 -30.92 -22.92
N VAL A 247 6.19 -31.15 -22.19
CA VAL A 247 5.75 -30.35 -21.04
C VAL A 247 5.62 -31.24 -19.80
N TRP A 248 6.18 -30.83 -18.67
CA TRP A 248 6.04 -31.52 -17.40
C TRP A 248 5.88 -30.55 -16.23
N SER A 249 5.50 -31.08 -15.06
CA SER A 249 5.34 -30.30 -13.84
C SER A 249 6.68 -29.78 -13.31
N GLY A 250 6.65 -28.64 -12.62
CA GLY A 250 7.70 -28.21 -11.72
C GLY A 250 7.82 -29.11 -10.48
N GLN A 251 8.76 -28.75 -9.60
CA GLN A 251 9.00 -29.44 -8.34
C GLN A 251 7.74 -29.44 -7.46
N TRP A 252 7.47 -30.56 -6.79
CA TRP A 252 6.52 -30.61 -5.70
C TRP A 252 7.24 -30.63 -4.36
N THR A 253 6.72 -29.86 -3.41
CA THR A 253 7.12 -29.95 -2.01
C THR A 253 6.22 -30.94 -1.29
N TYR A 254 6.79 -32.07 -0.87
CA TYR A 254 6.10 -33.06 -0.03
C TYR A 254 6.25 -32.73 1.46
N ARG A 255 7.41 -32.21 1.88
CA ARG A 255 7.66 -31.73 3.24
C ARG A 255 8.59 -30.51 3.15
N GLY A 256 8.06 -29.33 3.44
CA GLY A 256 8.85 -28.09 3.46
C GLY A 256 9.95 -28.14 4.53
N GLU A 257 11.01 -27.36 4.33
CA GLU A 257 12.07 -27.25 5.34
C GLU A 257 11.51 -26.84 6.70
N GLY A 258 11.90 -27.59 7.74
CA GLY A 258 11.47 -27.38 9.13
C GLY A 258 10.03 -27.80 9.43
N ALA A 259 9.25 -28.22 8.44
CA ALA A 259 7.85 -28.59 8.64
C ALA A 259 7.73 -29.83 9.55
N PRO A 260 6.86 -29.80 10.57
CA PRO A 260 6.72 -30.90 11.53
C PRO A 260 6.19 -32.18 10.85
N GLU A 261 5.30 -32.02 9.87
CA GLU A 261 4.68 -33.12 9.13
C GLU A 261 4.73 -32.86 7.61
N PRO A 262 4.64 -33.90 6.76
CA PRO A 262 4.46 -33.71 5.33
C PRO A 262 3.12 -33.06 5.00
N ASP A 263 3.06 -32.49 3.81
CA ASP A 263 1.86 -31.94 3.22
C ASP A 263 0.79 -33.02 3.00
N LYS A 264 -0.45 -32.66 3.32
CA LYS A 264 -1.62 -33.55 3.15
C LYS A 264 -2.07 -33.64 1.70
N ASP A 265 -1.94 -32.56 0.93
CA ASP A 265 -2.23 -32.59 -0.51
C ASP A 265 -1.00 -33.11 -1.27
N LEU A 266 -1.03 -34.41 -1.57
CA LEU A 266 0.08 -35.08 -2.24
C LEU A 266 0.25 -34.60 -3.70
N PRO A 267 1.47 -34.69 -4.26
CA PRO A 267 1.78 -34.27 -5.62
C PRO A 267 0.82 -34.81 -6.69
N TRP A 268 0.34 -33.95 -7.57
CA TRP A 268 -0.43 -34.33 -8.74
C TRP A 268 -0.20 -33.40 -9.94
N ALA A 269 -0.42 -33.95 -11.14
CA ALA A 269 -0.53 -33.19 -12.38
C ALA A 269 -1.66 -33.76 -13.25
N LYS A 270 -2.34 -32.90 -14.00
CA LYS A 270 -3.48 -33.25 -14.86
C LYS A 270 -3.21 -32.77 -16.28
N VAL A 271 -3.62 -33.57 -17.25
CA VAL A 271 -3.67 -33.20 -18.67
C VAL A 271 -5.10 -33.41 -19.16
N VAL A 272 -5.72 -32.37 -19.73
CA VAL A 272 -7.00 -32.50 -20.42
C VAL A 272 -6.76 -32.48 -21.93
N VAL A 273 -7.35 -33.42 -22.67
CA VAL A 273 -7.20 -33.51 -24.13
C VAL A 273 -8.54 -33.36 -24.83
N THR A 274 -8.65 -32.38 -25.72
CA THR A 274 -9.90 -32.01 -26.39
C THR A 274 -9.72 -31.87 -27.90
N PRO A 275 -10.73 -32.22 -28.72
CA PRO A 275 -10.89 -31.67 -30.06
C PRO A 275 -11.39 -30.21 -29.97
N ASP A 276 -11.94 -29.67 -31.06
CA ASP A 276 -12.63 -28.37 -31.09
C ASP A 276 -13.65 -28.28 -29.93
N ALA A 277 -13.42 -27.31 -29.04
CA ALA A 277 -14.16 -27.09 -27.81
C ALA A 277 -15.00 -25.80 -27.85
N ASN A 278 -14.75 -24.89 -28.80
CA ASN A 278 -15.48 -23.64 -28.95
C ASN A 278 -16.39 -23.58 -30.19
N GLY A 279 -16.35 -24.60 -31.05
CA GLY A 279 -17.21 -24.78 -32.21
C GLY A 279 -16.83 -23.92 -33.40
N ASP A 280 -15.59 -23.42 -33.48
CA ASP A 280 -15.14 -22.56 -34.58
C ASP A 280 -14.52 -23.31 -35.77
N GLY A 281 -14.45 -24.65 -35.67
CA GLY A 281 -13.98 -25.55 -36.72
C GLY A 281 -12.46 -25.63 -36.83
N LYS A 282 -11.71 -25.06 -35.89
CA LYS A 282 -10.26 -25.20 -35.76
C LYS A 282 -9.92 -25.84 -34.41
N VAL A 283 -8.68 -26.32 -34.29
CA VAL A 283 -8.14 -26.79 -33.01
C VAL A 283 -6.86 -26.04 -32.73
N ASP A 284 -6.91 -25.16 -31.73
CA ASP A 284 -5.79 -24.32 -31.31
C ASP A 284 -5.69 -24.23 -29.77
N TRP A 285 -4.87 -23.30 -29.27
CA TRP A 285 -4.67 -23.12 -27.84
C TRP A 285 -5.96 -22.72 -27.09
N GLN A 286 -6.91 -22.07 -27.75
CA GLN A 286 -8.17 -21.63 -27.15
C GLN A 286 -9.03 -22.84 -26.78
N ASP A 287 -9.00 -23.91 -27.57
CA ASP A 287 -9.70 -25.15 -27.22
C ASP A 287 -9.10 -25.79 -25.97
N GLY A 288 -7.77 -25.81 -25.87
CA GLY A 288 -7.05 -26.20 -24.67
C GLY A 288 -7.44 -25.33 -23.46
N ALA A 289 -7.55 -24.01 -23.64
CA ALA A 289 -7.95 -23.06 -22.61
C ALA A 289 -9.42 -23.26 -22.16
N VAL A 290 -10.35 -23.51 -23.08
CA VAL A 290 -11.74 -23.86 -22.76
C VAL A 290 -11.79 -25.19 -21.98
N ALA A 291 -11.02 -26.19 -22.40
CA ALA A 291 -10.96 -27.48 -21.70
C ALA A 291 -10.28 -27.39 -20.33
N PHE A 292 -9.37 -26.43 -20.12
CA PHE A 292 -8.64 -26.22 -18.86
C PHE A 292 -9.59 -26.05 -17.66
N HIS A 293 -10.76 -25.43 -17.85
CA HIS A 293 -11.78 -25.28 -16.80
C HIS A 293 -12.20 -26.61 -16.13
N SER A 294 -12.01 -27.76 -16.80
CA SER A 294 -12.31 -29.07 -16.23
C SER A 294 -11.24 -29.62 -15.28
N ILE A 295 -10.02 -29.08 -15.32
CA ILE A 295 -8.87 -29.56 -14.54
C ILE A 295 -8.25 -28.51 -13.62
N GLY A 296 -8.39 -27.23 -13.97
CA GLY A 296 -7.79 -26.08 -13.30
C GLY A 296 -8.26 -25.92 -11.86
N VAL A 297 -7.39 -25.37 -11.01
CA VAL A 297 -7.79 -24.98 -9.66
C VAL A 297 -8.66 -23.73 -9.76
N LYS A 298 -9.89 -23.83 -9.27
CA LYS A 298 -10.81 -22.69 -9.16
C LYS A 298 -10.64 -22.03 -7.81
N ALA A 299 -10.32 -20.74 -7.82
CA ALA A 299 -10.16 -19.95 -6.60
C ALA A 299 -11.48 -19.92 -5.81
N LYS A 300 -11.41 -20.08 -4.50
CA LYS A 300 -12.58 -20.05 -3.63
C LYS A 300 -13.23 -18.67 -3.69
N GLY A 301 -14.55 -18.62 -3.91
CA GLY A 301 -15.32 -17.38 -3.98
C GLY A 301 -15.34 -16.71 -5.35
N SER A 302 -14.60 -17.24 -6.35
CA SER A 302 -14.56 -16.69 -7.71
C SER A 302 -15.92 -16.57 -8.40
N ASP A 303 -16.89 -17.43 -8.06
CA ASP A 303 -18.26 -17.34 -8.58
C ASP A 303 -18.98 -16.02 -8.23
N ALA A 304 -18.55 -15.33 -7.18
CA ALA A 304 -19.11 -14.05 -6.76
C ALA A 304 -18.37 -12.83 -7.35
N THR A 305 -17.20 -13.02 -7.99
CA THR A 305 -16.40 -11.91 -8.55
C THR A 305 -17.18 -11.06 -9.55
N PRO A 306 -17.98 -11.62 -10.49
CA PRO A 306 -18.76 -10.82 -11.43
C PRO A 306 -19.84 -9.95 -10.75
N ASP A 307 -20.33 -10.36 -9.57
CA ASP A 307 -21.34 -9.63 -8.80
C ASP A 307 -20.75 -8.54 -7.91
N ARG A 308 -19.44 -8.59 -7.60
CA ARG A 308 -18.72 -7.55 -6.84
C ARG A 308 -18.37 -6.39 -7.77
N VAL A 309 -19.37 -5.62 -8.14
CA VAL A 309 -19.20 -4.50 -9.07
C VAL A 309 -18.41 -3.37 -8.44
N ILE A 310 -18.68 -3.11 -7.16
CA ILE A 310 -18.19 -1.91 -6.48
C ILE A 310 -17.18 -2.37 -5.44
N THR A 311 -15.92 -1.95 -5.59
CA THR A 311 -14.90 -2.12 -4.57
C THR A 311 -14.64 -0.77 -3.93
N HIS A 312 -14.52 -0.73 -2.60
CA HIS A 312 -14.19 0.48 -1.87
C HIS A 312 -13.43 0.17 -0.57
N ILE A 313 -12.69 1.13 -0.03
CA ILE A 313 -11.70 0.96 1.04
C ILE A 313 -12.00 1.97 2.17
N PRO A 314 -12.91 1.62 3.10
CA PRO A 314 -13.09 2.39 4.32
C PRO A 314 -11.79 2.41 5.13
N PHE A 315 -11.22 3.60 5.28
CA PHE A 315 -9.86 3.76 5.80
C PHE A 315 -9.82 4.40 7.18
N ASN A 316 -9.15 3.74 8.13
CA ASN A 316 -8.86 4.28 9.47
C ASN A 316 -7.35 4.29 9.72
N PHE A 317 -6.85 5.36 10.31
CA PHE A 317 -5.42 5.53 10.59
C PHE A 317 -5.15 6.35 11.86
N ALA A 318 -4.00 6.13 12.49
CA ALA A 318 -3.43 7.01 13.53
C ALA A 318 -4.36 7.39 14.70
N SER A 319 -5.17 6.45 15.18
CA SER A 319 -6.17 6.64 16.26
C SER A 319 -7.33 7.58 15.91
N GLN A 320 -7.39 8.12 14.69
CA GLN A 320 -8.36 9.15 14.30
C GLN A 320 -9.79 8.62 14.21
N ALA A 321 -9.96 7.33 13.96
CA ALA A 321 -11.24 6.69 13.69
C ALA A 321 -12.06 7.49 12.66
N THR A 322 -11.44 7.77 11.51
CA THR A 322 -12.01 8.53 10.38
C THR A 322 -13.24 7.85 9.81
N HIS A 323 -13.24 6.51 9.73
CA HIS A 323 -14.37 5.70 9.26
C HIS A 323 -14.78 4.63 10.29
N PRO A 324 -15.45 5.02 11.40
CA PRO A 324 -15.94 4.05 12.37
C PRO A 324 -16.88 3.03 11.73
N PHE A 325 -16.92 1.79 12.23
CA PHE A 325 -17.62 0.69 11.54
C PHE A 325 -19.11 0.98 11.27
N LEU A 326 -19.81 1.65 12.19
CA LEU A 326 -21.22 1.99 12.00
C LEU A 326 -21.44 3.20 11.08
N ARG A 327 -20.43 4.04 10.87
CA ARG A 327 -20.46 5.06 9.81
C ARG A 327 -20.31 4.41 8.44
N THR A 328 -19.35 3.49 8.28
CA THR A 328 -19.20 2.68 7.06
C THR A 328 -20.46 1.90 6.71
N LEU A 329 -21.27 1.49 7.70
CA LEU A 329 -22.56 0.83 7.43
C LEU A 329 -23.54 1.78 6.72
N ASP A 330 -23.52 3.06 7.04
CA ASP A 330 -24.26 4.09 6.32
C ASP A 330 -23.66 4.34 4.92
N ASP A 331 -22.34 4.39 4.77
CA ASP A 331 -21.73 4.51 3.43
C ASP A 331 -22.14 3.35 2.50
N VAL A 332 -22.12 2.10 3.00
CA VAL A 332 -22.63 0.91 2.30
C VAL A 332 -24.10 1.04 1.87
N LYS A 333 -24.96 1.62 2.72
CA LYS A 333 -26.37 1.87 2.41
C LYS A 333 -26.52 2.92 1.32
N ARG A 334 -25.72 3.99 1.38
CA ARG A 334 -25.70 5.07 0.38
C ARG A 334 -25.33 4.52 -0.99
N ILE A 335 -24.27 3.72 -1.06
CA ILE A 335 -23.85 3.03 -2.29
C ILE A 335 -24.97 2.13 -2.82
N SER A 336 -25.57 1.30 -1.94
CA SER A 336 -26.65 0.39 -2.34
C SER A 336 -27.86 1.14 -2.89
N LEU A 337 -28.29 2.23 -2.26
CA LEU A 337 -29.39 3.07 -2.76
C LEU A 337 -29.03 3.71 -4.11
N ALA A 338 -27.83 4.27 -4.23
CA ALA A 338 -27.33 4.94 -5.44
C ALA A 338 -27.15 4.02 -6.64
N THR A 339 -27.07 2.70 -6.41
CA THR A 339 -26.79 1.69 -7.44
C THR A 339 -27.91 0.67 -7.61
N ASP A 340 -29.01 0.83 -6.88
CA ASP A 340 -30.10 -0.17 -6.81
C ASP A 340 -29.56 -1.56 -6.41
N ASN A 341 -28.69 -1.58 -5.39
CA ASN A 341 -28.14 -2.77 -4.75
C ASN A 341 -27.31 -3.64 -5.70
N LEU A 342 -26.37 -3.02 -6.44
CA LEU A 342 -25.24 -3.74 -7.03
C LEU A 342 -24.38 -4.35 -5.89
N GLY A 343 -23.70 -5.47 -6.17
CA GLY A 343 -22.88 -6.13 -5.16
C GLY A 343 -21.61 -5.33 -4.88
N GLN A 344 -21.24 -5.27 -3.60
CA GLN A 344 -20.14 -4.48 -3.08
C GLN A 344 -19.08 -5.38 -2.40
N PHE A 345 -17.83 -4.94 -2.48
CA PHE A 345 -16.71 -5.47 -1.73
C PHE A 345 -16.01 -4.32 -0.98
N ALA A 346 -16.23 -4.25 0.33
CA ALA A 346 -15.61 -3.25 1.20
C ALA A 346 -14.34 -3.84 1.86
N LEU A 347 -13.18 -3.27 1.58
CA LEU A 347 -11.91 -3.66 2.19
C LEU A 347 -11.60 -2.76 3.39
N LEU A 348 -11.82 -3.27 4.60
CA LEU A 348 -11.60 -2.52 5.83
C LEU A 348 -10.10 -2.41 6.14
N LYS A 349 -9.49 -1.32 5.68
CA LYS A 349 -8.08 -1.00 5.93
C LYS A 349 -7.96 -0.17 7.21
N GLY A 350 -7.29 -0.75 8.20
CA GLY A 350 -7.23 -0.21 9.58
C GLY A 350 -8.34 -0.67 10.53
N TYR A 351 -8.91 -1.86 10.28
CA TYR A 351 -9.91 -2.46 11.17
C TYR A 351 -9.38 -2.86 12.57
N ALA A 352 -8.06 -2.97 12.74
CA ALA A 352 -7.40 -3.43 13.96
C ALA A 352 -6.62 -2.29 14.63
N SER A 353 -6.37 -2.43 15.94
CA SER A 353 -5.59 -1.52 16.79
C SER A 353 -5.96 -0.05 16.56
N GLU A 354 -4.99 0.80 16.22
CA GLU A 354 -5.16 2.23 16.03
C GLU A 354 -5.48 2.63 14.58
N GLY A 355 -5.56 1.65 13.66
CA GLY A 355 -5.75 1.88 12.24
C GLY A 355 -4.82 1.03 11.37
N HIS A 356 -4.66 1.43 10.11
CA HIS A 356 -3.73 0.80 9.17
C HIS A 356 -2.30 0.91 9.71
N ASP A 357 -1.50 -0.12 9.45
CA ASP A 357 -0.09 -0.18 9.85
C ASP A 357 0.13 0.02 11.36
N SER A 358 -0.82 -0.48 12.15
CA SER A 358 -0.76 -0.50 13.60
C SER A 358 -0.92 -1.94 14.11
N ALA A 359 0.03 -2.41 14.90
CA ALA A 359 -0.01 -3.71 15.58
C ALA A 359 -0.18 -4.95 14.68
N HIS A 360 0.28 -4.93 13.43
CA HIS A 360 0.50 -6.17 12.70
C HIS A 360 1.50 -7.08 13.47
N PRO A 361 1.28 -8.41 13.54
CA PRO A 361 0.26 -9.20 12.85
C PRO A 361 -0.91 -9.66 13.75
N ASP A 362 -1.39 -8.82 14.69
CA ASP A 362 -2.54 -9.15 15.55
C ASP A 362 -3.87 -9.12 14.77
N TYR A 363 -4.17 -10.18 14.00
CA TYR A 363 -5.39 -10.23 13.18
C TYR A 363 -6.68 -10.30 14.04
N GLY A 364 -6.70 -11.18 15.05
CA GLY A 364 -7.79 -11.29 16.02
C GLY A 364 -7.41 -10.72 17.39
N GLY A 365 -8.39 -10.47 18.25
CA GLY A 365 -8.17 -10.03 19.63
C GLY A 365 -7.65 -8.60 19.78
N ASN A 366 -7.61 -7.84 18.69
CA ASN A 366 -7.16 -6.45 18.67
C ASN A 366 -7.96 -5.58 17.67
N THR A 367 -9.28 -5.76 17.58
CA THR A 367 -10.12 -4.90 16.72
C THR A 367 -10.06 -3.44 17.18
N ASN A 368 -10.08 -2.50 16.23
CA ASN A 368 -9.96 -1.07 16.50
C ASN A 368 -11.06 -0.56 17.45
N LYS A 369 -10.67 -0.29 18.70
CA LYS A 369 -11.61 0.11 19.77
C LYS A 369 -12.21 1.50 19.52
N ARG A 370 -11.45 2.41 18.92
CA ARG A 370 -11.87 3.79 18.62
C ARG A 370 -12.88 3.82 17.46
N ALA A 371 -12.80 2.88 16.52
CA ALA A 371 -13.80 2.65 15.46
C ALA A 371 -15.08 1.93 15.92
N GLY A 372 -15.17 1.50 17.19
CA GLY A 372 -16.33 0.80 17.79
C GLY A 372 -16.04 -0.63 18.25
N GLY A 373 -14.83 -1.14 17.98
CA GLY A 373 -14.39 -2.47 18.40
C GLY A 373 -15.15 -3.61 17.73
N LEU A 374 -14.96 -4.82 18.25
CA LEU A 374 -15.49 -6.05 17.66
C LEU A 374 -17.03 -6.07 17.55
N LYS A 375 -17.73 -5.44 18.51
CA LYS A 375 -19.19 -5.37 18.50
C LYS A 375 -19.70 -4.65 17.25
N ASP A 376 -19.17 -3.46 17.01
CA ASP A 376 -19.65 -2.60 15.92
C ASP A 376 -19.14 -3.09 14.56
N LEU A 377 -17.94 -3.70 14.51
CA LEU A 377 -17.48 -4.45 13.34
C LEU A 377 -18.49 -5.54 12.97
N ASN A 378 -18.91 -6.37 13.92
CA ASN A 378 -19.89 -7.43 13.64
C ASN A 378 -21.27 -6.91 13.22
N GLU A 379 -21.69 -5.76 13.74
CA GLU A 379 -22.93 -5.13 13.31
C GLU A 379 -22.83 -4.57 11.88
N LEU A 380 -21.68 -3.97 11.50
CA LEU A 380 -21.37 -3.60 10.12
C LEU A 380 -21.44 -4.82 9.19
N LEU A 381 -20.71 -5.88 9.53
CA LEU A 381 -20.64 -7.10 8.72
C LEU A 381 -22.04 -7.68 8.48
N LYS A 382 -22.85 -7.80 9.52
CA LYS A 382 -24.22 -8.35 9.45
C LYS A 382 -25.18 -7.41 8.73
N GLY A 383 -25.09 -6.11 9.00
CA GLY A 383 -25.94 -5.07 8.41
C GLY A 383 -25.71 -4.92 6.91
N GLY A 384 -24.45 -4.85 6.49
CA GLY A 384 -24.05 -4.64 5.09
C GLY A 384 -24.51 -5.76 4.15
N LYS A 385 -24.71 -6.99 4.66
CA LYS A 385 -25.28 -8.09 3.87
C LYS A 385 -26.66 -7.75 3.28
N LYS A 386 -27.49 -6.99 4.01
CA LYS A 386 -28.82 -6.55 3.54
C LYS A 386 -28.72 -5.62 2.33
N PHE A 387 -27.58 -4.95 2.17
CA PHE A 387 -27.26 -3.96 1.15
C PHE A 387 -26.27 -4.50 0.11
N GLY A 388 -26.17 -5.83 -0.03
CA GLY A 388 -25.39 -6.48 -1.08
C GLY A 388 -23.88 -6.43 -0.86
N THR A 389 -23.42 -6.15 0.37
CA THR A 389 -21.99 -5.97 0.66
C THR A 389 -21.38 -7.20 1.30
N SER A 390 -20.22 -7.60 0.77
CA SER A 390 -19.28 -8.52 1.40
C SER A 390 -18.06 -7.74 1.86
N PHE A 391 -17.45 -8.16 2.97
CA PHE A 391 -16.32 -7.44 3.54
C PHE A 391 -15.04 -8.25 3.45
N GLY A 392 -13.92 -7.53 3.35
CA GLY A 392 -12.58 -8.02 3.61
C GLY A 392 -11.89 -7.19 4.67
N VAL A 393 -10.83 -7.73 5.25
CA VAL A 393 -9.92 -6.96 6.12
C VAL A 393 -8.51 -7.01 5.56
N HIS A 394 -7.80 -5.91 5.76
CA HIS A 394 -6.38 -5.81 5.49
C HIS A 394 -5.58 -6.47 6.61
N VAL A 395 -4.63 -7.34 6.26
CA VAL A 395 -3.63 -7.90 7.18
C VAL A 395 -2.24 -7.85 6.55
N ASN A 396 -1.21 -7.87 7.37
CA ASN A 396 0.18 -7.99 6.94
C ASN A 396 0.80 -9.25 7.59
N ALA A 397 1.39 -10.10 6.76
CA ALA A 397 2.06 -11.34 7.17
C ALA A 397 3.56 -11.33 6.84
N THR A 398 4.11 -10.15 6.55
CA THR A 398 5.50 -9.89 6.17
C THR A 398 6.20 -9.06 7.24
N GLU A 399 5.49 -8.14 7.89
CA GLU A 399 6.04 -7.21 8.88
C GLU A 399 5.24 -7.24 10.18
N ALA A 400 5.93 -6.97 11.29
CA ALA A 400 5.34 -6.84 12.62
C ALA A 400 5.82 -5.58 13.33
N TYR A 401 4.93 -4.95 14.10
CA TYR A 401 5.24 -3.78 14.90
C TYR A 401 5.42 -4.16 16.38
N PRO A 402 6.37 -3.51 17.12
CA PRO A 402 6.59 -3.77 18.54
C PRO A 402 5.33 -3.67 19.42
N VAL A 403 4.36 -2.86 19.02
CA VAL A 403 3.08 -2.69 19.73
C VAL A 403 2.16 -3.94 19.67
N ALA A 404 2.37 -4.85 18.72
CA ALA A 404 1.56 -6.05 18.55
C ALA A 404 1.76 -7.05 19.70
N LYS A 405 0.67 -7.62 20.23
CA LYS A 405 0.70 -8.63 21.29
C LYS A 405 1.45 -9.89 20.88
N HIS A 406 1.43 -10.22 19.58
CA HIS A 406 2.16 -11.35 19.02
C HIS A 406 3.62 -11.04 18.66
N PHE A 407 4.08 -9.81 18.86
CA PHE A 407 5.48 -9.44 18.64
C PHE A 407 6.40 -10.16 19.64
N THR A 408 7.33 -10.95 19.12
CA THR A 408 8.34 -11.65 19.92
C THR A 408 9.67 -11.66 19.18
N GLY A 409 10.78 -11.76 19.92
CA GLY A 409 12.12 -11.87 19.31
C GLY A 409 12.34 -13.15 18.48
N ASP A 410 11.45 -14.14 18.57
CA ASP A 410 11.46 -15.35 17.73
C ASP A 410 10.61 -15.20 16.46
N LEU A 411 9.70 -14.20 16.42
CA LEU A 411 8.84 -13.93 15.26
C LEU A 411 9.56 -13.09 14.21
N VAL A 412 10.38 -12.13 14.67
CA VAL A 412 11.06 -11.15 13.81
C VAL A 412 12.56 -11.21 13.98
N ASP A 413 13.31 -10.73 12.99
CA ASP A 413 14.70 -10.33 13.18
C ASP A 413 14.74 -8.82 13.53
N PRO A 414 15.11 -8.43 14.77
CA PRO A 414 15.22 -7.03 15.16
C PRO A 414 16.27 -6.24 14.36
N LYS A 415 17.13 -6.90 13.58
CA LYS A 415 18.11 -6.26 12.70
C LYS A 415 17.62 -6.06 11.27
N ALA A 416 16.42 -6.54 10.95
CA ALA A 416 15.81 -6.42 9.63
C ALA A 416 14.60 -5.47 9.73
N PRO A 417 14.83 -4.13 9.75
CA PRO A 417 13.75 -3.16 9.78
C PRO A 417 12.91 -3.27 8.49
N GLY A 418 11.59 -3.17 8.66
CA GLY A 418 10.64 -3.02 7.56
C GLY A 418 10.20 -1.57 7.40
N TRP A 419 8.94 -1.37 7.03
CA TRP A 419 8.31 -0.05 6.94
C TRP A 419 8.38 0.76 8.23
N ASN A 420 8.58 2.08 8.08
CA ASN A 420 8.74 3.04 9.17
C ASN A 420 7.77 4.22 8.98
N TRP A 421 6.73 4.31 9.83
CA TRP A 421 5.73 5.40 9.76
C TRP A 421 5.19 5.85 11.11
N LEU A 422 4.20 5.16 11.69
CA LEU A 422 3.71 5.39 13.06
C LEU A 422 4.69 4.83 14.09
N ASP A 423 5.28 3.70 13.74
CA ASP A 423 6.34 2.99 14.44
C ASP A 423 7.23 2.29 13.42
N GLN A 424 8.46 1.92 13.82
CA GLN A 424 9.32 1.03 13.04
C GLN A 424 8.82 -0.41 13.10
N SER A 425 8.54 -1.03 11.95
CA SER A 425 8.25 -2.46 11.83
C SER A 425 9.51 -3.31 11.62
N TYR A 426 9.36 -4.63 11.73
CA TYR A 426 10.44 -5.61 11.48
C TYR A 426 9.90 -6.80 10.68
N TYR A 427 10.73 -7.35 9.80
CA TYR A 427 10.33 -8.50 8.97
C TYR A 427 10.07 -9.76 9.80
N ILE A 428 8.96 -10.43 9.50
CA ILE A 428 8.53 -11.70 10.09
C ILE A 428 9.31 -12.86 9.43
N ASP A 429 9.83 -13.79 10.25
CA ASP A 429 10.25 -15.11 9.77
C ASP A 429 9.00 -15.95 9.43
N GLN A 430 8.52 -15.78 8.20
CA GLN A 430 7.29 -16.42 7.71
C GLN A 430 7.35 -17.94 7.80
N ARG A 431 8.53 -18.53 7.53
CA ARG A 431 8.68 -19.99 7.56
C ARG A 431 8.54 -20.51 8.97
N ARG A 432 9.17 -19.87 9.95
CA ARG A 432 9.01 -20.20 11.37
C ARG A 432 7.55 -20.02 11.81
N ASP A 433 6.92 -18.90 11.46
CA ASP A 433 5.54 -18.56 11.83
C ASP A 433 4.50 -19.55 11.26
N ILE A 434 4.75 -20.07 10.06
CA ILE A 434 3.99 -21.16 9.46
C ILE A 434 4.24 -22.49 10.19
N ASN A 435 5.51 -22.85 10.41
CA ASN A 435 5.89 -24.13 10.99
C ASN A 435 5.48 -24.28 12.46
N SER A 436 5.43 -23.19 13.24
CA SER A 436 4.94 -23.20 14.61
C SER A 436 3.41 -23.33 14.69
N GLY A 437 2.70 -22.95 13.62
CA GLY A 437 1.24 -22.88 13.57
C GLY A 437 0.66 -21.56 14.08
N ASP A 438 1.51 -20.59 14.44
CA ASP A 438 1.09 -19.31 15.00
C ASP A 438 0.32 -18.46 13.97
N LEU A 439 0.77 -18.44 12.71
CA LEU A 439 0.04 -17.77 11.62
C LEU A 439 -1.41 -18.27 11.52
N ALA A 440 -1.59 -19.59 11.51
CA ALA A 440 -2.90 -20.22 11.42
C ALA A 440 -3.75 -19.96 12.67
N ALA A 441 -3.14 -19.89 13.86
CA ALA A 441 -3.83 -19.56 15.10
C ALA A 441 -4.38 -18.13 15.08
N ARG A 442 -3.61 -17.15 14.61
CA ARG A 442 -4.07 -15.75 14.49
C ARG A 442 -5.23 -15.61 13.51
N PHE A 443 -5.18 -16.30 12.36
CA PHE A 443 -6.32 -16.35 11.43
C PHE A 443 -7.56 -17.02 12.03
N LYS A 444 -7.37 -18.14 12.74
CA LYS A 444 -8.47 -18.84 13.40
C LYS A 444 -9.15 -17.96 14.45
N GLN A 445 -8.37 -17.22 15.24
CA GLN A 445 -8.91 -16.30 16.24
C GLN A 445 -9.81 -15.24 15.59
N LEU A 446 -9.34 -14.55 14.55
CA LEU A 446 -10.15 -13.59 13.81
C LEU A 446 -11.45 -14.22 13.26
N ARG A 447 -11.38 -15.45 12.75
CA ARG A 447 -12.55 -16.16 12.23
C ARG A 447 -13.59 -16.48 13.31
N GLU A 448 -13.14 -16.80 14.52
CA GLU A 448 -14.02 -17.12 15.65
C GLU A 448 -14.70 -15.88 16.24
N GLU A 449 -14.07 -14.71 16.11
CA GLU A 449 -14.56 -13.44 16.65
C GLU A 449 -15.54 -12.72 15.71
N THR A 450 -15.44 -12.94 14.40
CA THR A 450 -16.15 -12.13 13.37
C THR A 450 -17.36 -12.83 12.76
N ASP A 451 -18.32 -12.03 12.30
CA ASP A 451 -19.47 -12.50 11.54
C ASP A 451 -19.02 -13.13 10.20
N PRO A 452 -19.67 -14.22 9.73
CA PRO A 452 -19.30 -14.88 8.47
C PRO A 452 -19.33 -13.99 7.22
N ASN A 453 -19.95 -12.81 7.26
CA ASN A 453 -19.90 -11.83 6.17
C ASN A 453 -18.54 -11.11 6.05
N LEU A 454 -17.60 -11.34 6.97
CA LEU A 454 -16.17 -11.19 6.68
C LEU A 454 -15.75 -12.35 5.77
N THR A 455 -15.65 -12.09 4.47
CA THR A 455 -15.49 -13.12 3.45
C THR A 455 -14.09 -13.19 2.85
N THR A 456 -13.28 -12.14 2.97
CA THR A 456 -11.99 -12.04 2.27
C THR A 456 -10.89 -11.60 3.23
N ILE A 457 -9.70 -12.18 3.09
CA ILE A 457 -8.46 -11.66 3.68
C ILE A 457 -7.65 -11.04 2.55
N TYR A 458 -7.34 -9.75 2.69
CA TYR A 458 -6.38 -9.06 1.85
C TYR A 458 -5.03 -9.06 2.54
N ILE A 459 -4.02 -9.68 1.92
CA ILE A 459 -2.65 -9.72 2.45
C ILE A 459 -1.80 -8.68 1.72
N ASP A 460 -1.42 -7.65 2.46
CA ASP A 460 -0.57 -6.55 2.01
C ASP A 460 0.91 -6.95 2.00
N VAL A 461 1.70 -6.32 1.12
CA VAL A 461 3.18 -6.37 1.12
C VAL A 461 3.73 -7.81 1.15
N TYR A 462 3.17 -8.71 0.34
CA TYR A 462 3.56 -10.13 0.34
C TYR A 462 4.59 -10.44 -0.75
N TYR A 463 5.84 -10.69 -0.36
CA TYR A 463 6.95 -10.85 -1.30
C TYR A 463 7.23 -12.30 -1.73
N THR A 464 6.89 -13.28 -0.90
CA THR A 464 7.34 -14.66 -1.11
C THR A 464 6.45 -15.44 -2.08
N HIS A 465 7.05 -16.44 -2.75
CA HIS A 465 6.37 -17.41 -3.60
C HIS A 465 6.58 -18.84 -3.08
N GLY A 466 6.06 -19.83 -3.81
CA GLY A 466 6.31 -21.24 -3.52
C GLY A 466 5.58 -21.74 -2.27
N TRP A 467 6.24 -22.60 -1.50
CA TRP A 467 5.62 -23.31 -0.38
C TRP A 467 5.17 -22.36 0.75
N ILE A 468 5.92 -21.30 1.02
CA ILE A 468 5.53 -20.29 2.02
C ILE A 468 4.19 -19.63 1.62
N ALA A 469 4.09 -19.14 0.38
CA ALA A 469 2.87 -18.56 -0.16
C ALA A 469 1.69 -19.56 -0.15
N GLU A 470 1.91 -20.79 -0.60
CA GLU A 470 0.86 -21.82 -0.59
C GLU A 470 0.37 -22.12 0.82
N LYS A 471 1.26 -22.19 1.83
CA LYS A 471 0.86 -22.46 3.22
C LYS A 471 0.14 -21.28 3.86
N THR A 472 0.54 -20.05 3.56
CA THR A 472 -0.21 -18.87 3.96
C THR A 472 -1.62 -18.89 3.33
N ALA A 473 -1.74 -19.16 2.03
CA ALA A 473 -3.04 -19.29 1.37
C ALA A 473 -3.88 -20.45 1.93
N GLU A 474 -3.25 -21.59 2.25
CA GLU A 474 -3.91 -22.74 2.87
C GLU A 474 -4.48 -22.38 4.25
N ALA A 475 -3.73 -21.64 5.07
CA ALA A 475 -4.19 -21.18 6.38
C ALA A 475 -5.43 -20.27 6.28
N VAL A 476 -5.47 -19.37 5.29
CA VAL A 476 -6.64 -18.52 4.99
C VAL A 476 -7.83 -19.36 4.50
N ARG A 477 -7.62 -20.23 3.51
CA ARG A 477 -8.68 -21.09 2.95
C ARG A 477 -9.29 -22.01 4.00
N ALA A 478 -8.47 -22.52 4.93
CA ALA A 478 -8.92 -23.38 6.02
C ALA A 478 -9.95 -22.70 6.94
N GLN A 479 -9.89 -21.37 7.09
CA GLN A 479 -10.88 -20.61 7.87
C GLN A 479 -12.16 -20.33 7.09
N GLY A 480 -12.14 -20.52 5.78
CA GLY A 480 -13.30 -20.37 4.93
C GLY A 480 -13.31 -19.11 4.08
N TRP A 481 -12.25 -18.30 4.12
CA TRP A 481 -12.16 -17.02 3.43
C TRP A 481 -11.70 -17.13 1.97
N ASN A 482 -12.00 -16.09 1.20
CA ASN A 482 -11.36 -15.78 -0.08
C ASN A 482 -10.03 -15.07 0.19
N LEU A 483 -9.16 -15.04 -0.81
CA LEU A 483 -7.88 -14.35 -0.75
C LEU A 483 -7.85 -13.18 -1.74
N ALA A 484 -7.24 -12.09 -1.32
CA ALA A 484 -6.85 -10.96 -2.14
C ALA A 484 -5.43 -10.56 -1.76
N SER A 485 -4.72 -9.87 -2.67
CA SER A 485 -3.34 -9.44 -2.41
C SER A 485 -3.09 -8.07 -3.01
N GLU A 486 -1.99 -7.44 -2.61
CA GLU A 486 -1.55 -6.18 -3.18
C GLU A 486 -1.23 -6.32 -4.67
N TRP A 487 -0.39 -7.30 -5.01
CA TRP A 487 0.18 -7.50 -6.35
C TRP A 487 -0.51 -8.63 -7.13
N ALA A 488 -0.61 -8.47 -8.45
CA ALA A 488 -1.37 -9.37 -9.31
C ALA A 488 -0.71 -10.74 -9.55
N ASP A 489 0.60 -10.83 -9.36
CA ASP A 489 1.41 -12.05 -9.52
C ASP A 489 1.47 -12.90 -8.24
N LYS A 490 0.95 -12.40 -7.11
CA LYS A 490 0.96 -13.11 -5.83
C LYS A 490 -0.27 -13.98 -5.67
N PHE A 491 -0.04 -15.18 -5.11
CA PHE A 491 -1.08 -16.19 -4.88
C PHE A 491 -1.94 -16.42 -6.12
N GLU A 492 -1.35 -16.52 -7.31
CA GLU A 492 -2.11 -16.46 -8.56
C GLU A 492 -3.25 -17.47 -8.57
N ARG A 493 -3.09 -18.71 -8.09
CA ARG A 493 -4.19 -19.70 -8.14
C ARG A 493 -5.37 -19.36 -7.22
N GLU A 494 -5.18 -18.52 -6.20
CA GLU A 494 -6.12 -18.27 -5.11
C GLU A 494 -6.66 -16.84 -5.03
N SER A 495 -5.84 -15.85 -5.38
CA SER A 495 -6.20 -14.44 -5.26
C SER A 495 -7.33 -14.09 -6.24
N LEU A 496 -8.37 -13.44 -5.73
CA LEU A 496 -9.51 -12.98 -6.52
C LEU A 496 -9.38 -11.53 -6.96
N TRP A 497 -8.57 -10.74 -6.26
CA TRP A 497 -8.46 -9.30 -6.46
C TRP A 497 -7.04 -8.85 -6.13
N SER A 498 -6.48 -8.01 -6.98
CA SER A 498 -5.20 -7.33 -6.74
C SER A 498 -5.43 -5.84 -6.62
N HIS A 499 -4.84 -5.24 -5.58
CA HIS A 499 -4.93 -3.81 -5.37
C HIS A 499 -4.31 -3.02 -6.51
N TRP A 500 -3.06 -3.27 -6.88
CA TRP A 500 -2.35 -2.50 -7.92
C TRP A 500 -2.89 -2.72 -9.34
N ALA A 501 -3.67 -3.79 -9.54
CA ALA A 501 -4.41 -3.98 -10.79
C ALA A 501 -5.68 -3.13 -10.88
N ASN A 502 -6.27 -2.77 -9.73
CA ASN A 502 -7.53 -2.04 -9.65
C ASN A 502 -7.33 -0.58 -9.25
N ASP A 503 -6.32 -0.22 -8.48
CA ASP A 503 -6.00 1.18 -8.22
C ASP A 503 -4.98 1.66 -9.27
N LEU A 504 -5.46 2.50 -10.18
CA LEU A 504 -4.72 2.86 -11.38
C LEU A 504 -3.63 3.89 -11.14
N ASP A 505 -3.63 4.53 -9.98
CA ASP A 505 -2.63 5.53 -9.62
C ASP A 505 -1.40 4.88 -8.95
N TYR A 506 -1.52 3.65 -8.46
CA TYR A 506 -0.41 2.91 -7.83
C TYR A 506 0.63 2.38 -8.81
N GLY A 507 1.87 2.83 -8.68
CA GLY A 507 2.99 2.17 -9.35
C GLY A 507 3.16 2.48 -10.83
N PRO A 508 4.33 2.10 -11.38
CA PRO A 508 4.60 2.28 -12.80
C PRO A 508 3.76 1.33 -13.66
N LYS A 509 3.67 1.61 -14.96
CA LYS A 509 3.03 0.70 -15.93
C LYS A 509 3.64 -0.70 -15.99
N THR A 510 4.86 -0.84 -15.49
CA THR A 510 5.57 -2.13 -15.42
C THR A 510 5.11 -2.99 -14.25
N ASP A 511 4.17 -2.51 -13.42
CA ASP A 511 3.72 -3.22 -12.23
C ASP A 511 2.24 -2.93 -11.92
N LYS A 512 1.35 -3.62 -12.65
CA LYS A 512 -0.12 -3.44 -12.61
C LYS A 512 -0.82 -4.81 -12.54
N GLY A 513 -1.80 -5.06 -13.40
CA GLY A 513 -2.45 -6.36 -13.55
C GLY A 513 -1.66 -7.34 -14.42
N LEU A 514 -2.06 -8.61 -14.42
CA LEU A 514 -1.44 -9.64 -15.25
C LEU A 514 -1.68 -9.38 -16.74
N ASN A 515 -0.60 -9.32 -17.52
CA ASN A 515 -0.64 -9.08 -18.96
C ASN A 515 -0.47 -10.37 -19.80
N SER A 516 -1.48 -11.23 -19.73
CA SER A 516 -1.55 -12.46 -20.52
C SER A 516 -2.96 -12.67 -21.07
N LYS A 517 -3.06 -12.87 -22.38
CA LYS A 517 -4.28 -13.28 -23.05
C LYS A 517 -4.65 -14.71 -22.66
N ILE A 518 -3.67 -15.59 -22.46
CA ILE A 518 -3.93 -16.98 -22.03
C ILE A 518 -4.58 -17.00 -20.64
N ILE A 519 -3.96 -16.31 -19.66
CA ILE A 519 -4.47 -16.28 -18.28
C ILE A 519 -5.83 -15.59 -18.24
N ARG A 520 -5.98 -14.44 -18.89
CA ARG A 520 -7.24 -13.70 -18.89
C ARG A 520 -8.35 -14.43 -19.65
N PHE A 521 -8.05 -15.11 -20.76
CA PHE A 521 -9.03 -15.95 -21.45
C PHE A 521 -9.63 -16.99 -20.49
N ILE A 522 -8.78 -17.69 -19.74
CA ILE A 522 -9.20 -18.72 -18.80
C ILE A 522 -9.91 -18.11 -17.59
N ARG A 523 -9.47 -16.97 -17.07
CA ARG A 523 -9.87 -16.50 -15.72
C ARG A 523 -10.58 -15.16 -15.66
N ASN A 524 -10.95 -14.54 -16.78
CA ASN A 524 -11.56 -13.20 -16.79
C ASN A 524 -12.73 -13.07 -15.81
N GLY A 525 -13.62 -14.07 -15.77
CA GLY A 525 -14.80 -14.08 -14.89
C GLY A 525 -14.51 -14.51 -13.44
N GLU A 526 -13.30 -14.97 -13.13
CA GLU A 526 -12.95 -15.47 -11.79
C GLU A 526 -12.33 -14.40 -10.90
N LYS A 527 -11.68 -13.38 -11.48
CA LYS A 527 -10.77 -12.47 -10.78
C LYS A 527 -10.81 -11.04 -11.33
N ASP A 528 -10.33 -10.11 -10.52
CA ASP A 528 -10.06 -8.72 -10.86
C ASP A 528 -8.57 -8.42 -10.66
N VAL A 529 -7.75 -8.88 -11.60
CA VAL A 529 -6.28 -8.77 -11.56
C VAL A 529 -5.71 -8.31 -12.91
N TRP A 530 -6.51 -7.57 -13.70
CA TRP A 530 -6.27 -7.36 -15.12
C TRP A 530 -5.90 -5.93 -15.46
N ASN A 531 -5.07 -5.77 -16.49
CA ASN A 531 -4.88 -4.49 -17.17
C ASN A 531 -6.06 -4.14 -18.08
N GLY A 532 -6.10 -2.89 -18.55
CA GLY A 532 -7.16 -2.37 -19.39
C GLY A 532 -7.15 -3.01 -20.77
N ASP A 533 -8.31 -3.51 -21.21
CA ASP A 533 -8.50 -4.05 -22.55
C ASP A 533 -9.61 -3.28 -23.30
N PRO A 534 -9.47 -3.02 -24.62
CA PRO A 534 -10.48 -2.27 -25.39
C PRO A 534 -11.89 -2.87 -25.37
N VAL A 535 -12.02 -4.20 -25.23
CA VAL A 535 -13.29 -4.93 -25.21
C VAL A 535 -13.67 -5.33 -23.79
N LEU A 536 -12.76 -5.97 -23.04
CA LEU A 536 -13.02 -6.47 -21.69
C LEU A 536 -13.03 -5.37 -20.64
N GLY A 537 -12.40 -4.22 -20.93
CA GLY A 537 -12.22 -3.15 -19.95
C GLY A 537 -11.35 -3.63 -18.81
N GLN A 538 -11.64 -3.15 -17.61
CA GLN A 538 -10.95 -3.48 -16.36
C GLN A 538 -11.86 -2.91 -15.26
N SER A 539 -12.09 -3.65 -14.17
CA SER A 539 -12.61 -3.02 -12.94
C SER A 539 -11.50 -2.21 -12.32
N ALA A 540 -11.83 -1.15 -11.61
CA ALA A 540 -10.82 -0.47 -10.83
C ALA A 540 -11.45 0.34 -9.68
N VAL A 541 -10.64 0.78 -8.74
CA VAL A 541 -11.02 1.55 -7.56
C VAL A 541 -10.84 3.03 -7.86
N ASP A 542 -11.79 3.82 -7.40
CA ASP A 542 -11.71 5.26 -7.16
C ASP A 542 -12.36 5.42 -5.78
N GLU A 543 -11.85 6.26 -4.89
CA GLU A 543 -12.27 6.25 -3.48
C GLU A 543 -13.01 7.52 -3.02
N PHE A 544 -13.77 7.35 -1.94
CA PHE A 544 -14.35 8.48 -1.20
C PHE A 544 -14.26 8.36 0.33
N GLU A 545 -13.72 7.24 0.83
CA GLU A 545 -13.64 6.91 2.26
C GLU A 545 -12.20 7.00 2.80
N GLY A 546 -11.41 7.91 2.22
CA GLY A 546 -10.15 8.41 2.79
C GLY A 546 -8.87 7.66 2.43
N TRP A 547 -8.94 6.50 1.78
CA TRP A 547 -7.74 5.85 1.22
C TRP A 547 -7.03 6.82 0.26
N THR A 548 -5.69 6.89 0.31
CA THR A 548 -4.84 7.85 -0.45
C THR A 548 -5.23 9.33 -0.33
N GLY A 549 -6.08 9.70 0.64
CA GLY A 549 -6.67 11.04 0.74
C GLY A 549 -7.82 11.31 -0.23
N GLU A 550 -8.30 10.29 -0.94
CA GLU A 550 -9.43 10.37 -1.86
C GLU A 550 -10.77 10.42 -1.10
N ASN A 551 -11.54 11.47 -1.36
CA ASN A 551 -12.79 11.78 -0.69
C ASN A 551 -13.88 12.31 -1.65
N ASP A 552 -13.75 12.02 -2.95
CA ASP A 552 -14.69 12.49 -3.98
C ASP A 552 -15.73 11.42 -4.34
N TRP A 553 -16.92 11.54 -3.75
CA TRP A 553 -18.05 10.67 -4.06
C TRP A 553 -18.44 10.71 -5.54
N ASN A 554 -18.30 11.85 -6.21
CA ASN A 554 -18.71 11.98 -7.60
C ASN A 554 -17.77 11.19 -8.51
N ALA A 555 -16.47 11.24 -8.27
CA ALA A 555 -15.48 10.43 -8.99
C ALA A 555 -15.72 8.93 -8.78
N PHE A 556 -15.87 8.49 -7.52
CA PHE A 556 -16.26 7.12 -7.17
C PHE A 556 -17.55 6.70 -7.89
N TYR A 557 -18.59 7.52 -7.85
CA TYR A 557 -19.89 7.19 -8.45
C TYR A 557 -19.81 7.07 -9.97
N ASP A 558 -19.05 7.96 -10.62
CA ASP A 558 -18.83 7.91 -12.07
C ASP A 558 -18.06 6.65 -12.49
N ASN A 559 -17.05 6.25 -11.73
CA ASN A 559 -16.27 5.05 -11.98
C ASN A 559 -17.16 3.79 -12.10
N VAL A 560 -18.08 3.60 -11.15
CA VAL A 560 -19.01 2.46 -11.13
C VAL A 560 -19.73 2.27 -12.47
N TRP A 561 -20.21 3.37 -13.07
CA TRP A 561 -21.00 3.31 -14.29
C TRP A 561 -20.17 3.34 -15.57
N GLN A 562 -19.03 4.02 -15.56
CA GLN A 562 -18.20 4.20 -16.74
C GLN A 562 -17.27 3.00 -16.99
N ARG A 563 -16.79 2.35 -15.92
CA ARG A 563 -15.74 1.33 -16.00
C ARG A 563 -16.20 -0.02 -15.45
N ASP A 564 -16.66 -0.06 -14.21
CA ASP A 564 -16.85 -1.32 -13.48
C ASP A 564 -18.04 -2.13 -14.00
N LEU A 565 -19.24 -1.53 -14.06
CA LEU A 565 -20.45 -2.26 -14.46
C LEU A 565 -20.32 -2.90 -15.87
N PRO A 566 -19.79 -2.22 -16.91
CA PRO A 566 -19.54 -2.86 -18.20
C PRO A 566 -18.52 -4.01 -18.15
N ALA A 567 -17.43 -3.88 -17.38
CA ALA A 567 -16.45 -4.96 -17.25
C ALA A 567 -17.05 -6.18 -16.55
N LYS A 568 -17.77 -5.94 -15.44
CA LYS A 568 -18.44 -6.95 -14.63
C LYS A 568 -19.55 -7.68 -15.39
N PHE A 569 -20.26 -6.97 -16.27
CA PHE A 569 -21.24 -7.59 -17.17
C PHE A 569 -20.63 -8.69 -18.05
N LEU A 570 -19.43 -8.47 -18.60
CA LEU A 570 -18.72 -9.49 -19.38
C LEU A 570 -18.21 -10.65 -18.51
N GLN A 571 -17.79 -10.37 -17.28
CA GLN A 571 -17.28 -11.39 -16.34
C GLN A 571 -18.31 -12.45 -15.95
N HIS A 572 -19.61 -12.20 -16.16
CA HIS A 572 -20.67 -13.21 -15.94
C HIS A 572 -20.62 -14.39 -16.92
N GLN A 573 -19.82 -14.31 -17.98
CA GLN A 573 -19.69 -15.36 -19.00
C GLN A 573 -18.21 -15.71 -19.23
N GLN A 574 -17.95 -16.98 -19.59
CA GLN A 574 -16.61 -17.46 -19.90
C GLN A 574 -16.26 -17.13 -21.36
N ILE A 575 -15.01 -16.74 -21.62
CA ILE A 575 -14.55 -16.50 -22.99
C ILE A 575 -14.42 -17.84 -23.71
N THR A 576 -14.94 -17.92 -24.94
CA THR A 576 -14.84 -19.12 -25.78
C THR A 576 -14.00 -18.89 -27.03
N ARG A 577 -13.87 -17.63 -27.47
CA ARG A 577 -13.06 -17.23 -28.62
C ARG A 577 -12.62 -15.78 -28.48
N TRP A 578 -11.38 -15.50 -28.87
CA TRP A 578 -10.81 -14.15 -28.81
C TRP A 578 -9.92 -13.87 -30.03
N ASN A 579 -10.47 -13.16 -31.01
CA ASN A 579 -9.77 -12.81 -32.26
C ASN A 579 -9.70 -11.29 -32.46
N GLY A 580 -8.53 -10.70 -32.21
CA GLY A 580 -8.39 -9.24 -32.17
C GLY A 580 -9.37 -8.65 -31.18
N ASP A 581 -10.14 -7.65 -31.63
CA ASP A 581 -11.19 -7.01 -30.86
C ASP A 581 -12.55 -7.72 -31.00
N ASP A 582 -12.61 -9.00 -31.36
CA ASP A 582 -13.87 -9.77 -31.40
C ASP A 582 -13.78 -10.94 -30.42
N ILE A 583 -14.56 -10.83 -29.34
CA ILE A 583 -14.56 -11.80 -28.23
C ILE A 583 -15.96 -12.38 -28.10
N THR A 584 -16.06 -13.71 -28.20
CA THR A 584 -17.30 -14.44 -27.91
C THR A 584 -17.19 -15.14 -26.57
N PHE A 585 -18.32 -15.20 -25.89
CA PHE A 585 -18.44 -15.80 -24.58
C PHE A 585 -19.53 -16.89 -24.59
N THR A 586 -19.59 -17.65 -23.50
CA THR A 586 -20.77 -18.46 -23.18
C THR A 586 -22.04 -17.60 -23.09
N GLY A 587 -23.21 -18.24 -23.14
CA GLY A 587 -24.47 -17.53 -22.94
C GLY A 587 -24.85 -16.55 -24.06
N GLY A 588 -24.26 -16.67 -25.25
CA GLY A 588 -24.62 -15.84 -26.41
C GLY A 588 -24.14 -14.39 -26.34
N LEU A 589 -23.19 -14.09 -25.47
CA LEU A 589 -22.58 -12.78 -25.31
C LEU A 589 -21.39 -12.61 -26.26
N ARG A 590 -21.28 -11.42 -26.88
CA ARG A 590 -20.14 -11.01 -27.72
C ARG A 590 -19.76 -9.57 -27.40
N GLY A 591 -18.47 -9.32 -27.20
CA GLY A 591 -17.90 -7.98 -27.06
C GLY A 591 -16.99 -7.67 -28.23
N THR A 592 -17.02 -6.43 -28.72
CA THR A 592 -16.14 -6.00 -29.80
C THR A 592 -15.83 -4.50 -29.82
N VAL A 593 -14.88 -4.08 -30.64
CA VAL A 593 -14.68 -2.67 -31.03
C VAL A 593 -15.16 -2.47 -32.47
N GLU A 594 -16.26 -1.75 -32.64
CA GLU A 594 -16.85 -1.40 -33.94
C GLU A 594 -16.70 0.11 -34.16
N ASP A 595 -16.08 0.52 -35.28
CA ASP A 595 -15.84 1.94 -35.61
C ASP A 595 -15.13 2.74 -34.49
N GLY A 596 -14.17 2.09 -33.80
CA GLY A 596 -13.45 2.67 -32.67
C GLY A 596 -14.27 2.75 -31.37
N ARG A 597 -15.45 2.12 -31.32
CA ARG A 597 -16.36 2.14 -30.17
C ARG A 597 -16.52 0.74 -29.60
N ARG A 598 -16.28 0.60 -28.29
CA ARG A 598 -16.63 -0.60 -27.52
C ARG A 598 -18.12 -0.91 -27.70
N THR A 599 -18.47 -2.15 -28.04
CA THR A 599 -19.83 -2.55 -28.39
C THR A 599 -20.11 -3.96 -27.89
N PHE A 600 -21.23 -4.17 -27.19
CA PHE A 600 -21.64 -5.48 -26.69
C PHE A 600 -22.95 -5.96 -27.30
N TYR A 601 -23.04 -7.28 -27.50
CA TYR A 601 -24.21 -7.98 -27.99
C TYR A 601 -24.62 -9.10 -27.05
N ASP A 602 -25.87 -9.09 -26.58
CA ASP A 602 -26.50 -10.16 -25.81
C ASP A 602 -27.53 -10.90 -26.68
N HIS A 603 -27.23 -12.15 -27.06
CA HIS A 603 -28.02 -12.93 -28.02
C HIS A 603 -28.28 -12.16 -29.33
N GLY A 604 -27.24 -11.49 -29.84
CA GLY A 604 -27.29 -10.69 -31.07
C GLY A 604 -27.95 -9.31 -30.93
N ARG A 605 -28.46 -8.94 -29.75
CA ARG A 605 -29.02 -7.60 -29.49
C ARG A 605 -27.93 -6.69 -28.96
N LYS A 606 -27.73 -5.53 -29.58
CA LYS A 606 -26.78 -4.51 -29.09
C LYS A 606 -27.26 -3.98 -27.73
N VAL A 607 -26.42 -4.09 -26.71
CA VAL A 607 -26.69 -3.66 -25.32
C VAL A 607 -25.71 -2.61 -24.80
N LEU A 608 -24.59 -2.38 -25.50
CA LEU A 608 -23.65 -1.27 -25.25
C LEU A 608 -23.13 -0.73 -26.58
N ASP A 609 -22.99 0.59 -26.68
CA ASP A 609 -22.46 1.32 -27.85
C ASP A 609 -21.63 2.53 -27.39
N GLY A 610 -20.31 2.40 -27.38
CA GLY A 610 -19.38 3.36 -26.81
C GLY A 610 -19.62 3.54 -25.31
N THR A 611 -20.03 4.74 -24.90
CA THR A 611 -20.27 5.14 -23.51
C THR A 611 -21.74 5.07 -23.09
N ALA A 612 -22.63 4.65 -23.99
CA ALA A 612 -24.06 4.47 -23.71
C ALA A 612 -24.43 2.99 -23.72
N TYR A 613 -25.28 2.57 -22.79
CA TYR A 613 -25.70 1.17 -22.70
C TYR A 613 -27.09 0.97 -22.10
N LEU A 614 -27.68 -0.20 -22.36
CA LEU A 614 -28.82 -0.77 -21.66
C LEU A 614 -28.50 -2.24 -21.32
N LEU A 615 -27.78 -2.45 -20.21
CA LEU A 615 -27.25 -3.76 -19.84
C LEU A 615 -28.30 -4.56 -19.04
N PRO A 616 -28.64 -5.80 -19.45
CA PRO A 616 -29.46 -6.68 -18.63
C PRO A 616 -28.67 -7.18 -17.41
N TRP A 617 -29.28 -7.13 -16.23
CA TRP A 617 -28.65 -7.51 -14.97
C TRP A 617 -29.54 -8.47 -14.17
N ASP A 618 -28.93 -9.28 -13.29
CA ASP A 618 -29.63 -10.28 -12.46
C ASP A 618 -30.51 -11.21 -13.32
N GLY A 619 -29.91 -11.82 -14.34
CA GLY A 619 -30.63 -12.69 -15.29
C GLY A 619 -31.71 -11.98 -16.10
N GLY A 620 -31.60 -10.66 -16.27
CA GLY A 620 -32.57 -9.82 -17.01
C GLY A 620 -33.79 -9.39 -16.19
N LYS A 621 -33.77 -9.53 -14.86
CA LYS A 621 -34.84 -9.01 -13.98
C LYS A 621 -34.92 -7.49 -13.98
N LYS A 622 -33.79 -6.82 -14.22
CA LYS A 622 -33.68 -5.36 -14.40
C LYS A 622 -32.70 -5.04 -15.53
N LEU A 623 -32.78 -3.82 -16.04
CA LEU A 623 -31.84 -3.29 -17.03
C LEU A 623 -31.24 -1.98 -16.49
N TYR A 624 -29.92 -1.82 -16.56
CA TYR A 624 -29.26 -0.55 -16.24
C TYR A 624 -29.04 0.25 -17.51
N HIS A 625 -29.47 1.52 -17.48
CA HIS A 625 -29.20 2.48 -18.54
C HIS A 625 -28.26 3.57 -18.03
N TYR A 626 -27.22 3.85 -18.79
CA TYR A 626 -26.31 4.98 -18.57
C TYR A 626 -25.91 5.57 -19.92
N ASN A 627 -25.64 6.87 -19.93
CA ASN A 627 -25.12 7.58 -21.09
C ASN A 627 -24.28 8.76 -20.62
N LYS A 628 -22.95 8.66 -20.78
CA LYS A 628 -21.99 9.69 -20.37
C LYS A 628 -22.34 11.07 -20.94
N ASP A 629 -22.68 11.13 -22.23
CA ASP A 629 -22.94 12.38 -22.94
C ASP A 629 -24.42 12.83 -22.88
N GLY A 630 -25.29 11.99 -22.32
CA GLY A 630 -26.74 12.21 -22.27
C GLY A 630 -27.39 12.15 -23.67
N GLY A 631 -28.65 12.58 -23.74
CA GLY A 631 -29.42 12.61 -24.99
C GLY A 631 -30.35 11.41 -25.16
N THR A 632 -30.68 11.06 -26.41
CA THR A 632 -31.71 10.05 -26.72
C THR A 632 -31.11 8.82 -27.39
N THR A 633 -31.32 7.63 -26.82
CA THR A 633 -30.83 6.34 -27.34
C THR A 633 -31.97 5.34 -27.49
N SER A 634 -31.84 4.35 -28.37
CA SER A 634 -32.86 3.31 -28.60
C SER A 634 -32.27 1.91 -28.57
N TRP A 635 -32.86 1.03 -27.76
CA TRP A 635 -32.31 -0.28 -27.41
C TRP A 635 -33.31 -1.39 -27.64
N ALA A 636 -32.86 -2.54 -28.15
CA ALA A 636 -33.68 -3.74 -28.24
C ALA A 636 -33.89 -4.36 -26.85
N VAL A 637 -35.13 -4.75 -26.53
CA VAL A 637 -35.48 -5.29 -25.20
C VAL A 637 -36.33 -6.55 -25.33
N PRO A 638 -36.27 -7.48 -24.36
CA PRO A 638 -37.06 -8.71 -24.42
C PRO A 638 -38.52 -8.52 -23.98
N GLY A 639 -38.83 -7.47 -23.21
CA GLY A 639 -40.16 -7.18 -22.67
C GLY A 639 -40.92 -6.08 -23.41
N SER A 640 -42.20 -5.95 -23.13
CA SER A 640 -43.11 -4.99 -23.79
C SER A 640 -43.25 -3.64 -23.08
N SER A 641 -42.95 -3.55 -21.78
CA SER A 641 -43.10 -2.31 -20.99
C SER A 641 -42.21 -2.31 -19.75
N TYR A 642 -41.61 -1.15 -19.47
CA TYR A 642 -40.68 -0.95 -18.35
C TYR A 642 -41.00 0.33 -17.58
N THR A 643 -40.92 0.29 -16.26
CA THR A 643 -40.88 1.48 -15.41
C THR A 643 -39.43 1.93 -15.27
N VAL A 644 -39.19 3.23 -15.49
CA VAL A 644 -37.86 3.85 -15.47
C VAL A 644 -37.68 4.63 -14.16
N TYR A 645 -36.54 4.41 -13.51
CA TYR A 645 -36.15 5.09 -12.28
C TYR A 645 -34.79 5.76 -12.46
N ARG A 646 -34.70 7.05 -12.11
CA ARG A 646 -33.43 7.76 -11.89
C ARG A 646 -32.84 7.26 -10.57
N LEU A 647 -31.55 6.98 -10.52
CA LEU A 647 -30.86 6.58 -9.29
C LEU A 647 -30.24 7.81 -8.61
N THR A 648 -30.38 7.91 -7.29
CA THR A 648 -29.79 8.95 -6.44
C THR A 648 -29.24 8.34 -5.16
N ASP A 649 -28.47 9.10 -4.39
CA ASP A 649 -27.99 8.74 -3.04
C ASP A 649 -29.11 8.34 -2.03
N ASN A 650 -30.38 8.69 -2.33
CA ASN A 650 -31.58 8.34 -1.58
C ASN A 650 -32.45 7.28 -2.29
N GLY A 651 -31.92 6.65 -3.34
CA GLY A 651 -32.54 5.53 -4.04
C GLY A 651 -33.24 5.91 -5.35
N ARG A 652 -34.23 5.08 -5.70
CA ARG A 652 -34.95 5.18 -6.97
C ARG A 652 -36.00 6.28 -6.98
N VAL A 653 -35.91 7.19 -7.96
CA VAL A 653 -36.94 8.20 -8.26
C VAL A 653 -37.63 7.84 -9.58
N LYS A 654 -38.93 7.54 -9.54
CA LYS A 654 -39.69 7.16 -10.75
C LYS A 654 -39.77 8.34 -11.72
N THR A 655 -39.27 8.17 -12.94
CA THR A 655 -39.34 9.19 -14.00
C THR A 655 -40.44 8.91 -15.02
N GLY A 656 -40.86 7.65 -15.17
CA GLY A 656 -41.97 7.30 -16.06
C GLY A 656 -42.08 5.82 -16.38
N THR A 657 -42.85 5.49 -17.41
CA THR A 657 -43.00 4.15 -17.98
C THR A 657 -42.82 4.22 -19.49
N VAL A 658 -41.97 3.36 -20.05
CA VAL A 658 -41.71 3.24 -21.49
C VAL A 658 -42.27 1.92 -22.02
N ARG A 659 -42.85 1.95 -23.23
CA ARG A 659 -43.37 0.76 -23.91
C ARG A 659 -42.51 0.45 -25.12
N ALA A 660 -42.23 -0.83 -25.34
CA ALA A 660 -41.47 -1.27 -26.49
C ALA A 660 -42.31 -1.10 -27.77
N SER A 661 -41.74 -0.46 -28.78
CA SER A 661 -42.28 -0.36 -30.14
C SER A 661 -41.35 -1.10 -31.09
N GLY A 662 -41.86 -2.08 -31.83
CA GLY A 662 -41.02 -2.93 -32.69
C GLY A 662 -39.91 -3.66 -31.93
N GLY A 663 -40.13 -4.02 -30.66
CA GLY A 663 -39.14 -4.67 -29.79
C GLY A 663 -38.05 -3.75 -29.24
N LYS A 664 -38.19 -2.42 -29.39
CA LYS A 664 -37.22 -1.44 -28.89
C LYS A 664 -37.86 -0.42 -27.93
N VAL A 665 -37.08 0.05 -26.96
CA VAL A 665 -37.41 1.21 -26.13
C VAL A 665 -36.50 2.38 -26.48
N THR A 666 -37.04 3.60 -26.42
CA THR A 666 -36.29 4.85 -26.59
C THR A 666 -36.22 5.56 -25.25
N LEU A 667 -35.01 5.93 -24.82
CA LEU A 667 -34.74 6.55 -23.53
C LEU A 667 -34.08 7.91 -23.75
N LYS A 668 -34.55 8.92 -23.02
CA LYS A 668 -33.90 10.23 -22.90
C LYS A 668 -33.21 10.29 -21.54
N ALA A 669 -31.90 10.46 -21.53
CA ALA A 669 -31.06 10.48 -20.34
C ALA A 669 -30.37 11.84 -20.16
N GLU A 670 -30.21 12.26 -18.91
CA GLU A 670 -29.26 13.30 -18.52
C GLU A 670 -27.82 12.76 -18.67
N ALA A 671 -26.87 13.63 -19.00
CA ALA A 671 -25.46 13.26 -19.10
C ALA A 671 -24.96 12.76 -17.74
N GLY A 672 -24.23 11.63 -17.73
CA GLY A 672 -23.68 11.03 -16.51
C GLY A 672 -24.71 10.47 -15.53
N GLN A 673 -26.01 10.49 -15.84
CA GLN A 673 -27.05 10.02 -14.92
C GLN A 673 -27.42 8.54 -15.18
N PRO A 674 -27.24 7.65 -14.19
CA PRO A 674 -27.71 6.28 -14.29
C PRO A 674 -29.20 6.14 -14.02
N TYR A 675 -29.81 5.18 -14.71
CA TYR A 675 -31.21 4.78 -14.55
C TYR A 675 -31.31 3.26 -14.44
N VAL A 676 -32.31 2.78 -13.70
CA VAL A 676 -32.70 1.38 -13.68
C VAL A 676 -34.11 1.19 -14.23
N LEU A 677 -34.28 0.16 -15.05
CA LEU A 677 -35.54 -0.22 -15.65
C LEU A 677 -35.99 -1.57 -15.10
N TYR A 678 -37.24 -1.61 -14.63
CA TYR A 678 -37.92 -2.83 -14.24
C TYR A 678 -39.10 -3.10 -15.16
N PRO A 679 -39.45 -4.37 -15.45
CA PRO A 679 -40.74 -4.69 -16.04
C PRO A 679 -41.86 -4.01 -15.22
N ALA A 680 -42.83 -3.37 -15.90
CA ALA A 680 -43.66 -2.30 -15.32
C ALA A 680 -44.32 -2.61 -13.96
N ASP A 681 -44.67 -3.87 -13.70
CA ASP A 681 -45.36 -4.34 -12.47
C ASP A 681 -44.49 -5.25 -11.59
N ARG A 682 -43.16 -5.24 -11.79
CA ARG A 682 -42.21 -6.14 -11.09
C ARG A 682 -41.07 -5.39 -10.41
N THR A 683 -41.31 -4.14 -9.99
CA THR A 683 -40.30 -3.37 -9.24
C THR A 683 -40.27 -3.86 -7.79
N PRO A 684 -39.11 -4.30 -7.26
CA PRO A 684 -38.96 -4.64 -5.85
C PRO A 684 -39.22 -3.43 -4.95
N HIS A 685 -39.64 -3.65 -3.70
CA HIS A 685 -39.69 -2.57 -2.71
C HIS A 685 -38.30 -2.02 -2.42
N ALA A 686 -38.19 -0.70 -2.21
CA ALA A 686 -36.96 -0.11 -1.70
C ALA A 686 -36.75 -0.56 -0.25
N VAL A 687 -35.52 -0.93 0.08
CA VAL A 687 -35.12 -1.23 1.47
C VAL A 687 -35.02 0.10 2.23
N ASP A 688 -35.57 0.15 3.44
CA ASP A 688 -35.37 1.29 4.34
C ASP A 688 -33.91 1.27 4.83
N PRO A 689 -33.11 2.32 4.56
CA PRO A 689 -31.72 2.35 5.00
C PRO A 689 -31.59 2.37 6.53
N ALA A 690 -32.58 2.86 7.27
CA ALA A 690 -32.48 3.03 8.72
C ALA A 690 -31.13 3.68 9.12
N TRP A 691 -30.85 4.88 8.59
CA TRP A 691 -29.60 5.62 8.83
C TRP A 691 -29.26 5.71 10.33
N GLY A 692 -28.00 5.41 10.68
CA GLY A 692 -27.53 5.33 12.06
C GLY A 692 -27.84 4.00 12.78
N GLU A 693 -28.21 2.94 12.05
CA GLU A 693 -28.43 1.59 12.60
C GLU A 693 -27.25 1.15 13.50
N GLY A 694 -27.57 0.60 14.67
CA GLY A 694 -26.57 0.18 15.66
C GLY A 694 -26.10 1.28 16.60
N THR A 695 -26.20 2.56 16.19
CA THR A 695 -25.82 3.70 17.02
C THR A 695 -26.96 4.21 17.91
N HIS A 696 -26.68 5.22 18.74
CA HIS A 696 -27.70 5.95 19.49
C HIS A 696 -28.32 7.12 18.72
N ILE A 697 -27.77 7.48 17.55
CA ILE A 697 -28.13 8.64 16.76
C ILE A 697 -28.73 8.17 15.44
N LYS A 698 -29.90 8.71 15.07
CA LYS A 698 -30.49 8.44 13.76
C LYS A 698 -29.96 9.45 12.75
N ASP A 699 -29.60 8.95 11.57
CA ASP A 699 -29.05 9.76 10.47
C ASP A 699 -27.89 10.67 10.90
N PRO A 700 -26.81 10.09 11.48
CA PRO A 700 -25.70 10.88 12.04
C PRO A 700 -24.89 11.63 10.98
N GLY A 701 -24.84 11.12 9.75
CA GLY A 701 -24.14 11.70 8.60
C GLY A 701 -25.06 12.47 7.62
N PHE A 702 -26.30 12.77 8.04
CA PHE A 702 -27.26 13.57 7.25
C PHE A 702 -27.51 13.05 5.82
N ASN A 703 -27.59 11.73 5.65
CA ASN A 703 -27.77 11.08 4.36
C ASN A 703 -29.22 11.20 3.84
N ASP A 704 -30.23 11.28 4.72
CA ASP A 704 -31.62 11.54 4.30
C ASP A 704 -31.79 12.99 3.83
N ALA A 705 -32.09 13.17 2.53
CA ALA A 705 -32.33 14.49 1.92
C ALA A 705 -33.39 15.36 2.64
N ARG A 706 -34.27 14.75 3.44
CA ARG A 706 -35.35 15.45 4.16
C ARG A 706 -34.97 15.83 5.59
N LEU A 707 -33.86 15.30 6.11
CA LEU A 707 -33.48 15.37 7.52
C LEU A 707 -34.64 14.96 8.44
N ALA A 708 -35.33 13.86 8.11
CA ALA A 708 -36.57 13.47 8.78
C ALA A 708 -36.36 12.96 10.21
N ALA A 709 -35.14 12.54 10.54
CA ALA A 709 -34.76 12.07 11.87
C ALA A 709 -34.46 13.20 12.87
N TRP A 710 -34.40 14.45 12.40
CA TRP A 710 -33.96 15.61 13.17
C TRP A 710 -35.08 16.64 13.30
N ASP A 711 -35.31 17.10 14.54
CA ASP A 711 -36.11 18.29 14.81
C ASP A 711 -35.28 19.52 14.41
N LYS A 712 -35.90 20.42 13.63
CA LYS A 712 -35.24 21.59 13.04
C LYS A 712 -35.86 22.87 13.59
N ASP A 713 -35.01 23.81 13.99
CA ASP A 713 -35.39 25.17 14.36
C ASP A 713 -34.67 26.17 13.44
N GLY A 714 -35.37 27.21 12.97
CA GLY A 714 -34.81 28.17 12.01
C GLY A 714 -34.55 27.58 10.60
N THR A 715 -33.51 28.11 9.93
CA THR A 715 -33.18 27.73 8.54
C THR A 715 -32.14 26.62 8.53
N VAL A 716 -32.62 25.38 8.39
CA VAL A 716 -31.80 24.17 8.37
C VAL A 716 -32.16 23.31 7.17
N GLY A 717 -31.15 22.85 6.43
CA GLY A 717 -31.31 21.95 5.29
C GLY A 717 -30.10 21.03 5.12
N ARG A 718 -30.27 19.96 4.34
CA ARG A 718 -29.13 19.15 3.90
C ARG A 718 -28.33 19.94 2.88
N ASP A 719 -27.01 19.90 3.01
CA ASP A 719 -26.04 20.45 2.09
C ASP A 719 -25.27 19.30 1.44
N THR A 720 -25.03 19.39 0.15
CA THR A 720 -24.17 18.47 -0.59
C THR A 720 -23.16 19.32 -1.34
N ASP A 721 -21.88 19.11 -1.08
CA ASP A 721 -20.82 19.94 -1.67
C ASP A 721 -20.36 19.44 -3.05
N ASP A 722 -19.34 20.08 -3.60
CA ASP A 722 -18.82 19.77 -4.93
C ASP A 722 -18.12 18.40 -5.02
N HIS A 723 -17.76 17.78 -3.89
CA HIS A 723 -17.23 16.41 -3.80
C HIS A 723 -18.36 15.39 -3.53
N GLY A 724 -19.62 15.84 -3.49
CA GLY A 724 -20.76 15.00 -3.18
C GLY A 724 -20.87 14.60 -1.71
N ARG A 725 -20.13 15.24 -0.78
CA ARG A 725 -20.23 14.94 0.65
C ARG A 725 -21.51 15.55 1.23
N ASN A 726 -22.20 14.79 2.09
CA ASN A 726 -23.43 15.25 2.73
C ASN A 726 -23.13 15.86 4.09
N SER A 727 -23.78 16.97 4.40
CA SER A 727 -23.76 17.59 5.74
C SER A 727 -25.11 18.27 6.00
N ALA A 728 -25.32 18.77 7.22
CA ALA A 728 -26.39 19.72 7.49
C ALA A 728 -25.85 21.16 7.52
N ALA A 729 -26.60 22.08 6.90
CA ALA A 729 -26.30 23.51 6.91
C ALA A 729 -27.30 24.28 7.77
N LEU A 730 -26.78 25.00 8.76
CA LEU A 730 -27.50 25.99 9.58
C LEU A 730 -27.19 27.38 9.00
N SER A 731 -28.21 28.09 8.54
CA SER A 731 -28.04 29.34 7.79
C SER A 731 -29.06 30.41 8.20
N GLY A 732 -28.98 31.58 7.56
CA GLY A 732 -29.83 32.74 7.88
C GLY A 732 -29.44 33.44 9.19
N ASN A 733 -29.98 34.64 9.40
CA ASN A 733 -29.57 35.54 10.49
C ASN A 733 -30.24 35.25 11.87
N GLY A 734 -31.27 34.40 11.87
CA GLY A 734 -31.95 33.95 13.09
C GLY A 734 -31.15 32.84 13.80
N THR A 735 -31.67 32.34 14.93
CA THR A 735 -31.19 31.08 15.49
C THR A 735 -31.52 29.95 14.51
N ALA A 736 -30.58 29.01 14.31
CA ALA A 736 -30.81 27.79 13.56
C ALA A 736 -30.27 26.61 14.38
N ALA A 737 -31.00 25.49 14.44
CA ALA A 737 -30.59 24.34 15.24
C ALA A 737 -31.12 23.00 14.74
N LEU A 738 -30.35 21.95 15.04
CA LEU A 738 -30.73 20.55 14.93
C LEU A 738 -30.84 19.92 16.31
N GLU A 739 -31.88 19.12 16.53
CA GLU A 739 -32.13 18.45 17.79
C GLU A 739 -32.59 17.00 17.59
N GLN A 740 -32.11 16.10 18.45
CA GLN A 740 -32.59 14.73 18.54
C GLN A 740 -32.66 14.26 19.99
N ARG A 741 -33.76 13.58 20.33
CA ARG A 741 -33.90 12.89 21.62
C ARG A 741 -33.16 11.56 21.57
N VAL A 742 -32.20 11.40 22.46
CA VAL A 742 -31.39 10.19 22.59
C VAL A 742 -31.87 9.38 23.80
N SER A 743 -31.94 8.06 23.65
CA SER A 743 -32.39 7.14 24.70
C SER A 743 -31.57 5.84 24.68
N GLY A 744 -31.69 5.06 25.76
CA GLY A 744 -30.96 3.78 25.88
C GLY A 744 -29.52 3.96 26.35
N LEU A 745 -29.21 5.07 27.03
CA LEU A 745 -27.91 5.29 27.65
C LEU A 745 -27.84 4.56 29.00
N ASP A 746 -26.67 4.01 29.30
CA ASP A 746 -26.41 3.35 30.58
C ASP A 746 -26.32 4.41 31.68
N ALA A 747 -27.34 4.50 32.55
CA ALA A 747 -27.43 5.49 33.61
C ALA A 747 -26.15 5.51 34.48
N GLY A 748 -25.60 6.70 34.72
CA GLY A 748 -24.38 6.90 35.50
C GLY A 748 -23.07 6.57 34.78
N LYS A 749 -23.10 6.07 33.53
CA LYS A 749 -21.89 5.94 32.70
C LYS A 749 -21.59 7.24 31.96
N ARG A 750 -20.32 7.46 31.63
CA ARG A 750 -19.89 8.62 30.85
C ARG A 750 -19.99 8.35 29.35
N TYR A 751 -20.32 9.40 28.63
CA TYR A 751 -20.45 9.43 27.18
C TYR A 751 -19.86 10.73 26.64
N THR A 752 -19.25 10.66 25.46
CA THR A 752 -18.83 11.81 24.68
C THR A 752 -19.73 11.93 23.46
N ALA A 753 -20.48 13.04 23.37
CA ALA A 753 -21.18 13.42 22.15
C ALA A 753 -20.25 14.29 21.31
N SER A 754 -20.14 14.06 20.01
CA SER A 754 -19.31 14.86 19.13
C SER A 754 -19.91 15.03 17.74
N ALA A 755 -19.47 16.06 17.02
CA ALA A 755 -19.83 16.30 15.62
C ALA A 755 -18.70 17.05 14.93
N TRP A 756 -18.52 16.84 13.63
CA TRP A 756 -17.73 17.74 12.79
C TRP A 756 -18.48 19.05 12.63
N VAL A 757 -17.81 20.18 12.88
CA VAL A 757 -18.40 21.51 12.79
C VAL A 757 -17.46 22.44 12.03
N GLU A 758 -18.01 23.16 11.06
CA GLU A 758 -17.34 24.28 10.41
C GLU A 758 -18.25 25.51 10.45
N VAL A 759 -17.78 26.59 11.07
CA VAL A 759 -18.32 27.93 10.85
C VAL A 759 -17.67 28.47 9.58
N GLU A 760 -18.46 29.06 8.68
CA GLU A 760 -18.01 29.62 7.40
C GLU A 760 -16.62 30.28 7.52
N PRO A 761 -15.60 29.76 6.80
CA PRO A 761 -14.24 30.27 6.93
C PRO A 761 -14.17 31.77 6.67
N GLY A 762 -13.50 32.51 7.57
CA GLY A 762 -13.44 33.97 7.52
C GLY A 762 -14.55 34.69 8.29
N GLU A 763 -15.56 33.97 8.78
CA GLU A 763 -16.68 34.54 9.53
C GLU A 763 -16.67 34.10 11.00
N SER A 764 -17.59 34.66 11.79
CA SER A 764 -17.83 34.23 13.17
C SER A 764 -19.32 34.05 13.42
N ARG A 765 -19.66 32.94 14.08
CA ARG A 765 -21.00 32.62 14.53
C ARG A 765 -20.93 31.55 15.60
N ARG A 766 -21.12 31.97 16.86
CA ARG A 766 -21.23 31.05 17.99
C ARG A 766 -22.13 29.86 17.70
N THR A 767 -21.52 28.68 17.68
CA THR A 767 -22.19 27.40 17.46
C THR A 767 -21.97 26.53 18.68
N THR A 768 -23.04 25.99 19.26
CA THR A 768 -22.99 25.24 20.52
C THR A 768 -23.47 23.80 20.30
N LEU A 769 -22.65 22.82 20.64
CA LEU A 769 -23.05 21.42 20.82
C LEU A 769 -23.43 21.21 22.29
N SER A 770 -24.60 20.62 22.55
CA SER A 770 -25.06 20.32 23.90
C SER A 770 -25.64 18.91 24.02
N ALA A 771 -25.29 18.24 25.11
CA ALA A 771 -25.80 16.93 25.48
C ALA A 771 -25.66 16.72 26.99
N GLY A 772 -26.70 16.16 27.63
CA GLY A 772 -26.61 15.69 29.02
C GLY A 772 -26.37 16.79 30.05
N GLY A 773 -26.82 18.02 29.76
CA GLY A 773 -26.57 19.19 30.59
C GLY A 773 -25.17 19.80 30.45
N ARG A 774 -24.36 19.31 29.51
CA ARG A 774 -23.07 19.89 29.13
C ARG A 774 -23.18 20.55 27.76
N SER A 775 -22.36 21.57 27.53
CA SER A 775 -22.32 22.31 26.28
C SER A 775 -20.91 22.81 25.99
N VAL A 776 -20.52 22.74 24.73
CA VAL A 776 -19.26 23.27 24.19
C VAL A 776 -19.60 24.17 23.02
N ALA A 777 -18.86 25.28 22.86
CA ALA A 777 -19.11 26.26 21.81
C ALA A 777 -17.84 26.52 20.98
N VAL A 778 -18.03 26.70 19.69
CA VAL A 778 -17.03 27.18 18.73
C VAL A 778 -17.52 28.51 18.15
N GLU A 779 -16.64 29.51 18.06
CA GLU A 779 -16.98 30.83 17.52
C GLU A 779 -16.66 30.95 16.03
N ARG A 780 -15.55 30.36 15.60
CA ARG A 780 -14.99 30.40 14.25
C ARG A 780 -14.17 29.13 13.99
N SER A 781 -14.03 28.77 12.72
CA SER A 781 -13.22 27.63 12.29
C SER A 781 -11.99 28.12 11.55
N THR A 782 -10.83 27.98 12.20
CA THR A 782 -9.54 28.56 11.75
C THR A 782 -8.45 27.54 11.53
N LEU A 783 -8.55 26.36 12.16
CA LEU A 783 -7.68 25.23 11.91
C LEU A 783 -8.18 24.43 10.71
N GLN A 784 -7.37 24.33 9.66
CA GLN A 784 -7.64 23.43 8.56
C GLN A 784 -7.46 21.97 9.02
N ASN A 785 -8.41 21.11 8.68
CA ASN A 785 -8.31 19.68 8.89
C ASN A 785 -7.25 19.11 7.94
N SER A 786 -6.14 18.69 8.52
CA SER A 786 -4.96 18.24 7.78
C SER A 786 -4.76 16.72 7.85
N VAL A 787 -5.79 15.97 8.25
CA VAL A 787 -5.79 14.50 8.23
C VAL A 787 -6.26 14.04 6.86
N ALA A 788 -5.37 13.46 6.06
CA ALA A 788 -5.68 13.06 4.67
C ALA A 788 -6.82 12.03 4.61
N SER A 789 -6.79 11.05 5.51
CA SER A 789 -7.79 9.97 5.59
C SER A 789 -9.19 10.38 6.06
N ASN A 790 -9.43 11.66 6.30
CA ASN A 790 -10.74 12.16 6.69
C ASN A 790 -11.50 12.71 5.47
N ASP A 791 -12.81 12.42 5.39
CA ASP A 791 -13.69 12.92 4.32
C ASP A 791 -13.64 14.43 4.18
N TRP A 792 -13.43 15.15 5.28
CA TRP A 792 -13.38 16.61 5.33
C TRP A 792 -11.94 17.16 5.34
N GLY A 793 -10.95 16.34 5.02
CA GLY A 793 -9.56 16.76 4.81
C GLY A 793 -9.46 17.94 3.84
N GLY A 794 -8.65 18.93 4.19
CA GLY A 794 -8.52 20.18 3.43
C GLY A 794 -9.60 21.24 3.71
N THR A 795 -10.64 20.94 4.49
CA THR A 795 -11.64 21.93 4.95
C THR A 795 -11.32 22.47 6.34
N TYR A 796 -12.19 23.29 6.95
CA TYR A 796 -12.03 23.78 8.33
C TYR A 796 -12.95 23.05 9.33
N MET A 797 -13.50 21.89 8.95
CA MET A 797 -14.24 21.05 9.89
C MET A 797 -13.32 20.48 10.97
N GLN A 798 -13.65 20.77 12.23
CA GLN A 798 -13.02 20.15 13.39
C GLN A 798 -14.06 19.42 14.23
N ARG A 799 -13.65 18.37 14.94
CA ARG A 799 -14.57 17.58 15.75
C ARG A 799 -14.74 18.23 17.11
N VAL A 800 -15.93 18.72 17.39
CA VAL A 800 -16.29 19.35 18.68
C VAL A 800 -16.87 18.29 19.60
N LYS A 801 -16.37 18.18 20.84
CA LYS A 801 -16.79 17.15 21.80
C LYS A 801 -17.47 17.72 23.04
N ALA A 802 -18.43 16.98 23.59
CA ALA A 802 -19.11 17.28 24.85
C ALA A 802 -19.28 16.00 25.69
N THR A 803 -18.49 15.90 26.76
CA THR A 803 -18.49 14.74 27.67
C THR A 803 -19.46 14.94 28.84
N PHE A 804 -20.33 13.97 29.09
CA PHE A 804 -21.34 14.02 30.15
C PHE A 804 -21.56 12.66 30.82
N THR A 805 -22.14 12.68 32.02
CA THR A 805 -22.64 11.47 32.70
C THR A 805 -24.09 11.26 32.32
N ALA A 806 -24.43 10.07 31.81
CA ALA A 806 -25.78 9.72 31.41
C ALA A 806 -26.78 9.91 32.57
N PRO A 807 -27.89 10.65 32.35
CA PRO A 807 -28.90 10.87 33.38
C PRO A 807 -29.54 9.58 33.91
N ALA A 808 -30.13 9.63 35.10
CA ALA A 808 -30.74 8.46 35.75
C ALA A 808 -31.86 7.79 34.94
N ASN A 809 -32.51 8.51 34.04
CA ASN A 809 -33.55 7.98 33.15
C ASN A 809 -33.00 7.42 31.82
N GLY A 810 -31.67 7.43 31.62
CA GLY A 810 -31.00 6.93 30.41
C GLY A 810 -31.33 7.71 29.14
N ARG A 811 -31.76 8.98 29.27
CA ARG A 811 -32.20 9.84 28.16
C ARG A 811 -31.52 11.19 28.20
N THR A 812 -31.25 11.73 27.03
CA THR A 812 -30.72 13.09 26.86
C THR A 812 -31.27 13.72 25.58
N THR A 813 -31.08 15.02 25.43
CA THR A 813 -31.32 15.73 24.17
C THR A 813 -29.98 16.19 23.64
N LEU A 814 -29.66 15.78 22.42
CA LEU A 814 -28.50 16.28 21.69
C LEU A 814 -28.98 17.44 20.83
N ARG A 815 -28.36 18.61 20.96
CA ARG A 815 -28.70 19.81 20.19
C ARG A 815 -27.44 20.50 19.70
N ILE A 816 -27.41 20.86 18.42
CA ILE A 816 -26.39 21.71 17.81
C ILE A 816 -27.08 22.98 17.32
N GLU A 817 -26.65 24.14 17.83
CA GLU A 817 -27.31 25.43 17.61
C GLU A 817 -26.32 26.50 17.15
N ALA A 818 -26.64 27.16 16.03
CA ALA A 818 -25.96 28.36 15.57
C ALA A 818 -26.74 29.60 16.04
N ALA A 819 -26.06 30.50 16.74
CA ALA A 819 -26.65 31.68 17.33
C ALA A 819 -27.21 32.65 16.28
N LYS A 820 -28.17 33.48 16.71
CA LYS A 820 -28.69 34.61 15.92
C LYS A 820 -27.66 35.74 15.81
N GLY A 821 -27.83 36.61 14.81
CA GLY A 821 -27.04 37.85 14.66
C GLY A 821 -25.85 37.74 13.71
N SER A 822 -25.66 36.58 13.08
CA SER A 822 -24.74 36.36 11.97
C SER A 822 -25.44 35.51 10.91
N SER A 823 -25.19 35.80 9.63
CA SER A 823 -25.67 34.99 8.50
C SER A 823 -24.71 33.89 8.09
N ALA A 824 -23.53 33.80 8.73
CA ALA A 824 -22.50 32.82 8.42
C ALA A 824 -23.07 31.41 8.41
N LYS A 825 -22.80 30.65 7.35
CA LYS A 825 -23.23 29.25 7.23
C LYS A 825 -22.44 28.40 8.24
N VAL A 826 -23.13 27.47 8.91
CA VAL A 826 -22.49 26.47 9.76
C VAL A 826 -22.77 25.10 9.17
N ARG A 827 -21.72 24.34 8.84
CA ARG A 827 -21.82 22.95 8.37
C ARG A 827 -21.59 21.98 9.52
N ILE A 828 -22.36 20.90 9.54
CA ILE A 828 -22.31 19.86 10.57
C ILE A 828 -22.33 18.49 9.91
N ASP A 829 -21.45 17.58 10.34
CA ASP A 829 -21.47 16.19 9.90
C ASP A 829 -21.04 15.19 11.01
N ASP A 830 -21.29 13.90 10.78
CA ASP A 830 -20.96 12.73 11.62
C ASP A 830 -21.15 12.94 13.13
N VAL A 831 -22.42 13.13 13.51
CA VAL A 831 -22.80 13.18 14.93
C VAL A 831 -22.58 11.81 15.56
N ARG A 832 -21.68 11.73 16.53
CA ARG A 832 -21.30 10.49 17.21
C ARG A 832 -21.60 10.58 18.70
N LEU A 833 -21.99 9.46 19.31
CA LEU A 833 -22.14 9.32 20.75
C LEU A 833 -21.43 8.05 21.23
N VAL A 834 -20.32 8.23 21.93
CA VAL A 834 -19.43 7.14 22.32
C VAL A 834 -19.48 6.97 23.84
N ARG A 835 -19.56 5.73 24.31
CA ARG A 835 -19.33 5.43 25.72
C ARG A 835 -17.81 5.36 25.95
N ASN A 836 -17.29 6.27 26.75
CA ASN A 836 -15.89 6.32 27.13
C ASN A 836 -15.74 6.84 28.57
N ASP A 837 -14.53 6.86 29.08
CA ASP A 837 -14.23 7.25 30.46
C ASP A 837 -12.99 8.15 30.52
N PRO A 838 -12.97 9.30 29.80
CA PRO A 838 -11.79 10.15 29.68
C PRO A 838 -11.36 10.66 31.05
N SER A 839 -10.07 10.75 31.35
CA SER A 839 -9.62 11.12 32.70
C SER A 839 -10.09 12.51 33.13
N THR A 840 -10.15 12.73 34.45
CA THR A 840 -10.54 14.04 35.02
C THR A 840 -9.76 14.32 36.27
N LYS A 841 -9.32 15.56 36.44
CA LYS A 841 -8.58 16.02 37.62
C LYS A 841 -9.25 17.27 38.20
N PRO A 842 -9.61 17.28 39.49
CA PRO A 842 -10.27 18.44 40.10
C PRO A 842 -9.48 19.73 39.92
N GLY A 843 -10.17 20.84 39.61
CA GLY A 843 -9.55 22.15 39.41
C GLY A 843 -8.90 22.36 38.04
N THR A 844 -9.01 21.40 37.13
CA THR A 844 -8.48 21.50 35.76
C THR A 844 -9.60 21.81 34.77
N VAL A 845 -9.27 22.53 33.70
CA VAL A 845 -10.11 22.72 32.52
C VAL A 845 -10.17 21.41 31.74
N VAL A 846 -9.00 20.81 31.51
CA VAL A 846 -8.84 19.47 30.91
C VAL A 846 -7.72 18.72 31.64
N HIS A 847 -7.89 17.41 31.74
CA HIS A 847 -6.85 16.47 32.10
C HIS A 847 -7.01 15.23 31.22
N GLU A 848 -5.93 14.81 30.56
CA GLU A 848 -5.89 13.68 29.64
C GLU A 848 -4.64 12.83 29.90
N ASP A 849 -4.86 11.56 30.21
CA ASP A 849 -3.87 10.50 30.39
C ASP A 849 -3.93 9.48 29.23
N PHE A 850 -4.72 9.78 28.20
CA PHE A 850 -4.89 9.03 26.95
C PHE A 850 -5.53 7.65 27.05
N GLU A 851 -5.80 7.14 28.24
CA GLU A 851 -6.43 5.83 28.48
C GLU A 851 -7.90 5.76 28.03
N GLY A 852 -8.57 6.92 27.95
CA GLY A 852 -10.02 7.05 27.74
C GLY A 852 -10.44 7.75 26.44
N VAL A 853 -9.53 7.91 25.48
CA VAL A 853 -9.76 8.64 24.22
C VAL A 853 -10.81 7.93 23.35
N ASP A 854 -11.83 8.68 22.91
CA ASP A 854 -12.90 8.18 22.05
C ASP A 854 -12.48 8.06 20.57
N GLN A 855 -11.69 9.03 20.11
CA GLN A 855 -11.03 9.11 18.81
C GLN A 855 -10.05 10.30 18.77
N GLY A 856 -9.12 10.28 17.82
CA GLY A 856 -8.10 11.29 17.66
C GLY A 856 -7.10 11.24 18.81
N TRP A 857 -6.63 12.42 19.23
CA TRP A 857 -5.51 12.55 20.19
C TRP A 857 -5.92 13.28 21.47
N GLY A 858 -7.09 12.94 22.02
CA GLY A 858 -7.62 13.60 23.21
C GLY A 858 -8.05 15.05 22.90
N PRO A 859 -7.48 16.06 23.58
CA PRO A 859 -7.81 17.48 23.37
C PRO A 859 -7.06 18.13 22.20
N PHE A 860 -6.28 17.35 21.44
CA PHE A 860 -5.43 17.85 20.37
C PHE A 860 -5.99 17.53 18.98
N ASP A 861 -5.96 18.56 18.12
CA ASP A 861 -6.22 18.48 16.69
C ASP A 861 -4.90 18.51 15.92
N LYS A 862 -4.83 17.83 14.76
CA LYS A 862 -3.64 17.84 13.90
C LYS A 862 -3.35 19.27 13.41
N GLY A 863 -2.09 19.68 13.50
CA GLY A 863 -1.62 20.96 12.96
C GLY A 863 -1.17 20.86 11.49
N ASP A 864 -0.35 21.81 11.07
CA ASP A 864 0.12 21.96 9.69
C ASP A 864 1.36 21.09 9.35
N ALA A 865 1.87 20.30 10.30
CA ALA A 865 2.99 19.40 10.05
C ALA A 865 2.72 18.48 8.85
N GLY A 866 3.57 18.62 7.82
CA GLY A 866 3.47 17.87 6.56
C GLY A 866 2.33 18.30 5.63
N GLY A 867 1.48 19.26 6.02
CA GLY A 867 0.24 19.59 5.29
C GLY A 867 -0.85 18.54 5.47
N VAL A 868 -1.68 18.31 4.45
CA VAL A 868 -2.73 17.28 4.46
C VAL A 868 -2.09 15.91 4.20
N THR A 869 -1.88 15.14 5.26
CA THR A 869 -1.18 13.85 5.21
C THR A 869 -1.77 12.86 6.20
N ASP A 870 -1.42 11.58 6.04
CA ASP A 870 -1.54 10.60 7.11
C ASP A 870 -0.46 10.88 8.17
N PRO A 871 -0.84 11.30 9.39
CA PRO A 871 0.12 11.78 10.39
C PRO A 871 1.00 10.66 10.95
N ARG A 872 2.21 10.99 11.41
CA ARG A 872 3.09 10.06 12.14
C ARG A 872 2.92 10.17 13.67
N THR A 873 1.73 10.58 14.09
CA THR A 873 1.36 10.77 15.48
C THR A 873 0.15 9.92 15.81
N HIS A 874 0.17 9.16 16.89
CA HIS A 874 -0.96 8.31 17.30
C HIS A 874 -0.97 8.05 18.80
N ILE A 875 -2.05 7.40 19.29
CA ILE A 875 -2.09 6.88 20.66
C ILE A 875 -1.36 5.55 20.70
N ALA A 876 -0.10 5.58 21.15
CA ALA A 876 0.72 4.39 21.26
C ALA A 876 0.26 3.48 22.41
N GLN A 877 0.42 2.17 22.24
CA GLN A 877 0.00 1.17 23.22
C GLN A 877 1.20 0.41 23.78
N LYS A 878 1.13 0.06 25.06
CA LYS A 878 2.24 -0.58 25.76
C LYS A 878 2.34 -2.07 25.45
N ASN A 879 3.51 -2.50 24.98
CA ASN A 879 3.91 -3.90 24.88
C ASN A 879 5.37 -4.06 25.33
N ALA A 880 5.58 -4.06 26.64
CA ALA A 880 6.93 -4.15 27.22
C ALA A 880 7.51 -5.59 27.07
N PRO A 881 8.81 -5.72 26.77
CA PRO A 881 9.82 -4.66 26.71
C PRO A 881 9.91 -3.93 25.36
N TYR A 882 9.22 -4.41 24.32
CA TYR A 882 9.44 -4.01 22.92
C TYR A 882 9.11 -2.54 22.62
N THR A 883 8.09 -2.00 23.27
CA THR A 883 7.69 -0.57 23.12
C THR A 883 8.44 0.37 24.06
N GLN A 884 9.38 -0.14 24.87
CA GLN A 884 10.05 0.64 25.91
C GLN A 884 11.50 0.95 25.54
N ALA A 885 12.05 2.00 26.14
CA ALA A 885 13.44 2.40 25.94
C ALA A 885 14.41 1.23 26.25
N GLY A 886 15.45 1.11 25.43
CA GLY A 886 16.50 0.09 25.56
C GLY A 886 16.28 -1.17 24.73
N TRP A 887 15.04 -1.52 24.36
CA TRP A 887 14.82 -2.60 23.39
C TRP A 887 15.30 -2.15 22.00
N ASN A 888 16.15 -2.95 21.35
CA ASN A 888 16.74 -2.68 20.04
C ASN A 888 17.33 -1.26 19.86
N GLY A 889 17.95 -0.70 20.90
CA GLY A 889 18.57 0.63 20.84
C GLY A 889 17.59 1.81 20.93
N LYS A 890 16.30 1.55 21.16
CA LYS A 890 15.27 2.57 21.27
C LYS A 890 15.57 3.58 22.39
N LEU A 891 15.42 4.87 22.08
CA LEU A 891 15.86 5.96 22.95
C LEU A 891 14.84 6.42 24.00
N VAL A 892 13.55 6.21 23.75
CA VAL A 892 12.42 6.63 24.60
C VAL A 892 11.36 5.55 24.67
N ASP A 893 10.53 5.60 25.71
CA ASP A 893 9.34 4.76 25.84
C ASP A 893 8.24 5.24 24.88
N ASP A 894 7.49 4.32 24.24
CA ASP A 894 6.27 4.68 23.50
C ASP A 894 5.14 5.06 24.45
N VAL A 895 5.15 4.47 25.66
CA VAL A 895 4.14 4.68 26.70
C VAL A 895 4.83 5.00 28.03
N ILE A 896 4.50 6.17 28.58
CA ILE A 896 5.06 6.74 29.81
C ILE A 896 4.26 6.24 31.03
N GLY A 897 2.97 6.56 31.08
CA GLY A 897 2.01 6.18 32.10
C GLY A 897 1.03 5.11 31.61
N GLY A 898 0.41 4.38 32.54
CA GLY A 898 -0.68 3.44 32.19
C GLY A 898 -0.34 2.42 31.09
N GLY A 899 -1.25 2.31 30.12
CA GLY A 899 -1.19 1.47 28.94
C GLY A 899 -1.15 2.23 27.61
N GLU A 900 -1.45 3.53 27.59
CA GLU A 900 -1.46 4.37 26.39
C GLU A 900 -0.81 5.75 26.61
N SER A 901 -0.15 6.30 25.58
CA SER A 901 0.37 7.68 25.58
C SER A 901 0.27 8.27 24.17
N LEU A 902 0.38 9.60 24.03
CA LEU A 902 0.44 10.24 22.72
C LEU A 902 1.89 10.25 22.21
N LYS A 903 2.15 9.58 21.09
CA LYS A 903 3.48 9.50 20.46
C LYS A 903 3.48 10.21 19.11
N SER A 904 4.49 11.03 18.87
CA SER A 904 4.89 11.55 17.56
C SER A 904 6.21 10.90 17.16
N HIS A 905 6.18 10.03 16.16
CA HIS A 905 7.33 9.27 15.66
C HIS A 905 7.90 9.93 14.41
N GLU A 906 9.14 10.42 14.49
CA GLU A 906 9.81 11.03 13.32
C GLU A 906 8.91 11.99 12.51
N GLU A 907 8.08 12.79 13.18
CA GLU A 907 6.96 13.47 12.53
C GLU A 907 7.39 14.47 11.43
N ASN A 908 6.47 14.99 10.63
CA ASN A 908 6.80 16.07 9.70
C ASN A 908 7.11 17.40 10.44
N ALA A 909 7.93 18.26 9.84
CA ALA A 909 8.18 19.60 10.39
C ALA A 909 6.92 20.48 10.32
N GLY A 910 6.74 21.36 11.31
CA GLY A 910 5.54 22.18 11.48
C GLY A 910 4.89 22.00 12.86
N VAL A 911 3.73 22.62 13.08
CA VAL A 911 2.88 22.34 14.25
C VAL A 911 2.31 20.94 14.08
N VAL A 912 2.75 20.01 14.93
CA VAL A 912 2.32 18.61 14.88
C VAL A 912 0.87 18.50 15.30
N TYR A 913 0.55 19.04 16.48
CA TYR A 913 -0.80 19.11 17.01
C TYR A 913 -0.94 20.30 17.96
N ARG A 914 -2.18 20.74 18.17
CA ARG A 914 -2.53 21.80 19.12
C ARG A 914 -3.93 21.63 19.67
N THR A 915 -4.19 22.22 20.83
CA THR A 915 -5.54 22.29 21.40
C THR A 915 -6.44 23.22 20.58
N SER A 916 -7.75 23.03 20.62
CA SER A 916 -8.72 24.00 20.11
C SER A 916 -9.60 24.57 21.25
N PRO A 917 -10.22 25.75 21.06
CA PRO A 917 -11.10 26.34 22.08
C PRO A 917 -12.32 25.47 22.45
N ALA A 918 -12.72 24.57 21.56
CA ALA A 918 -13.79 23.62 21.81
C ALA A 918 -13.37 22.57 22.86
N GLU A 919 -12.15 22.04 22.74
CA GLU A 919 -11.63 21.01 23.65
C GLU A 919 -11.03 21.61 24.93
N VAL A 920 -10.38 22.78 24.81
CA VAL A 920 -9.73 23.50 25.93
C VAL A 920 -10.19 24.95 25.97
N PRO A 921 -11.40 25.23 26.51
CA PRO A 921 -11.92 26.58 26.57
C PRO A 921 -11.12 27.45 27.56
N MET A 922 -10.55 28.53 27.05
CA MET A 922 -9.82 29.53 27.84
C MET A 922 -10.58 30.86 27.87
N THR A 923 -10.79 31.41 29.06
CA THR A 923 -11.51 32.67 29.27
C THR A 923 -10.60 33.85 29.01
N ASP A 924 -11.06 34.80 28.18
CA ASP A 924 -10.32 36.04 27.92
C ASP A 924 -9.93 36.77 29.21
N GLY A 925 -8.67 37.17 29.29
CA GLY A 925 -8.10 37.86 30.45
C GLY A 925 -7.68 36.94 31.60
N HIS A 926 -7.83 35.62 31.49
CA HIS A 926 -7.30 34.66 32.46
C HIS A 926 -5.92 34.13 32.06
N ALA A 927 -5.19 33.61 33.05
CA ALA A 927 -3.96 32.86 32.87
C ALA A 927 -4.21 31.36 33.13
N TYR A 928 -3.53 30.52 32.36
CA TYR A 928 -3.67 29.07 32.38
C TYR A 928 -2.33 28.41 32.55
N LYS A 929 -2.25 27.42 33.45
CA LYS A 929 -1.08 26.56 33.60
C LYS A 929 -1.23 25.35 32.71
N VAL A 930 -0.28 25.12 31.82
CA VAL A 930 -0.17 23.92 30.98
C VAL A 930 0.91 23.04 31.56
N ALA A 931 0.61 21.78 31.83
CA ALA A 931 1.58 20.82 32.37
C ALA A 931 1.37 19.43 31.76
N PHE A 932 2.44 18.66 31.62
CA PHE A 932 2.42 17.28 31.13
C PHE A 932 3.73 16.55 31.45
N ASP A 933 3.68 15.23 31.45
CA ASP A 933 4.86 14.37 31.47
C ASP A 933 5.29 14.06 30.03
N TYR A 934 6.59 13.97 29.78
CA TYR A 934 7.10 13.71 28.43
C TYR A 934 8.43 12.96 28.38
N GLN A 935 8.71 12.40 27.22
CA GLN A 935 10.04 12.01 26.78
C GLN A 935 10.32 12.59 25.38
N SER A 936 11.58 12.93 25.12
CA SER A 936 12.05 13.50 23.85
C SER A 936 13.40 12.89 23.50
N SER A 937 13.50 12.22 22.34
CA SER A 937 14.69 11.44 22.00
C SER A 937 15.91 12.31 21.67
N HIS A 938 15.68 13.51 21.11
CA HIS A 938 16.71 14.42 20.62
C HIS A 938 16.46 15.88 21.05
N ALA A 939 17.53 16.59 21.45
CA ALA A 939 17.47 18.02 21.73
C ALA A 939 17.35 18.81 20.42
N GLY A 940 16.52 19.85 20.42
CA GLY A 940 16.35 20.72 19.25
C GLY A 940 15.46 20.14 18.15
N ALA A 941 14.78 19.00 18.39
CA ALA A 941 13.80 18.45 17.47
C ALA A 941 12.41 19.08 17.63
N TYR A 942 12.03 19.45 18.86
CA TYR A 942 10.67 19.89 19.19
C TYR A 942 10.61 21.18 20.00
N GLN A 943 9.50 21.89 19.88
CA GLN A 943 9.13 23.04 20.70
C GLN A 943 7.69 22.92 21.17
N TRP A 944 7.40 23.39 22.38
CA TRP A 944 6.03 23.63 22.82
C TRP A 944 5.62 25.06 22.47
N VAL A 945 4.55 25.22 21.71
CA VAL A 945 4.10 26.50 21.15
C VAL A 945 2.75 26.91 21.71
N SER A 946 2.49 28.20 21.80
CA SER A 946 1.18 28.75 22.19
C SER A 946 0.85 29.97 21.35
N GLY A 947 -0.44 30.18 21.12
CA GLY A 947 -0.92 31.24 20.26
C GLY A 947 -2.42 31.44 20.38
N TYR A 948 -2.98 32.15 19.41
CA TYR A 948 -4.42 32.30 19.28
C TYR A 948 -4.81 32.37 17.80
N ASP A 949 -6.03 31.95 17.53
CA ASP A 949 -6.62 32.09 16.21
C ASP A 949 -7.48 33.34 16.11
N ARG A 950 -7.55 33.89 14.91
CA ARG A 950 -8.32 35.08 14.58
C ARG A 950 -8.77 35.06 13.12
N ILE A 951 -9.62 36.01 12.78
CA ILE A 951 -9.85 36.40 11.38
C ILE A 951 -8.99 37.63 11.10
N ALA A 952 -8.13 37.54 10.10
CA ALA A 952 -7.30 38.65 9.66
C ALA A 952 -8.16 39.75 9.02
N ALA A 953 -7.57 40.95 8.85
CA ALA A 953 -8.29 42.11 8.34
C ALA A 953 -8.81 41.94 6.89
N ASP A 954 -8.23 41.00 6.14
CA ASP A 954 -8.65 40.63 4.78
C ASP A 954 -9.73 39.53 4.76
N GLY A 955 -10.20 39.08 5.93
CA GLY A 955 -11.21 38.04 6.05
C GLY A 955 -10.65 36.62 6.03
N THR A 956 -9.33 36.42 6.02
CA THR A 956 -8.74 35.07 6.04
C THR A 956 -8.62 34.53 7.47
N PRO A 957 -8.87 33.23 7.70
CA PRO A 957 -8.46 32.56 8.93
C PRO A 957 -6.94 32.69 9.14
N ASP A 958 -6.53 33.09 10.34
CA ASP A 958 -5.13 33.39 10.67
C ASP A 958 -4.78 32.84 12.06
N GLN A 959 -3.55 32.35 12.19
CA GLN A 959 -3.00 31.77 13.42
C GLN A 959 -1.79 32.60 13.85
N VAL A 960 -1.82 33.10 15.09
CA VAL A 960 -0.76 33.94 15.63
C VAL A 960 -0.09 33.26 16.82
N GLU A 961 1.20 32.98 16.68
CA GLU A 961 2.02 32.50 17.78
C GLU A 961 2.52 33.62 18.67
N THR A 962 2.37 33.40 19.98
CA THR A 962 2.76 34.37 21.01
C THR A 962 3.91 33.87 21.88
N ALA A 963 4.10 32.55 21.95
CA ALA A 963 5.18 31.91 22.68
C ALA A 963 5.66 30.61 22.04
N SER A 964 6.96 30.36 22.09
CA SER A 964 7.59 29.08 21.74
C SER A 964 8.65 28.72 22.78
N THR A 965 8.55 27.52 23.34
CA THR A 965 9.47 26.98 24.36
C THR A 965 10.20 25.75 23.79
N PRO A 966 11.52 25.79 23.61
CA PRO A 966 12.28 24.63 23.15
C PRO A 966 12.18 23.43 24.11
N ILE A 967 12.05 22.24 23.54
CA ILE A 967 12.09 20.97 24.28
C ILE A 967 13.49 20.36 24.13
N GLY A 968 14.14 20.12 25.26
CA GLY A 968 15.44 19.45 25.31
C GLY A 968 15.34 17.94 25.11
N GLN A 969 16.48 17.28 24.96
CA GLN A 969 16.55 15.82 25.05
C GLN A 969 16.17 15.38 26.47
N GLN A 970 15.27 14.41 26.57
CA GLN A 970 14.78 13.87 27.83
C GLN A 970 14.39 12.39 27.65
N ARG A 971 15.34 11.47 27.88
CA ARG A 971 15.19 10.01 27.62
C ARG A 971 14.58 9.20 28.76
N THR A 972 14.23 9.88 29.85
CA THR A 972 13.47 9.34 30.97
C THR A 972 12.34 10.32 31.24
N THR A 973 11.21 9.88 31.79
CA THR A 973 10.06 10.76 32.03
C THR A 973 10.46 12.07 32.72
N GLY A 974 10.30 13.17 31.99
CA GLY A 974 10.44 14.54 32.48
C GLY A 974 9.07 15.18 32.68
N HIS A 975 9.06 16.35 33.30
CA HIS A 975 7.84 17.13 33.54
C HIS A 975 7.98 18.51 32.92
N TYR A 976 6.97 18.94 32.16
CA TYR A 976 6.87 20.28 31.60
C TYR A 976 5.81 21.09 32.34
N GLU A 977 6.10 22.37 32.58
CA GLU A 977 5.13 23.35 33.07
C GLU A 977 5.33 24.71 32.35
N GLY A 978 4.25 25.29 31.85
CA GLY A 978 4.21 26.59 31.19
C GLY A 978 2.95 27.38 31.53
N THR A 979 2.94 28.68 31.24
CA THR A 979 1.77 29.55 31.43
C THR A 979 1.34 30.19 30.11
N VAL A 980 0.05 30.13 29.81
CA VAL A 980 -0.59 30.77 28.65
C VAL A 980 -1.58 31.83 29.15
N THR A 981 -1.64 32.99 28.51
CA THR A 981 -2.59 34.06 28.86
C THR A 981 -3.55 34.28 27.70
N ALA A 982 -4.85 34.12 27.96
CA ALA A 982 -5.89 34.30 26.95
C ALA A 982 -6.35 35.77 26.85
N GLY A 983 -6.81 36.20 25.67
CA GLY A 983 -7.38 37.54 25.50
C GLY A 983 -7.19 38.25 24.15
N CYS A 984 -6.56 37.59 23.16
CA CYS A 984 -6.36 38.16 21.81
C CYS A 984 -7.22 37.48 20.73
N GLY A 985 -7.91 36.39 21.08
CA GLY A 985 -8.63 35.52 20.17
C GLY A 985 -8.72 34.11 20.77
N ASP A 986 -8.92 33.13 19.90
CA ASP A 986 -9.14 31.74 20.26
C ASP A 986 -7.82 31.07 20.66
N THR A 987 -7.53 31.06 21.96
CA THR A 987 -6.21 30.71 22.50
C THR A 987 -5.97 29.20 22.44
N TRP A 988 -4.76 28.79 22.06
CA TRP A 988 -4.34 27.40 21.91
C TRP A 988 -2.89 27.16 22.33
N THR A 989 -2.53 25.90 22.55
CA THR A 989 -1.18 25.44 22.89
C THR A 989 -0.90 24.07 22.25
N GLY A 990 0.35 23.72 21.94
CA GLY A 990 0.65 22.50 21.20
C GLY A 990 2.12 22.20 20.96
N LEU A 991 2.39 21.15 20.19
CA LEU A 991 3.73 20.67 19.84
C LEU A 991 4.09 21.11 18.41
N ARG A 992 5.32 21.56 18.22
CA ARG A 992 5.95 21.79 16.92
C ARG A 992 7.18 20.90 16.75
N LYS A 993 7.36 20.30 15.58
CA LYS A 993 8.63 19.74 15.13
C LYS A 993 9.38 20.76 14.28
N LEU A 994 10.69 20.86 14.51
CA LEU A 994 11.59 21.75 13.78
C LEU A 994 12.14 21.09 12.52
N GLU A 995 12.49 21.91 11.52
CA GLU A 995 13.29 21.48 10.38
C GLU A 995 14.68 21.01 10.82
N GLY A 996 15.28 20.06 10.10
CA GLY A 996 16.61 19.52 10.40
C GLY A 996 16.67 18.64 11.67
N ALA A 997 15.53 18.26 12.23
CA ALA A 997 15.50 17.28 13.33
C ALA A 997 16.11 15.94 12.85
N PRO A 998 16.97 15.28 13.67
CA PRO A 998 17.56 14.00 13.30
C PRO A 998 16.52 12.90 13.06
N ASP A 999 16.89 11.90 12.27
CA ASP A 999 16.15 10.64 12.20
C ASP A 999 16.02 10.01 13.59
N GLY A 1000 14.94 9.29 13.85
CA GLY A 1000 14.57 8.78 15.17
C GLY A 1000 14.11 9.85 16.16
N ALA A 1001 13.76 11.06 15.71
CA ALA A 1001 13.23 12.14 16.56
C ALA A 1001 11.79 11.85 17.01
N ASP A 1002 11.67 11.26 18.20
CA ASP A 1002 10.42 10.90 18.85
C ASP A 1002 10.10 11.85 20.00
N PHE A 1003 8.81 12.16 20.14
CA PHE A 1003 8.26 12.87 21.29
C PHE A 1003 7.04 12.12 21.81
N VAL A 1004 7.03 11.84 23.11
CA VAL A 1004 5.94 11.10 23.78
C VAL A 1004 5.42 11.94 24.94
N LEU A 1005 4.11 12.05 25.06
CA LEU A 1005 3.42 12.90 26.02
C LEU A 1005 2.31 12.14 26.76
N ASP A 1006 2.19 12.42 28.07
CA ASP A 1006 1.22 11.83 28.98
C ASP A 1006 0.84 12.82 30.13
N ASP A 1007 -0.23 12.54 30.91
CA ASP A 1007 -0.78 13.39 31.99
C ASP A 1007 -0.93 14.89 31.60
N PHE A 1008 -1.45 15.15 30.40
CA PHE A 1008 -1.69 16.52 29.94
C PHE A 1008 -2.75 17.20 30.79
N THR A 1009 -2.44 18.39 31.32
CA THR A 1009 -3.33 19.15 32.20
C THR A 1009 -3.32 20.63 31.83
N VAL A 1010 -4.51 21.24 31.79
CA VAL A 1010 -4.66 22.69 31.77
C VAL A 1010 -5.46 23.15 32.98
N THR A 1011 -4.89 24.08 33.76
CA THR A 1011 -5.50 24.62 34.98
C THR A 1011 -5.75 26.12 34.83
N ASP A 1012 -6.99 26.57 35.09
CA ASP A 1012 -7.31 28.00 35.16
C ASP A 1012 -6.73 28.60 36.45
N LEU A 1013 -5.83 29.57 36.31
CA LEU A 1013 -5.22 30.29 37.43
C LEU A 1013 -6.02 31.54 37.84
N GLY A 1014 -7.12 31.82 37.13
CA GLY A 1014 -7.93 33.01 37.31
C GLY A 1014 -7.43 34.21 36.49
N PRO A 1015 -7.91 35.43 36.83
CA PRO A 1015 -7.53 36.65 36.14
C PRO A 1015 -6.02 36.85 36.06
N ALA A 1016 -5.51 37.11 34.85
CA ALA A 1016 -4.09 37.28 34.60
C ALA A 1016 -3.57 38.61 35.17
N GLU A 1017 -2.40 38.57 35.83
CA GLU A 1017 -1.73 39.79 36.32
C GLU A 1017 -1.26 40.71 35.17
N LYS A 1018 -0.99 40.13 34.00
CA LYS A 1018 -0.59 40.81 32.77
C LYS A 1018 -1.61 40.46 31.69
N LYS A 1019 -1.98 41.42 30.83
CA LYS A 1019 -2.87 41.06 29.71
C LYS A 1019 -2.09 40.35 28.60
N ALA A 1020 -2.83 39.56 27.82
CA ALA A 1020 -2.31 38.88 26.64
C ALA A 1020 -1.65 39.85 25.66
N ALA A 1021 -0.55 39.42 25.06
CA ALA A 1021 0.19 40.16 24.04
C ALA A 1021 -0.31 39.77 22.65
N CYS A 1022 -0.96 40.71 21.95
CA CYS A 1022 -1.55 40.43 20.64
C CYS A 1022 -0.51 40.76 19.56
N GLY A 1023 0.54 39.95 19.49
CA GLY A 1023 1.61 40.08 18.49
C GLY A 1023 2.38 38.78 18.37
N THR A 1024 3.35 38.72 17.46
CA THR A 1024 4.26 37.58 17.35
C THR A 1024 5.70 38.03 17.43
N LEU A 1025 6.55 37.14 17.95
CA LEU A 1025 7.99 37.29 17.97
C LEU A 1025 8.58 36.04 17.31
N ALA A 1026 9.37 36.25 16.27
CA ALA A 1026 10.11 35.18 15.61
C ALA A 1026 11.61 35.40 15.85
N LEU A 1027 12.33 34.35 16.24
CA LEU A 1027 13.78 34.36 16.39
C LEU A 1027 14.41 33.56 15.25
N LYS A 1028 15.24 34.21 14.44
CA LYS A 1028 15.94 33.63 13.31
C LYS A 1028 17.44 33.69 13.56
N SER A 1029 18.13 32.59 13.27
CA SER A 1029 19.58 32.45 13.31
C SER A 1029 20.02 31.56 12.16
N ASP A 1030 21.28 31.65 11.75
CA ASP A 1030 21.90 30.56 11.01
C ASP A 1030 21.86 29.30 11.89
N GLU A 1031 21.63 28.15 11.27
CA GLU A 1031 21.53 26.85 11.96
C GLU A 1031 22.81 26.52 12.72
N THR A 1032 23.96 26.96 12.19
CA THR A 1032 25.27 26.80 12.81
C THR A 1032 25.94 28.14 13.09
N LEU A 1033 26.53 28.26 14.27
CA LEU A 1033 27.24 29.45 14.73
C LEU A 1033 28.72 29.13 14.90
N GLU A 1034 29.57 29.88 14.24
CA GLU A 1034 31.02 29.69 14.26
C GLU A 1034 31.59 30.10 15.65
N PRO A 1035 32.20 29.16 16.41
CA PRO A 1035 32.85 29.48 17.68
C PRO A 1035 33.90 30.59 17.55
N GLY A 1036 33.85 31.58 18.44
CA GLY A 1036 34.78 32.70 18.48
C GLY A 1036 34.56 33.78 17.41
N GLN A 1037 33.59 33.61 16.50
CA GLN A 1037 33.21 34.62 15.51
C GLN A 1037 31.85 35.24 15.82
N LYS A 1038 31.63 36.44 15.27
CA LYS A 1038 30.34 37.14 15.33
C LYS A 1038 29.38 36.52 14.31
N ASN A 1039 28.26 35.98 14.79
CA ASN A 1039 27.21 35.37 13.99
C ASN A 1039 25.93 36.19 14.07
N LYS A 1040 25.17 36.31 12.98
CA LYS A 1040 23.97 37.15 12.92
C LYS A 1040 22.76 36.41 13.52
N VAL A 1041 22.11 37.04 14.50
CA VAL A 1041 20.82 36.57 15.06
C VAL A 1041 19.80 37.70 14.97
N GLU A 1042 18.59 37.41 14.50
CA GLU A 1042 17.52 38.38 14.26
C GLU A 1042 16.25 38.00 15.00
N ALA A 1043 15.68 38.94 15.77
CA ALA A 1043 14.34 38.80 16.33
C ALA A 1043 13.39 39.76 15.63
N THR A 1044 12.33 39.24 15.03
CA THR A 1044 11.32 40.03 14.33
C THR A 1044 10.04 40.06 15.14
N PHE A 1045 9.67 41.25 15.60
CA PHE A 1045 8.42 41.53 16.27
C PHE A 1045 7.38 42.00 15.24
N THR A 1046 6.17 41.45 15.30
CA THR A 1046 5.02 41.93 14.50
C THR A 1046 3.91 42.38 15.44
N ASN A 1047 3.43 43.61 15.25
CA ASN A 1047 2.35 44.17 16.06
C ASN A 1047 0.98 43.74 15.51
N TYR A 1048 0.19 43.00 16.28
CA TYR A 1048 -1.21 42.71 15.99
C TYR A 1048 -2.19 43.34 17.00
N GLU A 1049 -1.71 44.25 17.84
CA GLU A 1049 -2.54 45.06 18.72
C GLU A 1049 -3.35 46.05 17.87
N ALA A 1050 -4.49 46.49 18.39
CA ALA A 1050 -5.35 47.45 17.69
C ALA A 1050 -4.71 48.85 17.58
N SER A 1051 -3.65 49.13 18.35
CA SER A 1051 -2.97 50.42 18.43
C SER A 1051 -1.51 50.33 18.01
N GLU A 1052 -0.96 51.47 17.57
CA GLU A 1052 0.48 51.63 17.39
C GLU A 1052 1.22 51.41 18.72
N ILE A 1053 2.31 50.65 18.68
CA ILE A 1053 3.15 50.38 19.83
C ILE A 1053 4.31 51.37 19.88
N GLN A 1054 4.55 51.85 21.09
CA GLN A 1054 5.66 52.71 21.48
C GLN A 1054 6.46 51.99 22.59
N GLY A 1055 7.78 52.12 22.58
CA GLY A 1055 8.71 51.47 23.50
C GLY A 1055 8.92 49.97 23.29
N ALA A 1056 8.77 49.38 22.09
CA ALA A 1056 8.94 47.93 21.93
C ALA A 1056 10.41 47.51 22.08
N SER A 1057 10.78 46.98 23.24
CA SER A 1057 12.15 46.57 23.55
C SER A 1057 12.34 45.07 23.39
N LEU A 1058 13.31 44.66 22.59
CA LEU A 1058 13.69 43.27 22.39
C LEU A 1058 15.02 42.98 23.10
N SER A 1059 15.11 41.83 23.75
CA SER A 1059 16.35 41.29 24.32
C SER A 1059 16.62 39.88 23.80
N LEU A 1060 17.86 39.44 23.94
CA LEU A 1060 18.32 38.11 23.58
C LEU A 1060 19.00 37.48 24.79
N ASP A 1061 18.48 36.34 25.23
CA ASP A 1061 19.04 35.51 26.28
C ASP A 1061 19.85 34.38 25.63
N LEU A 1062 21.11 34.26 26.03
CA LEU A 1062 22.10 33.37 25.43
C LEU A 1062 22.59 32.30 26.44
N PRO A 1063 23.18 31.19 25.95
CA PRO A 1063 23.87 30.23 26.80
C PRO A 1063 25.02 30.86 27.59
N GLU A 1064 25.38 30.24 28.71
CA GLU A 1064 26.48 30.72 29.55
C GLU A 1064 27.80 30.84 28.76
N GLY A 1065 28.48 31.98 28.92
CA GLY A 1065 29.76 32.28 28.25
C GLY A 1065 29.63 32.91 26.85
N TRP A 1066 28.44 32.88 26.24
CA TRP A 1066 28.20 33.49 24.93
C TRP A 1066 28.01 35.00 25.05
N GLN A 1067 28.37 35.73 23.99
CA GLN A 1067 28.25 37.20 23.96
C GLN A 1067 27.28 37.64 22.86
N ALA A 1068 26.45 38.65 23.12
CA ALA A 1068 25.62 39.31 22.11
C ALA A 1068 25.91 40.81 22.09
N GLU A 1069 26.20 41.33 20.91
CA GLU A 1069 26.32 42.77 20.66
C GLU A 1069 25.18 43.21 19.72
N PRO A 1070 24.36 44.22 20.07
CA PRO A 1070 23.38 44.79 19.15
C PRO A 1070 24.04 45.27 17.85
N ALA A 1071 23.54 44.81 16.71
CA ALA A 1071 23.97 45.23 15.37
C ALA A 1071 23.06 46.33 14.77
N GLY A 1072 22.08 46.79 15.54
CA GLY A 1072 21.09 47.79 15.19
C GLY A 1072 20.22 48.16 16.41
N PRO A 1073 19.15 48.95 16.23
CA PRO A 1073 18.22 49.27 17.31
C PRO A 1073 17.56 47.99 17.87
N VAL A 1074 17.56 47.86 19.19
CA VAL A 1074 16.84 46.79 19.92
C VAL A 1074 15.58 47.32 20.61
N THR A 1075 15.38 48.64 20.60
CA THR A 1075 14.09 49.28 20.85
C THR A 1075 13.52 49.72 19.50
N LEU A 1076 12.34 49.21 19.16
CA LEU A 1076 11.74 49.26 17.83
C LEU A 1076 10.53 50.19 17.88
N ASP A 1077 10.70 51.47 17.53
CA ASP A 1077 9.64 52.46 17.66
C ASP A 1077 9.52 53.40 16.44
N PRO A 1078 8.29 53.75 16.03
CA PRO A 1078 7.00 53.14 16.38
C PRO A 1078 6.71 51.88 15.52
N VAL A 1079 5.89 50.95 16.03
CA VAL A 1079 5.40 49.80 15.24
C VAL A 1079 3.89 49.90 15.08
N ALA A 1080 3.45 50.29 13.88
CA ALA A 1080 2.04 50.38 13.53
C ALA A 1080 1.35 48.99 13.54
N PRO A 1081 0.01 48.91 13.72
CA PRO A 1081 -0.72 47.66 13.58
C PRO A 1081 -0.44 46.97 12.23
N GLY A 1082 -0.16 45.67 12.27
CA GLY A 1082 0.25 44.85 11.13
C GLY A 1082 1.71 45.02 10.69
N ALA A 1083 2.45 45.99 11.20
CA ALA A 1083 3.83 46.22 10.82
C ALA A 1083 4.80 45.27 11.53
N LYS A 1084 5.92 44.99 10.86
CA LYS A 1084 7.05 44.20 11.38
C LYS A 1084 8.21 45.12 11.71
N ALA A 1085 8.93 44.80 12.78
CA ALA A 1085 10.19 45.44 13.12
C ALA A 1085 11.19 44.39 13.61
N THR A 1086 12.46 44.56 13.24
CA THR A 1086 13.51 43.56 13.49
C THR A 1086 14.65 44.14 14.30
N ALA A 1087 15.02 43.45 15.38
CA ALA A 1087 16.25 43.67 16.12
C ALA A 1087 17.30 42.63 15.68
N THR A 1088 18.55 43.05 15.57
CA THR A 1088 19.66 42.19 15.14
C THR A 1088 20.79 42.23 16.16
N TRP A 1089 21.38 41.07 16.47
CA TRP A 1089 22.57 40.93 17.28
C TRP A 1089 23.68 40.21 16.50
N GLN A 1090 24.92 40.54 16.86
CA GLN A 1090 26.09 39.74 16.58
C GLN A 1090 26.35 38.86 17.81
N VAL A 1091 26.08 37.56 17.69
CA VAL A 1091 26.26 36.54 18.73
C VAL A 1091 27.59 35.82 18.53
N THR A 1092 28.41 35.79 19.57
CA THR A 1092 29.73 35.13 19.56
C THR A 1092 29.71 33.97 20.56
N PRO A 1093 29.64 32.72 20.10
CA PRO A 1093 29.91 31.56 20.95
C PRO A 1093 31.38 31.57 21.42
N PRO A 1094 31.70 31.05 22.62
CA PRO A 1094 33.09 30.81 23.04
C PRO A 1094 33.86 29.98 22.01
N VAL A 1095 35.16 30.23 21.84
CA VAL A 1095 36.03 29.48 20.90
C VAL A 1095 36.08 27.97 21.19
N ASP A 1096 35.79 27.57 22.43
CA ASP A 1096 35.77 26.22 22.95
C ASP A 1096 34.33 25.69 23.13
N ALA A 1097 33.33 26.36 22.56
CA ALA A 1097 31.96 25.87 22.57
C ALA A 1097 31.88 24.48 21.90
N LYS A 1098 31.36 23.51 22.64
CA LYS A 1098 31.21 22.12 22.19
C LYS A 1098 30.32 22.05 20.96
N TYR A 1099 30.64 21.16 20.01
CA TYR A 1099 29.77 20.88 18.87
C TYR A 1099 28.50 20.15 19.33
N GLN A 1100 27.45 20.91 19.66
CA GLN A 1100 26.16 20.41 20.11
C GLN A 1100 25.06 21.48 19.92
N PRO A 1101 23.76 21.13 20.05
CA PRO A 1101 22.69 22.12 20.09
C PRO A 1101 22.77 23.03 21.32
N TYR A 1102 22.48 24.31 21.11
CA TYR A 1102 22.32 25.38 22.08
C TYR A 1102 20.98 26.07 21.87
N GLN A 1103 20.46 26.69 22.92
CA GLN A 1103 19.19 27.40 22.88
C GLN A 1103 19.42 28.90 22.98
N LEU A 1104 18.83 29.64 22.05
CA LEU A 1104 18.70 31.09 22.12
C LEU A 1104 17.24 31.40 22.39
N SER A 1105 16.98 32.42 23.21
CA SER A 1105 15.62 32.94 23.36
C SER A 1105 15.60 34.44 23.28
N SER A 1106 14.57 35.00 22.66
CA SER A 1106 14.33 36.42 22.60
C SER A 1106 13.05 36.77 23.33
N LYS A 1107 13.05 37.94 23.95
CA LYS A 1107 11.92 38.49 24.66
C LYS A 1107 11.62 39.87 24.13
N ALA A 1108 10.38 40.11 23.75
CA ALA A 1108 9.88 41.44 23.42
C ALA A 1108 9.00 41.95 24.56
N THR A 1109 9.22 43.17 25.02
CA THR A 1109 8.38 43.86 26.01
C THR A 1109 7.92 45.20 25.48
N TYR A 1110 6.64 45.51 25.62
CA TYR A 1110 6.04 46.76 25.17
C TYR A 1110 4.83 47.14 26.01
N THR A 1111 4.27 48.33 25.81
CA THR A 1111 3.07 48.82 26.50
C THR A 1111 1.96 49.18 25.53
N VAL A 1112 0.74 48.81 25.89
CA VAL A 1112 -0.50 49.26 25.21
C VAL A 1112 -1.36 49.96 26.25
N GLY A 1113 -1.51 51.29 26.12
CA GLY A 1113 -1.99 52.13 27.21
C GLY A 1113 -1.08 52.00 28.43
N ASP A 1114 -1.66 51.77 29.61
CA ASP A 1114 -0.91 51.60 30.87
C ASP A 1114 -0.52 50.14 31.17
N SER A 1115 -0.74 49.21 30.24
CA SER A 1115 -0.55 47.78 30.49
C SER A 1115 0.66 47.22 29.73
N ALA A 1116 1.58 46.58 30.45
CA ALA A 1116 2.72 45.89 29.87
C ALA A 1116 2.31 44.60 29.14
N ARG A 1117 3.10 44.23 28.13
CA ARG A 1117 3.00 43.02 27.30
C ARG A 1117 4.36 42.35 27.18
N THR A 1118 4.35 41.02 27.07
CA THR A 1118 5.56 40.22 26.85
C THR A 1118 5.29 39.17 25.79
N LEU A 1119 6.21 39.01 24.84
CA LEU A 1119 6.28 37.88 23.92
C LEU A 1119 7.63 37.20 24.06
N THR A 1120 7.69 35.91 23.77
CA THR A 1120 8.93 35.13 23.82
C THR A 1120 9.05 34.24 22.59
N ALA A 1121 10.25 34.16 22.03
CA ALA A 1121 10.58 33.30 20.92
C ALA A 1121 11.84 32.52 21.23
N GLY A 1122 11.92 31.26 20.81
CA GLY A 1122 13.08 30.40 21.01
C GLY A 1122 13.59 29.85 19.68
N ALA A 1123 14.90 29.73 19.55
CA ALA A 1123 15.56 29.08 18.43
C ALA A 1123 16.64 28.13 18.93
N ALA A 1124 16.65 26.91 18.41
CA ALA A 1124 17.77 26.01 18.56
C ALA A 1124 18.83 26.35 17.52
N VAL A 1125 20.09 26.41 17.94
CA VAL A 1125 21.25 26.63 17.07
C VAL A 1125 22.29 25.58 17.41
N ARG A 1126 23.16 25.21 16.48
CA ARG A 1126 24.35 24.41 16.76
C ARG A 1126 25.58 25.31 16.64
N THR A 1127 26.68 24.94 17.26
CA THR A 1127 27.98 25.53 16.89
C THR A 1127 28.59 24.77 15.73
N LEU A 1128 29.57 25.35 15.03
CA LEU A 1128 30.41 24.59 14.10
C LEU A 1128 31.43 23.75 14.88
N PRO A 1129 31.81 22.55 14.38
CA PRO A 1129 32.91 21.79 14.97
C PRO A 1129 34.22 22.60 14.88
N PRO A 1130 35.18 22.35 15.79
CA PRO A 1130 36.47 23.04 15.74
C PRO A 1130 37.17 22.74 14.41
N PRO A 1131 37.70 23.75 13.70
CA PRO A 1131 38.37 23.51 12.44
C PRO A 1131 39.66 22.70 12.70
N PRO A 1132 40.00 21.75 11.81
CA PRO A 1132 41.19 20.94 11.95
C PRO A 1132 42.46 21.79 12.08
N THR A 1133 43.32 21.41 13.01
CA THR A 1133 44.58 22.10 13.33
C THR A 1133 45.82 21.39 12.81
N ALA A 1134 45.66 20.17 12.31
CA ALA A 1134 46.68 19.33 11.69
C ALA A 1134 46.02 18.43 10.64
N ASP A 1135 46.84 17.78 9.80
CA ASP A 1135 46.35 16.81 8.83
C ASP A 1135 45.48 15.74 9.49
N THR A 1136 44.31 15.47 8.92
CA THR A 1136 43.32 14.56 9.50
C THR A 1136 42.53 13.82 8.43
N TYR A 1137 42.07 12.61 8.72
CA TYR A 1137 41.13 11.91 7.86
C TYR A 1137 39.76 12.56 7.93
N ALA A 1138 39.02 12.52 6.82
CA ALA A 1138 37.65 13.02 6.77
C ALA A 1138 36.73 12.23 7.72
N SER A 1139 36.96 10.91 7.86
CA SER A 1139 36.21 10.06 8.78
C SER A 1139 36.43 10.38 10.26
N ASP A 1140 37.58 10.97 10.62
CA ASP A 1140 37.88 11.41 11.99
C ASP A 1140 37.30 12.80 12.32
N LEU A 1141 36.74 13.50 11.34
CA LEU A 1141 36.11 14.80 11.52
C LEU A 1141 34.59 14.67 11.64
N ASP A 1142 33.99 15.60 12.38
CA ASP A 1142 32.56 15.84 12.34
C ASP A 1142 32.20 16.60 11.06
N TRP A 1143 31.29 16.04 10.25
CA TRP A 1143 30.66 16.77 9.16
C TRP A 1143 29.56 17.68 9.68
N THR A 1144 29.32 18.76 8.95
CA THR A 1144 28.30 19.78 9.25
C THR A 1144 26.98 19.56 8.51
N ALA A 1145 27.01 18.78 7.41
CA ALA A 1145 25.82 18.28 6.73
C ALA A 1145 26.18 16.98 5.99
N MET A 1146 25.22 16.08 5.87
CA MET A 1146 25.34 14.82 5.14
C MET A 1146 24.01 14.56 4.44
N ASP A 1147 24.07 14.38 3.13
CA ASP A 1147 23.02 13.87 2.27
C ASP A 1147 23.60 12.69 1.52
N ASN A 1148 22.84 11.62 1.36
CA ASN A 1148 23.33 10.39 0.77
C ASN A 1148 22.15 9.66 0.12
N GLY A 1149 22.27 9.36 -1.17
CA GLY A 1149 21.15 8.94 -2.00
C GLY A 1149 20.56 7.60 -1.60
N TRP A 1150 21.32 6.81 -0.84
CA TRP A 1150 20.90 5.54 -0.29
C TRP A 1150 21.64 5.25 1.01
N GLY A 1151 20.91 5.02 2.11
CA GLY A 1151 21.52 4.76 3.42
C GLY A 1151 22.28 5.95 4.01
N PRO A 1152 22.75 5.87 5.26
CA PRO A 1152 23.69 6.85 5.79
C PRO A 1152 25.07 6.74 5.12
N ALA A 1153 25.80 7.86 5.06
CA ALA A 1153 27.22 7.81 4.73
C ALA A 1153 28.02 7.21 5.91
N GLU A 1154 28.94 6.31 5.59
CA GLU A 1154 29.65 5.50 6.58
C GLU A 1154 31.09 5.98 6.78
N LYS A 1155 31.56 5.94 8.03
CA LYS A 1155 32.94 6.31 8.39
C LYS A 1155 33.79 5.04 8.49
N ASP A 1156 34.85 4.99 7.69
CA ASP A 1156 35.79 3.87 7.59
C ASP A 1156 35.16 2.52 7.16
N MET A 1157 33.96 2.57 6.59
CA MET A 1157 33.20 1.43 6.06
C MET A 1157 32.51 1.85 4.74
N GLU A 1158 32.25 0.90 3.85
CA GLU A 1158 31.42 1.08 2.65
C GLU A 1158 30.00 1.51 3.04
N ASN A 1159 29.21 2.06 2.11
CA ASN A 1159 27.78 2.26 2.35
C ASN A 1159 27.08 0.90 2.45
N GLY A 1160 26.63 0.55 3.66
CA GLY A 1160 26.15 -0.80 4.00
C GLY A 1160 24.65 -1.01 3.87
N GLU A 1161 23.97 -0.17 3.07
CA GLU A 1161 22.51 -0.05 2.94
C GLU A 1161 21.90 0.84 4.04
N THR A 1162 20.81 0.44 4.70
CA THR A 1162 19.92 1.36 5.45
C THR A 1162 20.37 1.69 6.87
N GLY A 1163 21.21 0.87 7.50
CA GLY A 1163 21.63 1.04 8.89
C GLY A 1163 22.89 1.89 9.03
N ALA A 1164 23.11 2.50 10.20
CA ALA A 1164 24.39 3.13 10.50
C ALA A 1164 25.40 2.09 11.04
N GLY A 1165 26.59 2.03 10.48
CA GLY A 1165 27.68 1.13 10.87
C GLY A 1165 27.49 -0.33 10.44
N ASP A 1166 26.69 -0.58 9.41
CA ASP A 1166 26.44 -1.91 8.83
C ASP A 1166 27.36 -2.24 7.64
N GLY A 1167 28.10 -1.25 7.15
CA GLY A 1167 29.07 -1.39 6.07
C GLY A 1167 30.24 -2.34 6.38
N LYS A 1168 30.74 -2.98 5.34
CA LYS A 1168 32.02 -3.73 5.36
C LYS A 1168 33.20 -2.77 5.14
N PRO A 1169 34.46 -3.26 5.18
CA PRO A 1169 35.61 -2.41 4.86
C PRO A 1169 35.54 -1.85 3.43
N LEU A 1170 35.79 -0.54 3.31
CA LEU A 1170 35.91 0.19 2.04
C LEU A 1170 36.83 -0.56 1.06
N THR A 1171 36.32 -0.98 -0.09
CA THR A 1171 37.11 -1.75 -1.06
C THR A 1171 36.85 -1.31 -2.49
N VAL A 1172 37.90 -0.84 -3.17
CA VAL A 1172 37.85 -0.47 -4.60
C VAL A 1172 38.76 -1.38 -5.41
N ASN A 1173 38.18 -2.16 -6.31
CA ASN A 1173 38.85 -3.13 -7.19
C ASN A 1173 39.87 -4.01 -6.43
N GLY A 1174 39.42 -4.58 -5.31
CA GLY A 1174 40.19 -5.44 -4.42
C GLY A 1174 41.19 -4.73 -3.50
N THR A 1175 41.31 -3.39 -3.55
CA THR A 1175 42.15 -2.63 -2.63
C THR A 1175 41.33 -2.15 -1.44
N VAL A 1176 41.66 -2.64 -0.25
CA VAL A 1176 40.97 -2.28 1.00
C VAL A 1176 41.56 -1.03 1.62
N TYR A 1177 40.71 -0.08 2.01
CA TYR A 1177 41.08 1.15 2.69
C TYR A 1177 40.67 1.09 4.17
N ALA A 1178 41.63 1.32 5.06
CA ALA A 1178 41.36 1.33 6.51
C ALA A 1178 40.70 2.63 6.99
N LYS A 1179 40.79 3.71 6.20
CA LYS A 1179 40.24 5.02 6.50
C LYS A 1179 39.56 5.59 5.27
N GLY A 1180 38.40 6.22 5.42
CA GLY A 1180 37.66 6.82 4.30
C GLY A 1180 36.17 6.98 4.58
N LEU A 1181 35.40 7.25 3.53
CA LEU A 1181 33.94 7.41 3.62
C LEU A 1181 33.23 6.53 2.58
N GLY A 1182 32.24 5.75 3.01
CA GLY A 1182 31.34 5.02 2.13
C GLY A 1182 30.09 5.86 1.86
N THR A 1183 29.74 6.05 0.60
CA THR A 1183 28.65 6.93 0.15
C THR A 1183 27.82 6.26 -0.93
N ALA A 1184 26.66 6.84 -1.28
CA ALA A 1184 25.83 6.42 -2.40
C ALA A 1184 25.35 7.64 -3.19
N SER A 1185 25.21 7.48 -4.52
CA SER A 1185 24.72 8.57 -5.36
C SER A 1185 23.20 8.78 -5.28
N PRO A 1186 22.70 10.03 -5.36
CA PRO A 1186 23.44 11.29 -5.20
C PRO A 1186 23.85 11.50 -3.73
N GLY A 1187 25.13 11.78 -3.48
CA GLY A 1187 25.66 12.00 -2.14
C GLY A 1187 26.40 13.32 -1.98
N LYS A 1188 26.31 13.93 -0.80
CA LYS A 1188 26.97 15.19 -0.44
C LYS A 1188 27.34 15.22 1.05
N ILE A 1189 28.63 15.27 1.35
CA ILE A 1189 29.14 15.43 2.72
C ILE A 1189 29.87 16.77 2.86
N ARG A 1190 29.42 17.62 3.79
CA ARG A 1190 30.00 18.95 4.04
C ARG A 1190 30.87 18.98 5.28
N TYR A 1191 32.14 19.34 5.13
CA TYR A 1191 33.06 19.60 6.23
C TYR A 1191 33.32 21.09 6.44
N TYR A 1192 33.45 21.48 7.71
CA TYR A 1192 33.91 22.82 8.08
C TYR A 1192 35.41 22.80 8.38
N LEU A 1193 36.19 23.55 7.59
CA LEU A 1193 37.65 23.62 7.67
C LEU A 1193 38.17 24.94 8.25
N GLY A 1194 37.32 25.96 8.33
CA GLY A 1194 37.67 27.28 8.86
C GLY A 1194 38.86 27.96 8.19
N GLY A 1195 39.14 27.63 6.92
CA GLY A 1195 40.27 28.17 6.16
C GLY A 1195 41.65 27.63 6.53
N ARG A 1196 41.73 26.55 7.33
CA ARG A 1196 43.00 26.04 7.91
C ARG A 1196 43.69 24.93 7.10
N CYS A 1197 43.09 24.50 6.01
CA CYS A 1197 43.59 23.43 5.17
C CYS A 1197 44.01 23.97 3.80
N THR A 1198 44.97 23.29 3.17
CA THR A 1198 45.53 23.67 1.87
C THR A 1198 45.14 22.69 0.77
N SER A 1199 44.95 21.41 1.10
CA SER A 1199 44.50 20.42 0.12
C SER A 1199 43.63 19.32 0.74
N PHE A 1200 42.85 18.67 -0.11
CA PHE A 1200 42.16 17.41 0.17
C PHE A 1200 42.63 16.34 -0.81
N THR A 1201 42.86 15.12 -0.32
CA THR A 1201 43.28 13.97 -1.15
C THR A 1201 42.44 12.74 -0.82
N ALA A 1202 42.08 11.96 -1.83
CA ALA A 1202 41.40 10.67 -1.68
C ALA A 1202 41.75 9.73 -2.85
N GLU A 1203 41.62 8.43 -2.64
CA GLU A 1203 41.57 7.41 -3.70
C GLU A 1203 40.11 7.00 -3.86
N VAL A 1204 39.45 7.45 -4.92
CA VAL A 1204 38.00 7.32 -5.09
C VAL A 1204 37.63 6.24 -6.09
N GLY A 1205 36.53 5.53 -5.87
CA GLY A 1205 36.03 4.53 -6.82
C GLY A 1205 34.70 3.93 -6.42
N GLN A 1206 34.13 3.13 -7.32
CA GLN A 1206 32.93 2.36 -6.99
C GLN A 1206 33.31 1.25 -5.99
N ASP A 1207 32.48 1.05 -4.98
CA ASP A 1207 32.70 0.00 -3.99
C ASP A 1207 32.43 -1.40 -4.57
N ASP A 1208 33.24 -2.38 -4.15
CA ASP A 1208 33.21 -3.76 -4.64
C ASP A 1208 31.93 -4.51 -4.28
N SER A 1209 31.15 -4.06 -3.27
CA SER A 1209 29.88 -4.68 -2.89
C SER A 1209 28.85 -4.72 -4.02
N GLN A 1210 28.94 -3.78 -4.96
CA GLN A 1210 28.00 -3.64 -6.09
C GLN A 1210 28.41 -4.49 -7.31
N GLY A 1211 29.55 -5.17 -7.23
CA GLY A 1211 29.98 -6.17 -8.22
C GLY A 1211 30.33 -5.59 -9.59
N THR A 1212 29.36 -5.47 -10.51
CA THR A 1212 29.57 -4.92 -11.87
C THR A 1212 28.50 -3.90 -12.28
N ARG A 1213 27.63 -3.51 -11.35
CA ARG A 1213 26.46 -2.66 -11.59
C ARG A 1213 26.72 -1.28 -11.00
N GLY A 1214 26.31 -0.20 -11.67
CA GLY A 1214 26.46 1.18 -11.23
C GLY A 1214 27.65 1.90 -11.88
N SER A 1215 27.64 3.23 -11.81
CA SER A 1215 28.76 4.07 -12.21
C SER A 1215 28.76 5.38 -11.43
N VAL A 1216 29.89 5.74 -10.85
CA VAL A 1216 30.00 6.88 -9.92
C VAL A 1216 30.93 7.96 -10.44
N GLN A 1217 30.62 9.21 -10.14
CA GLN A 1217 31.49 10.35 -10.41
C GLN A 1217 31.68 11.19 -9.15
N PHE A 1218 32.93 11.43 -8.79
CA PHE A 1218 33.28 12.17 -7.58
C PHE A 1218 33.62 13.61 -7.93
N SER A 1219 33.25 14.55 -7.07
CA SER A 1219 33.72 15.93 -7.15
C SER A 1219 33.94 16.53 -5.76
N VAL A 1220 34.85 17.50 -5.70
CA VAL A 1220 35.09 18.26 -4.47
C VAL A 1220 34.87 19.74 -4.77
N GLU A 1221 33.98 20.35 -4.02
CA GLU A 1221 33.72 21.78 -4.04
C GLU A 1221 34.30 22.42 -2.78
N ALA A 1222 34.94 23.57 -2.93
CA ALA A 1222 35.39 24.40 -1.81
C ALA A 1222 34.67 25.74 -1.88
N ASP A 1223 33.93 26.08 -0.82
CA ASP A 1223 33.02 27.23 -0.73
C ASP A 1223 32.10 27.36 -1.96
N GLY A 1224 31.50 26.24 -2.38
CA GLY A 1224 30.58 26.15 -3.53
C GLY A 1224 31.25 26.27 -4.90
N THR A 1225 32.58 26.28 -4.97
CA THR A 1225 33.33 26.25 -6.23
C THR A 1225 33.96 24.88 -6.43
N GLN A 1226 33.58 24.18 -7.50
CA GLN A 1226 34.18 22.90 -7.88
C GLN A 1226 35.68 23.03 -8.14
N LYS A 1227 36.48 22.25 -7.44
CA LYS A 1227 37.94 22.23 -7.53
C LYS A 1227 38.46 21.07 -8.37
N VAL A 1228 37.77 19.93 -8.31
CA VAL A 1228 38.12 18.72 -9.05
C VAL A 1228 36.88 17.87 -9.29
N GLN A 1229 36.89 17.10 -10.37
CA GLN A 1229 35.90 16.08 -10.68
C GLN A 1229 36.64 14.89 -11.32
N SER A 1230 36.30 13.67 -10.91
CA SER A 1230 36.84 12.45 -11.48
C SER A 1230 36.21 12.17 -12.86
N PRO A 1231 36.81 11.31 -13.70
CA PRO A 1231 36.01 10.61 -14.71
C PRO A 1231 34.89 9.79 -14.05
N VAL A 1232 33.94 9.29 -14.85
CA VAL A 1232 33.00 8.26 -14.39
C VAL A 1232 33.78 6.96 -14.14
N LEU A 1233 33.64 6.40 -12.95
CA LEU A 1233 34.33 5.19 -12.48
C LEU A 1233 33.33 4.05 -12.31
N LYS A 1234 33.75 2.85 -12.69
CA LYS A 1234 32.97 1.60 -12.59
C LYS A 1234 33.71 0.56 -11.76
N ALA A 1235 33.02 -0.49 -11.35
CA ALA A 1235 33.56 -1.49 -10.42
C ALA A 1235 34.88 -2.18 -10.84
N ALA A 1236 35.18 -2.26 -12.14
CA ALA A 1236 36.45 -2.85 -12.62
C ALA A 1236 37.61 -1.84 -12.74
N ASP A 1237 37.34 -0.56 -12.52
CA ASP A 1237 38.35 0.49 -12.59
C ASP A 1237 39.18 0.52 -11.30
N ASN A 1238 40.49 0.77 -11.43
CA ASN A 1238 41.31 1.04 -10.25
C ASN A 1238 40.87 2.37 -9.60
N ALA A 1239 41.05 2.47 -8.28
CA ALA A 1239 40.81 3.73 -7.57
C ALA A 1239 41.55 4.89 -8.24
N TRP A 1240 40.85 6.02 -8.37
CA TRP A 1240 41.35 7.22 -8.99
C TRP A 1240 41.86 8.20 -7.92
N SER A 1241 43.12 8.61 -8.04
CA SER A 1241 43.70 9.56 -7.10
C SER A 1241 43.14 10.97 -7.33
N LEU A 1242 42.35 11.43 -6.38
CA LEU A 1242 41.72 12.74 -6.36
C LEU A 1242 42.53 13.69 -5.47
N THR A 1243 42.82 14.89 -5.98
CA THR A 1243 43.44 15.98 -5.20
C THR A 1243 42.73 17.30 -5.50
N ALA A 1244 42.33 18.01 -4.46
CA ALA A 1244 41.69 19.32 -4.55
C ALA A 1244 42.47 20.37 -3.76
N ASP A 1245 42.67 21.56 -4.34
CA ASP A 1245 43.15 22.75 -3.62
C ASP A 1245 41.97 23.39 -2.87
N VAL A 1246 42.05 23.34 -1.54
CA VAL A 1246 41.03 23.88 -0.64
C VAL A 1246 41.59 25.04 0.19
N THR A 1247 42.69 25.65 -0.27
CA THR A 1247 43.36 26.75 0.42
C THR A 1247 42.39 27.90 0.73
N GLY A 1248 42.29 28.24 2.01
CA GLY A 1248 41.43 29.32 2.50
C GLY A 1248 39.94 29.01 2.52
N ALA A 1249 39.54 27.79 2.14
CA ALA A 1249 38.13 27.40 2.11
C ALA A 1249 37.56 27.24 3.53
N LYS A 1250 36.37 27.80 3.76
CA LYS A 1250 35.64 27.60 5.02
C LYS A 1250 34.92 26.25 5.02
N TYR A 1251 34.27 25.91 3.92
CA TYR A 1251 33.55 24.65 3.73
C TYR A 1251 34.09 23.87 2.54
N VAL A 1252 34.09 22.55 2.68
CA VAL A 1252 34.36 21.63 1.59
C VAL A 1252 33.23 20.62 1.48
N ASP A 1253 32.65 20.50 0.29
CA ASP A 1253 31.65 19.49 -0.05
C ASP A 1253 32.32 18.37 -0.84
N LEU A 1254 32.18 17.14 -0.35
CA LEU A 1254 32.53 15.91 -1.04
C LEU A 1254 31.26 15.36 -1.69
N LEU A 1255 31.24 15.27 -3.02
CA LEU A 1255 30.05 14.98 -3.81
C LEU A 1255 30.21 13.67 -4.57
N THR A 1256 29.22 12.79 -4.43
CA THR A 1256 29.11 11.51 -5.12
C THR A 1256 27.94 11.58 -6.11
N GLY A 1257 28.24 11.82 -7.38
CA GLY A 1257 27.26 11.92 -8.47
C GLY A 1257 27.10 10.63 -9.27
N ASP A 1258 25.99 10.55 -9.99
CA ASP A 1258 25.64 9.47 -10.93
C ASP A 1258 26.52 9.58 -12.18
N GLY A 1259 27.03 8.45 -12.65
CA GLY A 1259 27.81 8.33 -13.88
C GLY A 1259 27.00 8.37 -15.18
N GLY A 1260 25.68 8.52 -15.08
CA GLY A 1260 24.72 8.75 -16.16
C GLY A 1260 23.84 7.55 -16.49
N ASP A 1261 23.82 6.51 -15.64
CA ASP A 1261 22.96 5.33 -15.75
C ASP A 1261 21.88 5.24 -14.65
N GLY A 1262 21.78 6.27 -13.82
CA GLY A 1262 20.84 6.38 -12.72
C GLY A 1262 21.45 5.85 -11.42
N PRO A 1263 21.04 6.37 -10.24
CA PRO A 1263 21.74 6.16 -8.97
C PRO A 1263 21.64 4.73 -8.39
N GLY A 1264 20.93 3.82 -9.07
CA GLY A 1264 20.72 2.47 -8.55
C GLY A 1264 22.01 1.66 -8.60
N ASN A 1265 22.51 1.21 -7.44
CA ASN A 1265 23.77 0.48 -7.22
C ASN A 1265 25.05 1.36 -7.25
N ASP A 1266 24.92 2.68 -7.08
CA ASP A 1266 26.05 3.63 -7.10
C ASP A 1266 26.70 3.80 -5.71
N HIS A 1267 27.15 2.70 -5.10
CA HIS A 1267 27.91 2.76 -3.84
C HIS A 1267 29.35 3.15 -4.15
N ALA A 1268 29.86 4.12 -3.42
CA ALA A 1268 31.04 4.87 -3.79
C ALA A 1268 31.93 5.13 -2.57
N ASP A 1269 33.20 4.81 -2.73
CA ASP A 1269 34.19 4.88 -1.67
C ASP A 1269 35.16 6.05 -1.86
N TRP A 1270 35.34 6.82 -0.79
CA TRP A 1270 36.39 7.81 -0.64
C TRP A 1270 37.54 7.24 0.20
N GLY A 1271 38.35 6.37 -0.40
CA GLY A 1271 39.48 5.72 0.27
C GLY A 1271 40.59 6.70 0.66
N ASN A 1272 41.16 6.54 1.86
CA ASN A 1272 42.19 7.42 2.44
C ASN A 1272 41.85 8.93 2.36
N ALA A 1273 40.56 9.29 2.40
CA ALA A 1273 40.10 10.67 2.33
C ALA A 1273 40.70 11.52 3.46
N ARG A 1274 41.52 12.52 3.10
CA ARG A 1274 42.34 13.27 4.04
C ARG A 1274 42.39 14.76 3.71
N PHE A 1275 42.21 15.58 4.73
CA PHE A 1275 42.48 17.02 4.69
C PHE A 1275 43.89 17.29 5.20
N HIS A 1276 44.64 18.14 4.48
CA HIS A 1276 45.98 18.57 4.85
C HIS A 1276 45.93 19.99 5.41
N CYS A 1277 46.21 20.12 6.72
CA CYS A 1277 45.91 21.31 7.52
C CYS A 1277 47.04 21.66 8.49
N GLY A 1278 47.06 22.90 8.99
CA GLY A 1278 47.98 23.31 10.06
C GLY A 1278 49.23 24.08 9.61
N SER A 1279 49.13 24.86 8.52
CA SER A 1279 50.13 25.88 8.15
C SER A 1279 49.85 27.24 8.76
#